data_AF-A0A5A9EX77-F1
#
_entry.id   AF-A0A5A9EX77-F1
#
_cell.length_a   1.000
_cell.length_b   1.000
_cell.length_c   1.000
_cell.angle_alpha   90.00
_cell.angle_beta   90.00
_cell.angle_gamma   90.00
#
_symmetry.space_group_name_H-M   'P 1'
#
loop_
_entity.id
_entity.type
_entity.pdbx_description
1 polymer ?
#
loop_
_entity_poly.entity_id
_entity_poly.type
_entity_poly.pdbx_seq_one_letter_code
_entity_poly.pdbx_strand_id
1 'polypeptide(L)'
;MIEESAMIAGRHLRPTLMSVLVFLVALGWSAEGARAAEEEWRSAFQAADAYYRMSIELEGDVRSLAKAVRLAERAASLAPATHKATVEALQQSISVQQEMAAESFQGVFPLARLLAGAAPEVPLELHDPPEWLAATTAVRTLLNDLSRGERGRTQLHAVIASPPNHRHLDGEVTATARTIPGVLLHPRHVVAEALGHSQAALAELDEGRPGKDTLQRLKTALGAPDLLVGSLRVVPLEDGDAMVEARGTLVRAGSDVDDLAVAWGFNRDRRQLWLPTLAMNAALGFGIVLVGVAFLRRSNAGHGGTPDEGQEWVSRLQSAIFLASAFLAGRLLPMVLFKAMGAAVPLPDAGADLESVKWWPAVAGITLFAVPLLVWRAVSFRAAAVLREMVIHGRLGWAGAALSLGAAAYGGGLLLRYWGLDAVPAAIVFAIGAAVAGGLLGSCLDRFDALHPAFAAAALGLMALLGTTLCLAEPVYIEAAALPTAFILAGQLWSFFRQPGEITASFPDAAGRGGKWANPVVGRVWDDIGRRQPDVPLWLGILGPETCGKSTVVDELVKRMHGDGPLTVLRGSCDPISGLSAAPTYGPFEKALKGHLQGSLSSNGLDAALDATTTILLAPVTSMLGSGAGEQNVHVYVTNQIQQMADGAHVVLVIEGVQCLDGASRSLLAHLRKNFRTVPGRRLTVILEGRDEPSVEELCSYLEVTRYDVQPLDPKEQHALLKSEGLTPEAVAWVIAWNTGEGTPQTPQALREVIDHLRDHKRLIPGSANGGLRLNDQTKEVPVLASMAESVRDTLKAVPTARALLTAAACAAVSTRFDLALVAEALGRTTASVTELLDELWRRPRPLIEEDDGRHYRFVSQHALDAVRRELKAEPLGPHADLPPRVRTIYGRLADVMRGQPKTSIEDVERLALYSYAAGLQHADKAVDAAFTAAEVLMRSANQFDKAAGLMAKADEITVAAPHLRALVQRERQRMRLLESHLTNNPKMAAEQAREALKVLTDNLADPLLPAAAQGCFDGMGADRALREEAIRLAERLAGSDTPHAVEGLHIQALCHEGRSPERRELLRRALDMARGLKNREAEARITNSLAEALSLSEAAADRAEAERLFNSSIALKRTLPIPDGRGEARSRGGLGRLAYFGTPRNVNAAQKHFEEDLRLSIDFGDLRGQSQMYSLLGACAFDNGDWAKAIEMHGKTIALNVHAFDVFMSYAGLMQAHRANKDERGFRNACAAFEAAGGFDAAPEGTHRTLRAALAEAAVETA
;
A
#
# COMPACT_ATOMS: atom_id res chain seq x y z
N MET A 1 29.59 49.23 -9.45
CA MET A 1 30.01 49.09 -10.86
C MET A 1 30.42 50.40 -11.55
N ILE A 2 29.63 51.48 -11.53
CA ILE A 2 30.06 52.78 -12.12
C ILE A 2 31.16 53.47 -11.29
N GLU A 3 31.11 53.39 -9.96
CA GLU A 3 32.17 53.96 -9.08
C GLU A 3 33.52 53.24 -9.20
N GLU A 4 33.53 51.92 -9.42
CA GLU A 4 34.78 51.14 -9.61
C GLU A 4 35.44 51.42 -10.97
N SER A 5 34.64 51.75 -11.98
CA SER A 5 35.15 52.06 -13.33
C SER A 5 35.74 53.48 -13.42
N ALA A 6 35.33 54.39 -12.54
CA ALA A 6 35.84 55.77 -12.49
C ALA A 6 37.24 55.89 -11.88
N MET A 7 37.65 54.92 -11.06
CA MET A 7 38.94 54.97 -10.34
C MET A 7 40.15 54.61 -11.23
N ILE A 8 39.94 53.93 -12.36
CA ILE A 8 41.00 53.46 -13.26
C ILE A 8 41.35 54.48 -14.35
N ALA A 9 40.45 55.42 -14.68
CA ALA A 9 40.60 56.35 -15.81
C ALA A 9 41.11 57.76 -15.42
N GLY A 10 41.64 57.94 -14.22
CA GLY A 10 42.29 59.19 -13.83
C GLY A 10 43.74 59.24 -14.30
N ARG A 11 44.01 59.69 -15.54
CA ARG A 11 45.32 60.33 -15.83
C ARG A 11 45.48 61.18 -17.11
N HIS A 12 44.58 61.17 -18.11
CA HIS A 12 44.87 61.92 -19.36
C HIS A 12 43.72 62.71 -20.04
N LEU A 13 42.53 62.86 -19.44
CA LEU A 13 41.49 63.76 -19.97
C LEU A 13 41.21 64.92 -19.03
N ARG A 14 41.17 66.15 -19.58
CA ARG A 14 40.85 67.38 -18.84
C ARG A 14 39.46 67.27 -18.20
N PRO A 15 39.26 67.71 -16.93
CA PRO A 15 37.99 67.57 -16.20
C PRO A 15 36.78 68.08 -16.95
N THR A 16 36.93 69.19 -17.70
CA THR A 16 35.87 69.83 -18.47
C THR A 16 35.32 68.98 -19.60
N LEU A 17 36.15 68.14 -20.23
CA LEU A 17 35.73 67.25 -21.33
C LEU A 17 35.01 66.01 -20.79
N MET A 18 35.44 65.51 -19.62
CA MET A 18 34.76 64.42 -18.90
C MET A 18 33.38 64.86 -18.41
N SER A 19 33.25 66.07 -17.86
CA SER A 19 31.95 66.61 -17.42
C SER A 19 30.96 66.76 -18.58
N VAL A 20 31.42 67.19 -19.75
CA VAL A 20 30.57 67.32 -20.95
C VAL A 20 30.19 65.95 -21.51
N LEU A 21 31.10 64.96 -21.53
CA LEU A 21 30.79 63.62 -22.00
C LEU A 21 29.82 62.88 -21.05
N VAL A 22 30.01 63.03 -19.74
CA VAL A 22 29.07 62.50 -18.73
C VAL A 22 27.71 63.17 -18.83
N PHE A 23 27.66 64.48 -19.08
CA PHE A 23 26.40 65.21 -19.28
C PHE A 23 25.68 64.80 -20.59
N LEU A 24 26.42 64.57 -21.68
CA LEU A 24 25.86 64.09 -22.96
C LEU A 24 25.42 62.62 -22.91
N VAL A 25 26.16 61.75 -22.20
CA VAL A 25 25.76 60.36 -21.96
C VAL A 25 24.57 60.29 -21.00
N ALA A 26 24.50 61.15 -19.98
CA ALA A 26 23.34 61.26 -19.10
C ALA A 26 22.09 61.80 -19.83
N LEU A 27 22.25 62.74 -20.78
CA LEU A 27 21.17 63.19 -21.68
C LEU A 27 20.76 62.10 -22.69
N GLY A 28 21.70 61.29 -23.16
CA GLY A 28 21.42 60.14 -24.04
C GLY A 28 20.67 59.03 -23.32
N TRP A 29 21.10 58.65 -22.11
CA TRP A 29 20.44 57.65 -21.27
C TRP A 29 19.10 58.13 -20.70
N SER A 30 18.94 59.42 -20.42
CA SER A 30 17.63 59.95 -20.02
C SER A 30 16.65 59.99 -21.21
N ALA A 31 17.12 60.21 -22.43
CA ALA A 31 16.30 60.16 -23.64
C ALA A 31 15.93 58.72 -24.06
N GLU A 32 16.85 57.75 -23.92
CA GLU A 32 16.57 56.33 -24.16
C GLU A 32 15.66 55.74 -23.07
N GLY A 33 15.92 56.06 -21.79
CA GLY A 33 15.06 55.66 -20.68
C GLY A 33 13.65 56.29 -20.76
N ALA A 34 13.55 57.56 -21.18
CA ALA A 34 12.26 58.20 -21.42
C ALA A 34 11.52 57.59 -22.62
N ARG A 35 12.22 57.22 -23.71
CA ARG A 35 11.61 56.52 -24.86
C ARG A 35 11.13 55.12 -24.50
N ALA A 36 11.94 54.35 -23.77
CA ALA A 36 11.56 53.01 -23.32
C ALA A 36 10.36 53.05 -22.36
N ALA A 37 10.36 53.99 -21.40
CA ALA A 37 9.20 54.21 -20.53
C ALA A 37 7.99 54.72 -21.31
N GLU A 38 8.20 55.51 -22.37
CA GLU A 38 7.12 56.02 -23.21
C GLU A 38 6.46 54.91 -24.05
N GLU A 39 7.27 53.99 -24.57
CA GLU A 39 6.82 52.83 -25.34
C GLU A 39 6.16 51.78 -24.42
N GLU A 40 6.70 51.58 -23.22
CA GLU A 40 6.16 50.64 -22.23
C GLU A 40 4.80 51.10 -21.67
N TRP A 41 4.62 52.40 -21.34
CA TRP A 41 3.29 52.87 -20.90
C TRP A 41 2.26 52.77 -22.03
N ARG A 42 2.63 53.12 -23.27
CA ARG A 42 1.72 53.04 -24.42
C ARG A 42 1.27 51.61 -24.68
N SER A 43 2.19 50.66 -24.58
CA SER A 43 1.89 49.22 -24.69
C SER A 43 0.94 48.75 -23.58
N ALA A 44 1.25 49.08 -22.33
CA ALA A 44 0.41 48.72 -21.18
C ALA A 44 -1.00 49.34 -21.28
N PHE A 45 -1.11 50.60 -21.73
CA PHE A 45 -2.39 51.28 -21.92
C PHE A 45 -3.22 50.67 -23.05
N GLN A 46 -2.60 50.36 -24.19
CA GLN A 46 -3.29 49.70 -25.31
C GLN A 46 -3.78 48.31 -24.92
N ALA A 47 -2.97 47.55 -24.17
CA ALA A 47 -3.37 46.26 -23.64
C ALA A 47 -4.51 46.40 -22.62
N ALA A 48 -4.47 47.39 -21.73
CA ALA A 48 -5.54 47.66 -20.78
C ALA A 48 -6.87 48.02 -21.47
N ASP A 49 -6.85 48.90 -22.47
CA ASP A 49 -8.04 49.28 -23.25
C ASP A 49 -8.59 48.08 -24.05
N ALA A 50 -7.70 47.27 -24.63
CA ALA A 50 -8.07 46.05 -25.33
C ALA A 50 -8.80 45.05 -24.41
N TYR A 51 -8.22 44.76 -23.24
CA TYR A 51 -8.83 43.85 -22.27
C TYR A 51 -10.13 44.41 -21.67
N TYR A 52 -10.24 45.74 -21.53
CA TYR A 52 -11.46 46.41 -21.12
C TYR A 52 -12.56 46.27 -22.18
N ARG A 53 -12.30 46.59 -23.45
CA ARG A 53 -13.26 46.42 -24.55
C ARG A 53 -13.67 44.97 -24.73
N MET A 54 -12.71 44.06 -24.63
CA MET A 54 -12.98 42.62 -24.64
C MET A 54 -13.96 42.24 -23.54
N SER A 55 -13.82 42.78 -22.32
CA SER A 55 -14.77 42.49 -21.25
C SER A 55 -16.19 42.94 -21.62
N ILE A 56 -16.35 44.06 -22.31
CA ILE A 56 -17.66 44.57 -22.77
C ILE A 56 -18.23 43.65 -23.86
N GLU A 57 -17.43 43.29 -24.86
CA GLU A 57 -17.84 42.39 -25.95
C GLU A 57 -18.17 40.98 -25.47
N LEU A 58 -17.52 40.54 -24.38
CA LEU A 58 -17.78 39.27 -23.74
C LEU A 58 -18.75 39.38 -22.57
N GLU A 59 -19.68 40.34 -22.61
CA GLU A 59 -20.80 40.43 -21.66
C GLU A 59 -20.36 40.51 -20.19
N GLY A 60 -19.24 41.19 -19.93
CA GLY A 60 -18.69 41.39 -18.59
C GLY A 60 -17.68 40.31 -18.14
N ASP A 61 -16.86 39.75 -19.05
CA ASP A 61 -15.84 38.74 -18.65
C ASP A 61 -14.89 39.28 -17.56
N VAL A 62 -15.03 38.72 -16.35
CA VAL A 62 -14.38 39.18 -15.12
C VAL A 62 -12.86 39.03 -15.18
N ARG A 63 -12.35 38.00 -15.88
CA ARG A 63 -10.90 37.72 -15.94
C ARG A 63 -10.16 38.72 -16.84
N SER A 64 -10.75 39.12 -17.96
CA SER A 64 -10.18 40.16 -18.82
C SER A 64 -10.33 41.52 -18.21
N LEU A 65 -11.42 41.76 -17.49
CA LEU A 65 -11.58 42.97 -16.72
C LEU A 65 -10.56 43.07 -15.58
N ALA A 66 -10.24 41.96 -14.90
CA ALA A 66 -9.16 41.91 -13.91
C ALA A 66 -7.76 42.13 -14.53
N LYS A 67 -7.50 41.59 -15.73
CA LYS A 67 -6.28 41.90 -16.49
C LYS A 67 -6.23 43.39 -16.89
N ALA A 68 -7.36 43.95 -17.33
CA ALA A 68 -7.48 45.35 -17.68
C ALA A 68 -7.15 46.26 -16.49
N VAL A 69 -7.62 45.94 -15.27
CA VAL A 69 -7.25 46.68 -14.04
C VAL A 69 -5.74 46.67 -13.82
N ARG A 70 -5.11 45.50 -13.79
CA ARG A 70 -3.66 45.38 -13.52
C ARG A 70 -2.82 46.14 -14.55
N LEU A 71 -3.20 46.05 -15.83
CA LEU A 71 -2.51 46.74 -16.91
C LEU A 71 -2.78 48.25 -16.89
N ALA A 72 -3.99 48.67 -16.50
CA ALA A 72 -4.32 50.08 -16.33
C ALA A 72 -3.56 50.69 -15.13
N GLU A 73 -3.41 49.96 -14.02
CA GLU A 73 -2.55 50.35 -12.88
C GLU A 73 -1.09 50.47 -13.29
N ARG A 74 -0.58 49.53 -14.09
CA ARG A 74 0.78 49.58 -14.65
C ARG A 74 0.96 50.74 -15.63
N ALA A 75 -0.03 51.00 -16.48
CA ALA A 75 -0.02 52.16 -17.36
C ALA A 75 -0.03 53.46 -16.54
N ALA A 76 -0.80 53.52 -15.44
CA ALA A 76 -0.90 54.68 -14.57
C ALA A 76 0.40 54.98 -13.82
N SER A 77 1.15 53.94 -13.43
CA SER A 77 2.45 54.11 -12.74
C SER A 77 3.56 54.59 -13.67
N LEU A 78 3.42 54.38 -14.99
CA LEU A 78 4.40 54.74 -16.01
C LEU A 78 4.03 56.00 -16.83
N ALA A 79 2.77 56.44 -16.79
CA ALA A 79 2.26 57.51 -17.65
C ALA A 79 2.86 58.90 -17.34
N PRO A 80 3.31 59.67 -18.35
CA PRO A 80 3.68 61.07 -18.20
C PRO A 80 2.50 61.94 -17.72
N ALA A 81 2.80 63.07 -17.06
CA ALA A 81 1.79 63.98 -16.51
C ALA A 81 0.74 64.46 -17.54
N THR A 82 1.09 64.50 -18.83
CA THR A 82 0.20 64.88 -19.93
C THR A 82 -0.87 63.83 -20.28
N HIS A 83 -0.64 62.55 -19.96
CA HIS A 83 -1.53 61.43 -20.32
C HIS A 83 -2.25 60.80 -19.12
N LYS A 84 -1.94 61.27 -17.91
CA LYS A 84 -2.49 60.73 -16.66
C LYS A 84 -4.03 60.75 -16.62
N ALA A 85 -4.64 61.84 -17.09
CA ALA A 85 -6.10 61.96 -17.17
C ALA A 85 -6.75 60.92 -18.12
N THR A 86 -6.05 60.52 -19.18
CA THR A 86 -6.55 59.49 -20.12
C THR A 86 -6.50 58.10 -19.49
N VAL A 87 -5.47 57.81 -18.69
CA VAL A 87 -5.37 56.55 -17.96
C VAL A 87 -6.41 56.48 -16.84
N GLU A 88 -6.61 57.58 -16.10
CA GLU A 88 -7.63 57.68 -15.04
C GLU A 88 -9.05 57.48 -15.60
N ALA A 89 -9.35 58.02 -16.79
CA ALA A 89 -10.64 57.79 -17.46
C ALA A 89 -10.87 56.32 -17.84
N LEU A 90 -9.82 55.63 -18.32
CA LEU A 90 -9.89 54.19 -18.61
C LEU A 90 -10.09 53.38 -17.32
N GLN A 91 -9.36 53.71 -16.24
CA GLN A 91 -9.53 53.06 -14.93
C GLN A 91 -10.95 53.22 -14.38
N GLN A 92 -11.54 54.41 -14.50
CA GLN A 92 -12.92 54.66 -14.07
C GLN A 92 -13.92 53.84 -14.90
N SER A 93 -13.69 53.75 -16.21
CA SER A 93 -14.53 52.96 -17.13
C SER A 93 -14.45 51.46 -16.82
N ILE A 94 -13.24 50.96 -16.49
CA ILE A 94 -13.01 49.59 -16.01
C ILE A 94 -13.74 49.35 -14.69
N SER A 95 -13.64 50.26 -13.73
CA SER A 95 -14.28 50.14 -12.41
C SER A 95 -15.80 50.02 -12.50
N VAL A 96 -16.45 50.86 -13.33
CA VAL A 96 -17.90 50.80 -13.53
C VAL A 96 -18.32 49.47 -14.17
N GLN A 97 -17.54 49.01 -15.15
CA GLN A 97 -17.82 47.72 -15.80
C GLN A 97 -17.60 46.54 -14.84
N GLN A 98 -16.73 46.67 -13.83
CA GLN A 98 -16.51 45.63 -12.81
C GLN A 98 -17.73 45.44 -11.93
N GLU A 99 -18.33 46.54 -11.49
CA GLU A 99 -19.55 46.51 -10.70
C GLU A 99 -20.71 45.90 -11.50
N MET A 100 -20.87 46.31 -12.76
CA MET A 100 -21.91 45.77 -13.65
C MET A 100 -21.70 44.29 -13.99
N ALA A 101 -20.46 43.85 -14.21
CA ALA A 101 -20.14 42.46 -14.49
C ALA A 101 -20.52 41.56 -13.32
N ALA A 102 -20.23 41.99 -12.08
CA ALA A 102 -20.52 41.24 -10.86
C ALA A 102 -22.03 40.98 -10.63
N GLU A 103 -22.90 41.81 -11.21
CA GLU A 103 -24.36 41.67 -11.09
C GLU A 103 -25.02 40.87 -12.23
N SER A 104 -24.25 40.45 -13.24
CA SER A 104 -24.77 39.70 -14.40
C SER A 104 -24.72 38.18 -14.18
N PHE A 105 -25.64 37.41 -14.78
CA PHE A 105 -25.65 35.94 -14.69
C PHE A 105 -24.33 35.32 -15.18
N GLN A 106 -23.72 35.88 -16.23
CA GLN A 106 -22.44 35.41 -16.76
C GLN A 106 -21.25 35.83 -15.89
N GLY A 107 -21.34 36.95 -15.17
CA GLY A 107 -20.33 37.33 -14.19
C GLY A 107 -20.38 36.49 -12.91
N VAL A 108 -21.58 36.05 -12.49
CA VAL A 108 -21.75 35.15 -11.35
C VAL A 108 -21.42 33.68 -11.73
N PHE A 109 -21.75 33.24 -12.94
CA PHE A 109 -21.49 31.87 -13.42
C PHE A 109 -20.67 31.87 -14.73
N PRO A 110 -19.37 32.23 -14.68
CA PRO A 110 -18.55 32.46 -15.88
C PRO A 110 -18.34 31.20 -16.74
N LEU A 111 -18.41 30.01 -16.15
CA LEU A 111 -18.28 28.76 -16.90
C LEU A 111 -19.58 28.34 -17.62
N ALA A 112 -20.73 28.96 -17.31
CA ALA A 112 -22.02 28.65 -17.95
C ALA A 112 -22.01 28.91 -19.47
N ARG A 113 -21.33 29.98 -19.91
CA ARG A 113 -21.25 30.36 -21.33
C ARG A 113 -20.44 29.35 -22.15
N LEU A 114 -19.34 28.83 -21.59
CA LEU A 114 -18.50 27.82 -22.26
C LEU A 114 -19.24 26.50 -22.47
N LEU A 115 -20.23 26.21 -21.62
CA LEU A 115 -21.06 25.02 -21.72
C LEU A 115 -22.13 25.11 -22.82
N ALA A 116 -22.56 26.31 -23.20
CA ALA A 116 -23.65 26.50 -24.17
C ALA A 116 -23.21 26.85 -25.60
N GLY A 117 -22.02 27.44 -25.78
CA GLY A 117 -21.59 28.02 -27.07
C GLY A 117 -20.78 27.10 -28.01
N ALA A 118 -20.59 25.81 -27.70
CA ALA A 118 -19.65 24.96 -28.43
C ALA A 118 -20.19 24.43 -29.77
N ALA A 119 -19.41 24.61 -30.85
CA ALA A 119 -19.65 23.96 -32.15
C ALA A 119 -19.35 22.44 -32.06
N PRO A 120 -20.07 21.61 -32.85
CA PRO A 120 -20.24 20.18 -32.57
C PRO A 120 -19.05 19.24 -32.87
N GLU A 121 -17.92 19.72 -33.39
CA GLU A 121 -16.98 18.86 -34.12
C GLU A 121 -15.64 18.60 -33.42
N VAL A 122 -15.27 19.38 -32.38
CA VAL A 122 -13.97 19.25 -31.69
C VAL A 122 -14.16 19.41 -30.17
N PRO A 123 -13.49 18.60 -29.32
CA PRO A 123 -13.47 18.83 -27.87
C PRO A 123 -13.05 20.26 -27.56
N LEU A 124 -13.71 20.92 -26.58
CA LEU A 124 -13.40 22.31 -26.19
C LEU A 124 -11.89 22.55 -25.93
N GLU A 125 -11.15 21.51 -25.57
CA GLU A 125 -9.72 21.50 -25.24
C GLU A 125 -8.79 21.70 -26.46
N LEU A 126 -9.27 21.56 -27.71
CA LEU A 126 -8.42 21.44 -28.91
C LEU A 126 -8.70 22.46 -30.03
N HIS A 127 -9.45 23.55 -29.77
CA HIS A 127 -9.81 24.50 -30.83
C HIS A 127 -8.62 25.36 -31.32
N ASP A 128 -8.69 25.73 -32.61
CA ASP A 128 -7.80 26.49 -33.51
C ASP A 128 -6.99 27.68 -32.91
N PRO A 129 -5.98 28.20 -33.63
CA PRO A 129 -5.24 29.38 -33.19
C PRO A 129 -6.13 30.54 -32.75
N PRO A 130 -5.83 31.18 -31.61
CA PRO A 130 -6.67 32.23 -31.05
C PRO A 130 -6.83 33.38 -32.04
N GLU A 131 -5.79 33.71 -32.78
CA GLU A 131 -5.78 34.72 -33.84
C GLU A 131 -6.80 34.45 -34.95
N TRP A 132 -7.05 33.18 -35.29
CA TRP A 132 -7.95 32.81 -36.39
C TRP A 132 -9.42 32.91 -35.98
N LEU A 133 -9.74 32.44 -34.77
CA LEU A 133 -11.07 32.54 -34.19
C LEU A 133 -11.43 34.00 -33.86
N ALA A 134 -10.46 34.77 -33.36
CA ALA A 134 -10.60 36.21 -33.16
C ALA A 134 -10.90 36.93 -34.49
N ALA A 135 -10.11 36.65 -35.54
CA ALA A 135 -10.31 37.23 -36.86
C ALA A 135 -11.65 36.85 -37.52
N THR A 136 -12.02 35.56 -37.50
CA THR A 136 -13.29 35.11 -38.08
C THR A 136 -14.50 35.66 -37.36
N THR A 137 -14.44 35.83 -36.03
CA THR A 137 -15.49 36.48 -35.25
C THR A 137 -15.60 37.96 -35.61
N ALA A 138 -14.47 38.68 -35.68
CA ALA A 138 -14.43 40.09 -36.08
C ALA A 138 -15.04 40.30 -37.46
N VAL A 139 -14.65 39.47 -38.45
CA VAL A 139 -15.19 39.53 -39.81
C VAL A 139 -16.67 39.18 -39.86
N ARG A 140 -17.11 38.16 -39.12
CA ARG A 140 -18.51 37.75 -39.11
C ARG A 140 -19.40 38.87 -38.56
N THR A 141 -19.00 39.51 -37.47
CA THR A 141 -19.72 40.64 -36.88
C THR A 141 -19.79 41.80 -37.86
N LEU A 142 -18.65 42.19 -38.45
CA LEU A 142 -18.57 43.24 -39.47
C LEU A 142 -19.54 42.99 -40.64
N LEU A 143 -19.51 41.78 -41.21
CA LEU A 143 -20.34 41.41 -42.35
C LEU A 143 -21.82 41.26 -41.99
N ASN A 144 -22.15 40.79 -40.78
CA ASN A 144 -23.53 40.70 -40.31
C ASN A 144 -24.16 42.08 -40.07
N ASP A 145 -23.41 43.01 -39.46
CA ASP A 145 -23.91 44.35 -39.17
C ASP A 145 -24.15 45.14 -40.46
N LEU A 146 -23.23 45.03 -41.42
CA LEU A 146 -23.36 45.66 -42.72
C LEU A 146 -24.45 45.01 -43.60
N SER A 147 -24.62 43.67 -43.54
CA SER A 147 -25.66 42.98 -44.31
C SER A 147 -27.09 43.19 -43.75
N ARG A 148 -27.25 43.39 -42.44
CA ARG A 148 -28.56 43.73 -41.82
C ARG A 148 -29.13 45.05 -42.35
N GLY A 149 -28.27 46.00 -42.69
CA GLY A 149 -28.66 47.28 -43.31
C GLY A 149 -29.14 47.16 -44.77
N GLU A 150 -28.88 46.04 -45.45
CA GLU A 150 -29.08 45.86 -46.90
C GLU A 150 -30.19 44.82 -47.20
N ARG A 151 -31.19 44.66 -46.32
CA ARG A 151 -32.33 43.74 -46.51
C ARG A 151 -33.17 44.15 -47.73
N GLY A 152 -32.88 43.53 -48.89
CA GLY A 152 -33.62 43.73 -50.15
C GLY A 152 -32.80 43.54 -51.44
N ARG A 153 -31.48 43.36 -51.36
CA ARG A 153 -30.59 43.19 -52.52
C ARG A 153 -30.08 41.76 -52.69
N THR A 154 -29.66 41.41 -53.91
CA THR A 154 -29.37 40.03 -54.32
C THR A 154 -27.99 39.50 -53.92
N GLN A 155 -26.96 40.34 -53.68
CA GLN A 155 -25.64 39.96 -53.10
C GLN A 155 -24.72 41.19 -52.90
N LEU A 156 -24.06 41.32 -51.75
CA LEU A 156 -23.05 42.34 -51.42
C LEU A 156 -21.63 41.79 -51.68
N HIS A 157 -20.86 42.43 -52.55
CA HIS A 157 -19.48 42.01 -52.84
C HIS A 157 -18.52 42.56 -51.78
N ALA A 158 -17.67 41.70 -51.22
CA ALA A 158 -16.73 42.07 -50.16
C ALA A 158 -15.29 41.66 -50.51
N VAL A 159 -14.34 42.51 -50.17
CA VAL A 159 -12.89 42.28 -50.22
C VAL A 159 -12.36 42.55 -48.82
N ILE A 160 -11.81 41.54 -48.15
CA ILE A 160 -11.22 41.70 -46.81
C ILE A 160 -9.75 41.32 -46.89
N ALA A 161 -8.87 42.25 -46.54
CA ALA A 161 -7.44 42.06 -46.48
C ALA A 161 -7.02 41.60 -45.07
N SER A 162 -6.28 40.49 -44.98
CA SER A 162 -5.79 39.93 -43.71
C SER A 162 -4.26 40.11 -43.56
N PRO A 163 -3.75 40.80 -42.52
CA PRO A 163 -2.38 40.68 -42.04
C PRO A 163 -2.35 39.69 -40.85
N PRO A 164 -1.40 38.73 -40.76
CA PRO A 164 -0.16 38.53 -41.52
C PRO A 164 -0.28 37.39 -42.57
N ASN A 165 0.76 37.20 -43.41
CA ASN A 165 0.91 36.25 -44.53
C ASN A 165 0.58 34.75 -44.25
N HIS A 166 -0.63 34.43 -43.80
CA HIS A 166 -1.08 33.07 -43.49
C HIS A 166 -2.26 32.69 -44.38
N ARG A 167 -1.99 31.83 -45.39
CA ARG A 167 -3.01 31.29 -46.31
C ARG A 167 -4.21 30.63 -45.60
N HIS A 168 -4.01 30.10 -44.39
CA HIS A 168 -5.06 29.48 -43.58
C HIS A 168 -6.08 30.49 -43.04
N LEU A 169 -5.65 31.69 -42.64
CA LEU A 169 -6.53 32.74 -42.14
C LEU A 169 -7.48 33.25 -43.23
N ASP A 170 -6.95 33.48 -44.43
CA ASP A 170 -7.75 33.85 -45.61
C ASP A 170 -8.78 32.77 -45.96
N GLY A 171 -8.42 31.49 -45.80
CA GLY A 171 -9.32 30.36 -45.98
C GLY A 171 -10.49 30.37 -45.00
N GLU A 172 -10.21 30.57 -43.71
CA GLU A 172 -11.21 30.63 -42.63
C GLU A 172 -12.12 31.86 -42.71
N VAL A 173 -11.56 33.02 -43.06
CA VAL A 173 -12.31 34.27 -43.32
C VAL A 173 -13.25 34.06 -44.52
N THR A 174 -12.78 33.40 -45.58
CA THR A 174 -13.60 33.07 -46.75
C THR A 174 -14.70 32.06 -46.44
N ALA A 175 -14.38 31.01 -45.69
CA ALA A 175 -15.36 30.03 -45.25
C ALA A 175 -16.44 30.68 -44.37
N THR A 176 -16.04 31.55 -43.45
CA THR A 176 -16.96 32.28 -42.57
C THR A 176 -17.86 33.22 -43.36
N ALA A 177 -17.33 34.01 -44.30
CA ALA A 177 -18.15 34.91 -45.11
C ALA A 177 -19.18 34.16 -45.97
N ARG A 178 -18.86 32.95 -46.47
CA ARG A 178 -19.80 32.11 -47.21
C ARG A 178 -20.99 31.62 -46.40
N THR A 179 -20.89 31.63 -45.07
CA THR A 179 -22.02 31.26 -44.19
C THR A 179 -23.00 32.42 -43.97
N ILE A 180 -22.69 33.64 -44.44
CA ILE A 180 -23.54 34.82 -44.29
C ILE A 180 -24.39 35.01 -45.56
N PRO A 181 -25.73 34.87 -45.47
CA PRO A 181 -26.61 35.01 -46.61
C PRO A 181 -26.50 36.40 -47.25
N GLY A 182 -26.34 36.46 -48.58
CA GLY A 182 -26.30 37.71 -49.32
C GLY A 182 -24.94 38.42 -49.36
N VAL A 183 -23.85 37.79 -48.92
CA VAL A 183 -22.47 38.31 -49.05
C VAL A 183 -21.64 37.41 -49.99
N LEU A 184 -20.93 38.01 -50.93
CA LEU A 184 -19.97 37.35 -51.82
C LEU A 184 -18.56 37.89 -51.54
N LEU A 185 -17.76 37.14 -50.78
CA LEU A 185 -16.36 37.50 -50.51
C LEU A 185 -15.46 37.06 -51.67
N HIS A 186 -14.67 37.99 -52.20
CA HIS A 186 -13.65 37.73 -53.22
C HIS A 186 -12.32 37.35 -52.55
N PRO A 187 -11.80 36.12 -52.78
CA PRO A 187 -10.56 35.69 -52.16
C PRO A 187 -9.36 36.48 -52.71
N ARG A 188 -8.32 36.63 -51.88
CA ARG A 188 -7.15 37.50 -52.15
C ARG A 188 -6.46 37.27 -53.52
N HIS A 189 -6.44 36.03 -54.03
CA HIS A 189 -5.84 35.72 -55.34
C HIS A 189 -6.66 36.31 -56.50
N VAL A 190 -8.00 36.31 -56.42
CA VAL A 190 -8.88 36.94 -57.42
C VAL A 190 -8.73 38.46 -57.37
N VAL A 191 -8.59 39.03 -56.17
CA VAL A 191 -8.35 40.46 -55.95
C VAL A 191 -6.98 40.88 -56.50
N ALA A 192 -5.94 40.07 -56.30
CA ALA A 192 -4.61 40.32 -56.85
C ALA A 192 -4.59 40.25 -58.38
N GLU A 193 -5.32 39.31 -58.98
CA GLU A 193 -5.48 39.20 -60.43
C GLU A 193 -6.25 40.41 -61.01
N ALA A 194 -7.34 40.81 -60.36
CA ALA A 194 -8.13 42.00 -60.70
C ALA A 194 -7.33 43.31 -60.64
N LEU A 195 -6.30 43.37 -59.78
CA LEU A 195 -5.39 44.50 -59.65
C LEU A 195 -4.12 44.39 -60.50
N GLY A 196 -3.99 43.37 -61.36
CA GLY A 196 -2.82 43.16 -62.19
C GLY A 196 -1.52 42.88 -61.40
N HIS A 197 -1.65 42.28 -60.20
CA HIS A 197 -0.54 41.97 -59.28
C HIS A 197 0.27 43.19 -58.80
N SER A 198 -0.33 44.39 -58.81
CA SER A 198 0.30 45.61 -58.28
C SER A 198 0.53 45.51 -56.76
N GLN A 199 1.79 45.47 -56.32
CA GLN A 199 2.13 45.41 -54.89
C GLN A 199 1.73 46.69 -54.14
N ALA A 200 1.80 47.86 -54.79
CA ALA A 200 1.38 49.12 -54.18
C ALA A 200 -0.14 49.13 -53.90
N ALA A 201 -0.95 48.67 -54.86
CA ALA A 201 -2.41 48.61 -54.71
C ALA A 201 -2.85 47.55 -53.67
N LEU A 202 -2.11 46.45 -53.55
CA LEU A 202 -2.33 45.43 -52.52
C LEU A 202 -1.96 45.94 -51.11
N ALA A 203 -0.89 46.74 -50.99
CA ALA A 203 -0.52 47.37 -49.72
C ALA A 203 -1.58 48.37 -49.25
N GLU A 204 -2.14 49.18 -50.15
CA GLU A 204 -3.25 50.10 -49.83
C GLU A 204 -4.50 49.37 -49.30
N LEU A 205 -4.76 48.15 -49.81
CA LEU A 205 -5.84 47.28 -49.31
C LEU A 205 -5.54 46.69 -47.93
N ASP A 206 -4.30 46.24 -47.69
CA ASP A 206 -3.87 45.72 -46.39
C ASP A 206 -3.94 46.80 -45.29
N GLU A 207 -3.74 48.08 -45.65
CA GLU A 207 -3.91 49.24 -44.76
C GLU A 207 -5.38 49.67 -44.56
N GLY A 208 -6.32 49.05 -45.27
CA GLY A 208 -7.76 49.33 -45.17
C GLY A 208 -8.19 50.67 -45.76
N ARG A 209 -7.36 51.28 -46.61
CA ARG A 209 -7.60 52.60 -47.23
C ARG A 209 -7.18 52.62 -48.71
N PRO A 210 -7.87 51.87 -49.60
CA PRO A 210 -7.55 51.85 -51.02
C PRO A 210 -7.73 53.24 -51.66
N GLY A 211 -6.81 53.65 -52.54
CA GLY A 211 -6.96 54.87 -53.34
C GLY A 211 -8.13 54.80 -54.32
N LYS A 212 -8.60 55.97 -54.82
CA LYS A 212 -9.73 56.05 -55.77
C LYS A 212 -9.48 55.22 -57.05
N ASP A 213 -8.25 55.15 -57.54
CA ASP A 213 -7.88 54.34 -58.72
C ASP A 213 -7.95 52.83 -58.43
N THR A 214 -7.46 52.40 -57.26
CA THR A 214 -7.51 51.01 -56.77
C THR A 214 -8.95 50.52 -56.62
N LEU A 215 -9.82 51.34 -56.02
CA LEU A 215 -11.26 51.08 -55.90
C LEU A 215 -11.96 50.96 -57.26
N GLN A 216 -11.68 51.86 -58.20
CA GLN A 216 -12.33 51.85 -59.51
C GLN A 216 -11.94 50.62 -60.33
N ARG A 217 -10.68 50.18 -60.26
CA ARG A 217 -10.21 48.94 -60.89
C ARG A 217 -10.91 47.71 -60.32
N LEU A 218 -11.03 47.62 -58.98
CA LEU A 218 -11.72 46.51 -58.32
C LEU A 218 -13.21 46.45 -58.69
N LYS A 219 -13.91 47.59 -58.67
CA LYS A 219 -15.33 47.66 -59.06
C LYS A 219 -15.55 47.19 -60.50
N THR A 220 -14.67 47.61 -61.41
CA THR A 220 -14.74 47.25 -62.83
C THR A 220 -14.42 45.77 -63.06
N ALA A 221 -13.33 45.27 -62.46
CA ALA A 221 -12.87 43.90 -62.65
C ALA A 221 -13.79 42.86 -61.98
N LEU A 222 -14.38 43.18 -60.82
CA LEU A 222 -15.28 42.28 -60.08
C LEU A 222 -16.76 42.43 -60.49
N GLY A 223 -17.07 43.36 -61.40
CA GLY A 223 -18.44 43.64 -61.85
C GLY A 223 -19.37 44.12 -60.73
N ALA A 224 -18.83 44.77 -59.70
CA ALA A 224 -19.52 45.07 -58.45
C ALA A 224 -19.64 46.60 -58.24
N PRO A 225 -20.82 47.21 -58.49
CA PRO A 225 -21.01 48.65 -58.33
C PRO A 225 -20.90 49.11 -56.86
N ASP A 226 -21.35 48.27 -55.93
CA ASP A 226 -21.23 48.43 -54.49
C ASP A 226 -20.20 47.41 -53.97
N LEU A 227 -19.17 47.89 -53.26
CA LEU A 227 -18.05 47.07 -52.81
C LEU A 227 -17.74 47.38 -51.35
N LEU A 228 -17.74 46.35 -50.51
CA LEU A 228 -17.22 46.42 -49.16
C LEU A 228 -15.72 46.14 -49.18
N VAL A 229 -14.90 47.07 -48.72
CA VAL A 229 -13.46 46.86 -48.55
C VAL A 229 -13.13 46.89 -47.07
N GLY A 230 -12.57 45.79 -46.55
CA GLY A 230 -12.16 45.69 -45.16
C GLY A 230 -10.72 45.25 -44.97
N SER A 231 -10.18 45.55 -43.79
CA SER A 231 -8.84 45.16 -43.34
C SER A 231 -8.93 44.59 -41.93
N LEU A 232 -8.17 43.53 -41.67
CA LEU A 232 -7.95 43.02 -40.32
C LEU A 232 -6.71 43.67 -39.70
N ARG A 233 -6.69 43.87 -38.39
CA ARG A 233 -5.51 44.32 -37.65
C ARG A 233 -5.40 43.56 -36.34
N VAL A 234 -4.32 42.80 -36.18
CA VAL A 234 -4.02 42.11 -34.92
C VAL A 234 -3.48 43.12 -33.91
N VAL A 235 -4.05 43.13 -32.70
CA VAL A 235 -3.53 43.89 -31.56
C VAL A 235 -2.74 42.93 -30.68
N PRO A 236 -1.44 43.16 -30.44
CA PRO A 236 -0.63 42.30 -29.59
C PRO A 236 -1.10 42.42 -28.13
N LEU A 237 -1.32 41.29 -27.45
CA LEU A 237 -1.66 41.22 -26.03
C LEU A 237 -0.61 40.41 -25.26
N GLU A 238 -0.47 40.68 -23.96
CA GLU A 238 0.32 39.86 -23.03
C GLU A 238 -0.36 38.48 -22.81
N ASP A 239 0.42 37.42 -22.56
CA ASP A 239 0.00 36.03 -22.27
C ASP A 239 -0.55 35.17 -23.44
N GLY A 240 -0.35 35.57 -24.70
CA GLY A 240 -0.77 34.78 -25.86
C GLY A 240 -2.25 34.91 -26.25
N ASP A 241 -3.02 35.76 -25.57
CA ASP A 241 -4.38 36.13 -25.99
C ASP A 241 -4.32 36.91 -27.35
N ALA A 242 -5.33 36.74 -28.21
CA ALA A 242 -5.35 37.39 -29.52
C ALA A 242 -6.60 38.27 -29.70
N MET A 243 -6.39 39.53 -30.07
CA MET A 243 -7.46 40.46 -30.45
C MET A 243 -7.25 40.91 -31.89
N VAL A 244 -8.31 40.87 -32.69
CA VAL A 244 -8.29 41.27 -34.10
C VAL A 244 -9.38 42.31 -34.32
N GLU A 245 -8.98 43.48 -34.80
CA GLU A 245 -9.87 44.51 -35.31
C GLU A 245 -10.20 44.21 -36.77
N ALA A 246 -11.48 44.17 -37.14
CA ALA A 246 -11.96 44.15 -38.51
C ALA A 246 -12.57 45.51 -38.85
N ARG A 247 -11.91 46.27 -39.73
CA ARG A 247 -12.45 47.51 -40.27
C ARG A 247 -13.02 47.24 -41.65
N GLY A 248 -14.18 47.80 -41.96
CA GLY A 248 -14.83 47.67 -43.26
C GLY A 248 -15.44 48.98 -43.71
N THR A 249 -15.23 49.32 -44.97
CA THR A 249 -15.74 50.52 -45.63
C THR A 249 -16.62 50.12 -46.80
N LEU A 250 -17.90 50.47 -46.76
CA LEU A 250 -18.83 50.19 -47.85
C LEU A 250 -18.83 51.35 -48.85
N VAL A 251 -18.39 51.08 -50.08
CA VAL A 251 -18.29 52.10 -51.15
C VAL A 251 -19.39 51.90 -52.18
N ARG A 252 -20.40 52.77 -52.18
CA ARG A 252 -21.56 52.68 -53.09
C ARG A 252 -21.29 53.30 -54.47
N ALA A 253 -22.10 52.93 -55.47
CA ALA A 253 -22.03 53.55 -56.80
C ALA A 253 -22.55 55.00 -56.79
N GLY A 254 -21.69 55.96 -57.15
CA GLY A 254 -22.05 57.38 -57.32
C GLY A 254 -22.03 58.25 -56.07
N SER A 255 -21.63 57.72 -54.89
CA SER A 255 -21.42 58.52 -53.67
C SER A 255 -19.96 58.48 -53.21
N ASP A 256 -19.41 59.64 -52.86
CA ASP A 256 -18.11 59.78 -52.17
C ASP A 256 -18.23 59.50 -50.64
N VAL A 257 -19.39 59.05 -50.15
CA VAL A 257 -19.63 58.76 -48.73
C VAL A 257 -19.40 57.28 -48.44
N ASP A 258 -18.38 57.05 -47.62
CA ASP A 258 -17.90 55.75 -47.16
C ASP A 258 -18.54 55.42 -45.81
N ASP A 259 -19.38 54.37 -45.73
CA ASP A 259 -19.89 53.89 -44.45
C ASP A 259 -18.81 53.03 -43.78
N LEU A 260 -18.14 53.58 -42.76
CA LEU A 260 -17.11 52.88 -41.99
C LEU A 260 -17.74 52.10 -40.82
N ALA A 261 -17.56 50.78 -40.83
CA ALA A 261 -17.87 49.91 -39.71
C ALA A 261 -16.58 49.33 -39.14
N VAL A 262 -16.50 49.25 -37.81
CA VAL A 262 -15.42 48.59 -37.09
C VAL A 262 -16.04 47.54 -36.20
N ALA A 263 -15.58 46.30 -36.34
CA ALA A 263 -15.91 45.20 -35.46
C ALA A 263 -14.64 44.64 -34.85
N TRP A 264 -14.72 44.08 -33.65
CA TRP A 264 -13.59 43.39 -33.04
C TRP A 264 -13.94 41.92 -32.85
N GLY A 265 -12.90 41.12 -32.74
CA GLY A 265 -13.01 39.73 -32.36
C GLY A 265 -11.83 39.35 -31.50
N PHE A 266 -12.12 38.54 -30.50
CA PHE A 266 -11.16 38.20 -29.45
C PHE A 266 -11.17 36.69 -29.20
N ASN A 267 -10.00 36.11 -28.91
CA ASN A 267 -9.91 34.76 -28.37
C ASN A 267 -8.70 34.58 -27.44
N ARG A 268 -8.84 33.74 -26.40
CA ARG A 268 -7.74 33.39 -25.50
C ARG A 268 -6.93 32.21 -26.04
N ASP A 269 -5.59 32.23 -25.97
CA ASP A 269 -4.81 31.02 -26.26
C ASP A 269 -4.94 30.05 -25.11
N ARG A 270 -5.60 28.93 -25.39
CA ARG A 270 -5.85 27.88 -24.41
C ARG A 270 -5.17 26.58 -24.80
N ARG A 271 -4.37 26.59 -25.87
CA ARG A 271 -3.68 25.40 -26.39
C ARG A 271 -2.50 24.99 -25.52
N GLN A 272 -1.86 25.90 -24.77
CA GLN A 272 -0.73 25.56 -23.89
C GLN A 272 -1.09 24.57 -22.75
N LEU A 273 -2.39 24.36 -22.49
CA LEU A 273 -2.89 23.49 -21.41
C LEU A 273 -3.27 22.07 -21.87
N TRP A 274 -3.07 21.74 -23.15
CA TRP A 274 -3.42 20.43 -23.71
C TRP A 274 -2.74 19.25 -23.00
N LEU A 275 -1.43 19.39 -22.71
CA LEU A 275 -0.62 18.34 -22.09
C LEU A 275 -1.01 18.12 -20.61
N PRO A 276 -1.19 19.18 -19.78
CA PRO A 276 -1.78 19.05 -18.45
C PRO A 276 -3.16 18.40 -18.43
N THR A 277 -4.06 18.78 -19.34
CA THR A 277 -5.40 18.20 -19.39
C THR A 277 -5.34 16.71 -19.78
N LEU A 278 -4.51 16.34 -20.75
CA LEU A 278 -4.29 14.94 -21.13
C LEU A 278 -3.70 14.13 -19.96
N ALA A 279 -2.73 14.67 -19.24
CA ALA A 279 -2.11 14.02 -18.09
C ALA A 279 -3.12 13.78 -16.96
N MET A 280 -3.96 14.78 -16.65
CA MET A 280 -5.03 14.64 -15.66
C MET A 280 -6.05 13.57 -16.05
N ASN A 281 -6.46 13.53 -17.33
CA ASN A 281 -7.39 12.53 -17.84
C ASN A 281 -6.81 11.11 -17.77
N ALA A 282 -5.52 10.96 -18.13
CA ALA A 282 -4.82 9.69 -18.03
C ALA A 282 -4.68 9.22 -16.58
N ALA A 283 -4.37 10.13 -15.65
CA ALA A 283 -4.27 9.82 -14.22
C ALA A 283 -5.61 9.35 -13.63
N LEU A 284 -6.71 10.08 -13.91
CA LEU A 284 -8.05 9.71 -13.43
C LEU A 284 -8.55 8.39 -14.05
N GLY A 285 -8.35 8.21 -15.37
CA GLY A 285 -8.74 7.00 -16.09
C GLY A 285 -7.94 5.76 -15.70
N PHE A 286 -6.62 5.87 -15.56
CA PHE A 286 -5.77 4.76 -15.13
C PHE A 286 -6.00 4.42 -13.65
N GLY A 287 -6.23 5.44 -12.81
CA GLY A 287 -6.57 5.26 -11.40
C GLY A 287 -7.84 4.43 -11.19
N ILE A 288 -8.93 4.73 -11.90
CA ILE A 288 -10.19 3.98 -11.74
C ILE A 288 -10.12 2.56 -12.31
N VAL A 289 -9.35 2.34 -13.39
CA VAL A 289 -9.12 1.00 -13.93
C VAL A 289 -8.26 0.17 -12.97
N LEU A 290 -7.21 0.72 -12.37
CA LEU A 290 -6.40 0.03 -11.37
C LEU A 290 -7.19 -0.30 -10.10
N VAL A 291 -7.93 0.67 -9.56
CA VAL A 291 -8.76 0.46 -8.36
C VAL A 291 -9.88 -0.54 -8.64
N GLY A 292 -10.53 -0.43 -9.80
CA GLY A 292 -11.59 -1.34 -10.22
C GLY A 292 -11.12 -2.76 -10.51
N VAL A 293 -9.96 -2.93 -11.15
CA VAL A 293 -9.34 -4.26 -11.37
C VAL A 293 -8.83 -4.85 -10.06
N ALA A 294 -8.25 -4.05 -9.17
CA ALA A 294 -7.83 -4.49 -7.83
C ALA A 294 -9.03 -4.90 -6.94
N PHE A 295 -10.18 -4.24 -7.11
CA PHE A 295 -11.41 -4.57 -6.40
C PHE A 295 -12.16 -5.76 -7.02
N LEU A 296 -12.17 -5.90 -8.35
CA LEU A 296 -12.78 -7.06 -9.02
C LEU A 296 -11.94 -8.33 -8.84
N ARG A 297 -10.61 -8.19 -8.65
CA ARG A 297 -9.75 -9.25 -8.08
C ARG A 297 -10.26 -9.76 -6.73
N ARG A 298 -10.83 -8.89 -5.90
CA ARG A 298 -11.32 -9.19 -4.55
C ARG A 298 -12.75 -9.75 -4.55
N SER A 299 -13.58 -9.45 -5.56
CA SER A 299 -14.94 -10.01 -5.67
C SER A 299 -14.97 -11.39 -6.34
N ASN A 300 -14.07 -11.67 -7.30
CA ASN A 300 -14.02 -12.97 -7.98
C ASN A 300 -13.30 -14.07 -7.18
N ALA A 301 -12.55 -13.71 -6.12
CA ALA A 301 -11.89 -14.67 -5.23
C ALA A 301 -12.86 -15.51 -4.36
N GLY A 302 -14.18 -15.27 -4.47
CA GLY A 302 -15.23 -15.99 -3.74
C GLY A 302 -15.81 -17.23 -4.43
N HIS A 303 -15.42 -17.56 -5.67
CA HIS A 303 -15.88 -18.77 -6.37
C HIS A 303 -14.77 -19.84 -6.40
N GLY A 304 -14.89 -20.83 -5.50
CA GLY A 304 -13.90 -21.90 -5.25
C GLY A 304 -13.78 -22.97 -6.33
N GLY A 305 -13.49 -22.59 -7.57
CA GLY A 305 -12.99 -23.49 -8.60
C GLY A 305 -11.71 -22.91 -9.18
N THR A 306 -10.65 -23.71 -9.31
CA THR A 306 -9.42 -23.32 -10.02
C THR A 306 -9.79 -22.96 -11.46
N PRO A 307 -9.78 -21.68 -11.87
CA PRO A 307 -9.99 -21.33 -13.26
C PRO A 307 -8.66 -21.48 -13.99
N ASP A 308 -8.67 -22.03 -15.21
CA ASP A 308 -7.51 -21.96 -16.10
C ASP A 308 -6.99 -20.51 -16.14
N GLU A 309 -5.67 -20.31 -15.99
CA GLU A 309 -5.03 -18.99 -15.97
C GLU A 309 -5.45 -18.11 -17.18
N GLY A 310 -5.84 -18.74 -18.29
CA GLY A 310 -6.39 -18.08 -19.48
C GLY A 310 -7.77 -17.44 -19.30
N GLN A 311 -8.70 -18.02 -18.52
CA GLN A 311 -10.04 -17.45 -18.31
C GLN A 311 -10.05 -16.30 -17.29
N GLU A 312 -9.15 -16.33 -16.31
CA GLU A 312 -9.04 -15.26 -15.31
C GLU A 312 -8.52 -13.96 -15.95
N TRP A 313 -7.57 -14.08 -16.88
CA TRP A 313 -7.07 -12.92 -17.63
C TRP A 313 -8.16 -12.30 -18.52
N VAL A 314 -8.97 -13.13 -19.17
CA VAL A 314 -10.11 -12.67 -19.99
C VAL A 314 -11.16 -11.94 -19.14
N SER A 315 -11.54 -12.46 -17.97
CA SER A 315 -12.50 -11.79 -17.07
C SER A 315 -11.97 -10.47 -16.49
N ARG A 316 -10.67 -10.40 -16.20
CA ARG A 316 -9.98 -9.18 -15.75
C ARG A 316 -9.92 -8.13 -16.86
N LEU A 317 -9.62 -8.55 -18.08
CA LEU A 317 -9.62 -7.69 -19.25
C LEU A 317 -11.04 -7.17 -19.54
N GLN A 318 -12.06 -8.01 -19.47
CA GLN A 318 -13.47 -7.62 -19.63
C GLN A 318 -13.93 -6.59 -18.59
N SER A 319 -13.52 -6.78 -17.33
CA SER A 319 -13.81 -5.85 -16.23
C SER A 319 -13.12 -4.50 -16.39
N ALA A 320 -11.85 -4.51 -16.84
CA ALA A 320 -11.10 -3.30 -17.16
C ALA A 320 -11.72 -2.57 -18.35
N ILE A 321 -12.12 -3.30 -19.40
CA ILE A 321 -12.82 -2.76 -20.58
C ILE A 321 -14.17 -2.15 -20.16
N PHE A 322 -14.92 -2.81 -19.29
CA PHE A 322 -16.20 -2.29 -18.78
C PHE A 322 -16.02 -0.93 -18.08
N LEU A 323 -15.09 -0.83 -17.13
CA LEU A 323 -14.85 0.43 -16.41
C LEU A 323 -14.24 1.52 -17.31
N ALA A 324 -13.33 1.14 -18.22
CA ALA A 324 -12.76 2.07 -19.19
C ALA A 324 -13.84 2.61 -20.14
N SER A 325 -14.76 1.75 -20.60
CA SER A 325 -15.87 2.15 -21.46
C SER A 325 -16.87 3.05 -20.73
N ALA A 326 -17.15 2.80 -19.45
CA ALA A 326 -17.97 3.66 -18.60
C ALA A 326 -17.31 5.03 -18.38
N PHE A 327 -16.00 5.08 -18.11
CA PHE A 327 -15.25 6.33 -18.00
C PHE A 327 -15.27 7.13 -19.31
N LEU A 328 -15.01 6.48 -20.46
CA LEU A 328 -15.06 7.11 -21.78
C LEU A 328 -16.47 7.63 -22.10
N ALA A 329 -17.51 6.86 -21.80
CA ALA A 329 -18.89 7.32 -21.96
C ALA A 329 -19.17 8.54 -21.08
N GLY A 330 -18.70 8.54 -19.83
CA GLY A 330 -18.83 9.65 -18.90
C GLY A 330 -18.10 10.91 -19.36
N ARG A 331 -16.99 10.74 -20.11
CA ARG A 331 -16.24 11.85 -20.72
C ARG A 331 -16.91 12.41 -21.97
N LEU A 332 -17.51 11.55 -22.81
CA LEU A 332 -18.05 11.93 -24.12
C LEU A 332 -19.52 12.39 -24.08
N LEU A 333 -20.36 11.77 -23.23
CA LEU A 333 -21.79 12.11 -23.09
C LEU A 333 -22.03 13.58 -22.71
N PRO A 334 -21.27 14.21 -21.79
CA PRO A 334 -21.40 15.63 -21.49
C PRO A 334 -21.39 16.52 -22.73
N MET A 335 -20.53 16.20 -23.70
CA MET A 335 -20.38 16.95 -24.95
C MET A 335 -21.68 16.99 -25.78
N VAL A 336 -22.47 15.91 -25.74
CA VAL A 336 -23.76 15.81 -26.42
C VAL A 336 -24.90 16.37 -25.55
N LEU A 337 -24.85 16.12 -24.25
CA LEU A 337 -25.88 16.54 -23.30
C LEU A 337 -25.98 18.06 -23.18
N PHE A 338 -24.86 18.78 -23.17
CA PHE A 338 -24.87 20.24 -23.11
C PHE A 338 -25.49 20.88 -24.36
N LYS A 339 -25.28 20.29 -25.55
CA LYS A 339 -25.95 20.72 -26.79
C LYS A 339 -27.47 20.56 -26.69
N ALA A 340 -27.92 19.41 -26.17
CA ALA A 340 -29.35 19.16 -25.98
C ALA A 340 -29.96 20.10 -24.93
N MET A 341 -29.23 20.36 -23.84
CA MET A 341 -29.66 21.26 -22.77
C MET A 341 -29.71 22.72 -23.24
N GLY A 342 -28.71 23.20 -23.97
CA GLY A 342 -28.70 24.57 -24.52
C GLY A 342 -29.80 24.83 -25.55
N ALA A 343 -30.29 23.78 -26.24
CA ALA A 343 -31.43 23.87 -27.13
C ALA A 343 -32.79 23.81 -26.40
N ALA A 344 -32.85 23.17 -25.23
CA ALA A 344 -34.09 22.96 -24.46
C ALA A 344 -34.33 24.01 -23.35
N VAL A 345 -33.24 24.58 -22.81
CA VAL A 345 -33.23 25.61 -21.76
C VAL A 345 -32.20 26.67 -22.21
N PRO A 346 -32.62 27.71 -22.96
CA PRO A 346 -31.69 28.75 -23.37
C PRO A 346 -31.05 29.41 -22.14
N LEU A 347 -29.76 29.76 -22.23
CA LEU A 347 -29.13 30.62 -21.23
C LEU A 347 -29.99 31.89 -21.09
N PRO A 348 -30.19 32.40 -19.88
CA PRO A 348 -30.88 33.68 -19.71
C PRO A 348 -30.05 34.75 -20.40
N ASP A 349 -30.73 35.60 -21.18
CA ASP A 349 -30.09 36.76 -21.78
C ASP A 349 -29.46 37.65 -20.70
N ALA A 350 -28.39 38.36 -21.05
CA ALA A 350 -27.78 39.38 -20.19
C ALA A 350 -28.85 40.41 -19.80
N GLY A 351 -29.34 40.33 -18.57
CA GLY A 351 -30.43 41.16 -18.05
C GLY A 351 -31.59 40.41 -17.37
N ALA A 352 -31.60 39.07 -17.39
CA ALA A 352 -32.53 38.31 -16.56
C ALA A 352 -32.22 38.52 -15.06
N ASP A 353 -33.26 38.80 -14.27
CA ASP A 353 -33.12 39.01 -12.83
C ASP A 353 -32.43 37.80 -12.19
N LEU A 354 -31.29 38.03 -11.50
CA LEU A 354 -30.38 36.98 -11.05
C LEU A 354 -31.11 35.93 -10.18
N GLU A 355 -32.17 36.36 -9.48
CA GLU A 355 -33.05 35.53 -8.66
C GLU A 355 -33.84 34.48 -9.46
N SER A 356 -34.25 34.81 -10.68
CA SER A 356 -35.06 33.94 -11.53
C SER A 356 -34.27 32.77 -12.14
N VAL A 357 -32.92 32.81 -12.05
CA VAL A 357 -32.04 31.84 -12.74
C VAL A 357 -31.01 31.14 -11.84
N LYS A 358 -31.11 31.29 -10.50
CA LYS A 358 -30.21 30.60 -9.55
C LYS A 358 -30.26 29.06 -9.65
N TRP A 359 -31.29 28.50 -10.28
CA TRP A 359 -31.49 27.05 -10.44
C TRP A 359 -30.74 26.44 -11.63
N TRP A 360 -30.33 27.24 -12.62
CA TRP A 360 -29.73 26.72 -13.87
C TRP A 360 -28.42 25.93 -13.62
N PRO A 361 -27.47 26.40 -12.79
CA PRO A 361 -26.24 25.65 -12.50
C PRO A 361 -26.47 24.30 -11.82
N ALA A 362 -27.50 24.21 -10.97
CA ALA A 362 -27.90 22.98 -10.30
C ALA A 362 -28.43 21.95 -11.32
N VAL A 363 -29.25 22.39 -12.27
CA VAL A 363 -29.77 21.55 -13.35
C VAL A 363 -28.65 21.10 -14.28
N ALA A 364 -27.69 21.98 -14.59
CA ALA A 364 -26.50 21.63 -15.35
C ALA A 364 -25.68 20.53 -14.66
N GLY A 365 -25.49 20.60 -13.34
CA GLY A 365 -24.82 19.58 -12.54
C GLY A 365 -25.51 18.22 -12.57
N ILE A 366 -26.83 18.19 -12.33
CA ILE A 366 -27.61 16.94 -12.39
C ILE A 366 -27.54 16.35 -13.80
N THR A 367 -27.66 17.18 -14.84
CA THR A 367 -27.58 16.74 -16.23
C THR A 367 -26.20 16.14 -16.54
N LEU A 368 -25.13 16.76 -16.04
CA LEU A 368 -23.76 16.34 -16.27
C LEU A 368 -23.44 14.98 -15.63
N PHE A 369 -23.93 14.72 -14.42
CA PHE A 369 -23.52 13.56 -13.64
C PHE A 369 -24.57 12.44 -13.53
N ALA A 370 -25.88 12.75 -13.54
CA ALA A 370 -26.93 11.75 -13.38
C ALA A 370 -27.42 11.16 -14.71
N VAL A 371 -27.53 11.98 -15.77
CA VAL A 371 -28.05 11.54 -17.07
C VAL A 371 -27.14 10.49 -17.74
N PRO A 372 -25.79 10.61 -17.74
CA PRO A 372 -24.93 9.57 -18.29
C PRO A 372 -25.15 8.20 -17.66
N LEU A 373 -25.41 8.13 -16.36
CA LEU A 373 -25.71 6.90 -15.64
C LEU A 373 -27.06 6.29 -16.04
N LEU A 374 -28.08 7.11 -16.23
CA LEU A 374 -29.39 6.66 -16.72
C LEU A 374 -29.33 6.16 -18.17
N VAL A 375 -28.60 6.89 -19.03
CA VAL A 375 -28.35 6.48 -20.42
C VAL A 375 -27.57 5.17 -20.45
N TRP A 376 -26.50 5.06 -19.67
CA TRP A 376 -25.70 3.84 -19.55
C TRP A 376 -26.57 2.66 -19.15
N ARG A 377 -27.42 2.80 -18.13
CA ARG A 377 -28.38 1.78 -17.68
C ARG A 377 -29.37 1.37 -18.76
N ALA A 378 -29.92 2.33 -19.51
CA ALA A 378 -30.87 2.04 -20.58
C ALA A 378 -30.21 1.30 -21.77
N VAL A 379 -29.00 1.71 -22.15
CA VAL A 379 -28.21 1.10 -23.22
C VAL A 379 -27.79 -0.31 -22.85
N SER A 380 -27.22 -0.50 -21.66
CA SER A 380 -26.80 -1.82 -21.16
C SER A 380 -27.98 -2.79 -20.98
N PHE A 381 -29.15 -2.32 -20.55
CA PHE A 381 -30.36 -3.16 -20.49
C PHE A 381 -30.81 -3.65 -21.88
N ARG A 382 -30.68 -2.81 -22.92
CA ARG A 382 -30.98 -3.20 -24.31
C ARG A 382 -29.86 -4.05 -24.94
N ALA A 383 -28.61 -3.75 -24.63
CA ALA A 383 -27.43 -4.44 -25.14
C ALA A 383 -27.24 -5.83 -24.50
N ALA A 384 -27.76 -6.06 -23.29
CA ALA A 384 -27.77 -7.37 -22.64
C ALA A 384 -28.46 -8.47 -23.47
N ALA A 385 -29.33 -8.10 -24.43
CA ALA A 385 -29.94 -9.02 -25.38
C ALA A 385 -28.97 -9.54 -26.46
N VAL A 386 -27.86 -8.82 -26.72
CA VAL A 386 -26.88 -9.13 -27.79
C VAL A 386 -25.51 -9.49 -27.20
N LEU A 387 -25.08 -8.81 -26.15
CA LEU A 387 -23.85 -9.04 -25.42
C LEU A 387 -24.17 -9.46 -23.99
N ARG A 388 -24.19 -10.77 -23.73
CA ARG A 388 -24.44 -11.32 -22.37
C ARG A 388 -23.47 -10.78 -21.31
N GLU A 389 -22.32 -10.24 -21.71
CA GLU A 389 -21.31 -9.70 -20.80
C GLU A 389 -21.58 -8.28 -20.30
N MET A 390 -22.62 -7.60 -20.83
CA MET A 390 -23.08 -6.29 -20.32
C MET A 390 -24.15 -6.41 -19.21
N VAL A 391 -24.42 -7.61 -18.69
CA VAL A 391 -25.41 -7.82 -17.61
C VAL A 391 -24.91 -7.19 -16.31
N ILE A 392 -25.62 -6.16 -15.83
CA ILE A 392 -25.14 -5.19 -14.82
C ILE A 392 -25.49 -5.56 -13.36
N HIS A 393 -25.97 -6.77 -13.06
CA HIS A 393 -26.48 -7.04 -11.71
C HIS A 393 -25.39 -6.85 -10.63
N GLY A 394 -25.55 -5.82 -9.78
CA GLY A 394 -24.64 -5.49 -8.67
C GLY A 394 -23.40 -4.69 -9.07
N ARG A 395 -23.37 -4.08 -10.27
CA ARG A 395 -22.20 -3.34 -10.79
C ARG A 395 -22.48 -1.86 -11.11
N LEU A 396 -23.70 -1.35 -10.86
CA LEU A 396 -24.05 0.03 -11.23
C LEU A 396 -23.37 1.08 -10.36
N GLY A 397 -23.05 0.79 -9.09
CA GLY A 397 -22.27 1.70 -8.26
C GLY A 397 -20.90 2.03 -8.88
N TRP A 398 -20.17 1.01 -9.35
CA TRP A 398 -18.86 1.20 -9.98
C TRP A 398 -18.95 1.85 -11.36
N ALA A 399 -19.94 1.48 -12.15
CA ALA A 399 -20.23 2.16 -13.41
C ALA A 399 -20.54 3.65 -13.17
N GLY A 400 -21.33 3.96 -12.12
CA GLY A 400 -21.66 5.33 -11.73
C GLY A 400 -20.45 6.14 -11.28
N ALA A 401 -19.55 5.57 -10.49
CA ALA A 401 -18.30 6.23 -10.12
C ALA A 401 -17.41 6.50 -11.34
N ALA A 402 -17.26 5.54 -12.25
CA ALA A 402 -16.46 5.68 -13.48
C ALA A 402 -17.06 6.73 -14.44
N LEU A 403 -18.39 6.73 -14.64
CA LEU A 403 -19.08 7.72 -15.45
C LEU A 403 -18.92 9.13 -14.89
N SER A 404 -19.09 9.30 -13.57
CA SER A 404 -18.92 10.61 -12.93
C SER A 404 -17.47 11.09 -12.92
N LEU A 405 -16.49 10.19 -12.83
CA LEU A 405 -15.07 10.54 -13.01
C LEU A 405 -14.77 10.99 -14.44
N GLY A 406 -15.37 10.35 -15.45
CA GLY A 406 -15.29 10.79 -16.84
C GLY A 406 -15.88 12.18 -17.05
N ALA A 407 -17.04 12.44 -16.44
CA ALA A 407 -17.70 13.75 -16.48
C ALA A 407 -16.91 14.81 -15.69
N ALA A 408 -16.27 14.43 -14.58
CA ALA A 408 -15.42 15.31 -13.81
C ALA A 408 -14.09 15.60 -14.52
N ALA A 409 -13.55 14.66 -15.28
CA ALA A 409 -12.39 14.88 -16.13
C ALA A 409 -12.71 15.92 -17.24
N TYR A 410 -13.93 15.88 -17.80
CA TYR A 410 -14.43 16.92 -18.70
C TYR A 410 -14.58 18.29 -18.00
N GLY A 411 -15.17 18.33 -16.80
CA GLY A 411 -15.29 19.56 -16.00
C GLY A 411 -13.95 20.14 -15.52
N GLY A 412 -13.01 19.28 -15.13
CA GLY A 412 -11.64 19.66 -14.76
C GLY A 412 -10.88 20.27 -15.93
N GLY A 413 -11.13 19.81 -17.16
CA GLY A 413 -10.62 20.44 -18.38
C GLY A 413 -11.11 21.89 -18.52
N LEU A 414 -12.37 22.17 -18.19
CA LEU A 414 -12.92 23.53 -18.17
C LEU A 414 -12.31 24.41 -17.08
N LEU A 415 -12.08 23.85 -15.89
CA LEU A 415 -11.43 24.55 -14.78
C LEU A 415 -9.96 24.88 -15.09
N LEU A 416 -9.19 23.91 -15.61
CA LEU A 416 -7.83 24.13 -16.10
C LEU A 416 -7.80 25.20 -17.19
N ARG A 417 -8.80 25.20 -18.08
CA ARG A 417 -8.92 26.20 -19.15
C ARG A 417 -9.27 27.58 -18.61
N TYR A 418 -9.96 27.67 -17.47
CA TYR A 418 -10.38 28.92 -16.85
C TYR A 418 -9.32 29.51 -15.90
N TRP A 419 -8.57 28.69 -15.16
CA TRP A 419 -7.53 29.15 -14.20
C TRP A 419 -6.10 28.72 -14.51
N GLY A 420 -5.85 27.93 -15.55
CA GLY A 420 -4.54 27.34 -15.77
C GLY A 420 -4.21 26.24 -14.75
N LEU A 421 -2.93 26.06 -14.43
CA LEU A 421 -2.46 25.00 -13.52
C LEU A 421 -2.93 25.18 -12.07
N ASP A 422 -3.33 26.39 -11.68
CA ASP A 422 -3.87 26.68 -10.34
C ASP A 422 -5.20 25.94 -10.08
N ALA A 423 -5.86 25.44 -11.13
CA ALA A 423 -7.06 24.63 -11.01
C ALA A 423 -6.81 23.19 -10.54
N VAL A 424 -5.56 22.69 -10.58
CA VAL A 424 -5.27 21.27 -10.36
C VAL A 424 -5.78 20.76 -9.00
N PRO A 425 -5.56 21.45 -7.86
CA PRO A 425 -6.07 21.00 -6.56
C PRO A 425 -7.60 20.93 -6.53
N ALA A 426 -8.27 21.97 -7.03
CA ALA A 426 -9.73 22.03 -7.12
C ALA A 426 -10.29 20.94 -8.04
N ALA A 427 -9.64 20.65 -9.17
CA ALA A 427 -10.04 19.62 -10.11
C ALA A 427 -9.94 18.20 -9.52
N ILE A 428 -8.92 17.91 -8.70
CA ILE A 428 -8.78 16.62 -8.00
C ILE A 428 -9.91 16.46 -6.97
N VAL A 429 -10.16 17.49 -6.17
CA VAL A 429 -11.21 17.50 -5.15
C VAL A 429 -12.61 17.37 -5.77
N PHE A 430 -12.83 18.05 -6.89
CA PHE A 430 -14.03 17.93 -7.72
C PHE A 430 -14.24 16.50 -8.25
N ALA A 431 -13.19 15.85 -8.75
CA ALA A 431 -13.24 14.48 -9.25
C ALA A 431 -13.60 13.46 -8.15
N ILE A 432 -13.07 13.64 -6.94
CA ILE A 432 -13.40 12.79 -5.79
C ILE A 432 -14.88 12.94 -5.42
N GLY A 433 -15.38 14.17 -5.32
CA GLY A 433 -16.79 14.45 -5.01
C GLY A 433 -17.75 13.85 -6.05
N ALA A 434 -17.42 14.00 -7.33
CA ALA A 434 -18.21 13.44 -8.43
C ALA A 434 -18.22 11.91 -8.41
N ALA A 435 -17.07 11.25 -8.18
CA ALA A 435 -16.97 9.79 -8.10
C ALA A 435 -17.88 9.22 -7.00
N VAL A 436 -17.88 9.86 -5.82
CA VAL A 436 -18.72 9.47 -4.68
C VAL A 436 -20.21 9.64 -5.02
N ALA A 437 -20.60 10.80 -5.57
CA ALA A 437 -21.99 11.05 -5.96
C ALA A 437 -22.49 10.03 -6.99
N GLY A 438 -21.67 9.76 -8.02
CA GLY A 438 -21.96 8.77 -9.05
C GLY A 438 -22.07 7.35 -8.51
N GLY A 439 -21.18 6.98 -7.59
CA GLY A 439 -21.20 5.69 -6.92
C GLY A 439 -22.48 5.46 -6.11
N LEU A 440 -22.89 6.44 -5.32
CA LEU A 440 -24.11 6.36 -4.51
C LEU A 440 -25.37 6.26 -5.36
N LEU A 441 -25.50 7.11 -6.39
CA LEU A 441 -26.65 7.07 -7.29
C LEU A 441 -26.69 5.76 -8.08
N GLY A 442 -25.53 5.25 -8.51
CA GLY A 442 -25.40 3.94 -9.16
C GLY A 442 -25.86 2.80 -8.27
N SER A 443 -25.42 2.77 -7.01
CA SER A 443 -25.84 1.77 -6.03
C SER A 443 -27.33 1.84 -5.70
N CYS A 444 -27.93 3.03 -5.63
CA CYS A 444 -29.38 3.19 -5.45
C CYS A 444 -30.19 2.63 -6.62
N LEU A 445 -29.61 2.55 -7.82
CA LEU A 445 -30.27 2.02 -9.01
C LEU A 445 -30.10 0.50 -9.16
N ASP A 446 -29.21 -0.15 -8.41
CA ASP A 446 -29.09 -1.62 -8.36
C ASP A 446 -30.31 -2.25 -7.66
N ARG A 447 -30.81 -3.41 -8.15
CA ARG A 447 -32.09 -4.01 -7.72
C ARG A 447 -32.01 -4.85 -6.43
N PHE A 448 -30.94 -4.75 -5.65
CA PHE A 448 -30.79 -5.48 -4.39
C PHE A 448 -30.52 -4.47 -3.27
N ASP A 449 -31.43 -4.46 -2.30
CA ASP A 449 -31.52 -3.58 -1.13
C ASP A 449 -31.87 -2.11 -1.42
N ALA A 450 -33.10 -1.75 -1.03
CA ALA A 450 -33.61 -0.39 -1.12
C ALA A 450 -32.83 0.56 -0.20
N LEU A 451 -31.75 1.13 -0.72
CA LEU A 451 -31.20 2.39 -0.22
C LEU A 451 -32.37 3.39 -0.09
N HIS A 452 -32.55 3.95 1.10
CA HIS A 452 -33.62 4.91 1.41
C HIS A 452 -33.63 6.04 0.36
N PRO A 453 -34.80 6.51 -0.14
CA PRO A 453 -34.89 7.58 -1.15
C PRO A 453 -34.08 8.85 -0.82
N ALA A 454 -33.81 9.06 0.47
CA ALA A 454 -32.92 10.10 0.97
C ALA A 454 -31.49 10.03 0.41
N PHE A 455 -30.93 8.85 0.16
CA PHE A 455 -29.58 8.71 -0.42
C PHE A 455 -29.55 9.07 -1.91
N ALA A 456 -30.59 8.70 -2.66
CA ALA A 456 -30.75 9.15 -4.04
C ALA A 456 -30.95 10.68 -4.11
N ALA A 457 -31.76 11.25 -3.20
CA ALA A 457 -31.94 12.69 -3.08
C ALA A 457 -30.64 13.42 -2.67
N ALA A 458 -29.86 12.84 -1.75
CA ALA A 458 -28.56 13.38 -1.34
C ALA A 458 -27.54 13.32 -2.47
N ALA A 459 -27.50 12.22 -3.25
CA ALA A 459 -26.62 12.10 -4.41
C ALA A 459 -26.97 13.13 -5.49
N LEU A 460 -28.27 13.33 -5.78
CA LEU A 460 -28.73 14.36 -6.73
C LEU A 460 -28.46 15.78 -6.22
N GLY A 461 -28.63 16.03 -4.92
CA GLY A 461 -28.31 17.31 -4.28
C GLY A 461 -26.80 17.63 -4.34
N LEU A 462 -25.95 16.62 -4.16
CA LEU A 462 -24.50 16.76 -4.32
C LEU A 462 -24.10 17.02 -5.77
N MET A 463 -24.71 16.32 -6.73
CA MET A 463 -24.47 16.58 -8.16
C MET A 463 -24.91 17.99 -8.57
N ALA A 464 -26.02 18.48 -8.03
CA ALA A 464 -26.47 19.86 -8.20
C ALA A 464 -25.46 20.85 -7.61
N LEU A 465 -24.97 20.61 -6.38
CA LEU A 465 -23.97 21.45 -5.73
C LEU A 465 -22.66 21.49 -6.52
N LEU A 466 -22.16 20.32 -6.96
CA LEU A 466 -20.96 20.22 -7.79
C LEU A 466 -21.13 20.95 -9.13
N GLY A 467 -22.31 20.88 -9.76
CA GLY A 467 -22.62 21.66 -10.95
C GLY A 467 -22.58 23.16 -10.70
N THR A 468 -23.16 23.61 -9.59
CA THR A 468 -23.16 25.01 -9.19
C THR A 468 -21.74 25.51 -8.91
N THR A 469 -20.92 24.75 -8.16
CA THR A 469 -19.54 25.15 -7.87
C THR A 469 -18.65 25.10 -9.11
N LEU A 470 -18.89 24.17 -10.03
CA LEU A 470 -18.26 24.16 -11.34
C LEU A 470 -18.62 25.43 -12.12
N CYS A 471 -19.88 25.84 -12.14
CA CYS A 471 -20.32 27.02 -12.90
C CYS A 471 -19.85 28.35 -12.27
N LEU A 472 -19.77 28.41 -10.93
CA LEU A 472 -19.23 29.56 -10.19
C LEU A 472 -17.75 29.78 -10.49
N ALA A 473 -17.01 28.71 -10.80
CA ALA A 473 -15.59 28.79 -11.12
C ALA A 473 -14.81 29.58 -10.05
N GLU A 474 -14.95 29.14 -8.79
CA GLU A 474 -14.28 29.69 -7.60
C GLU A 474 -13.68 28.54 -6.75
N PRO A 475 -12.35 28.48 -6.49
CA PRO A 475 -11.71 27.26 -5.99
C PRO A 475 -12.17 26.93 -4.57
N VAL A 476 -12.39 27.98 -3.78
CA VAL A 476 -12.84 27.91 -2.39
C VAL A 476 -14.19 27.20 -2.29
N TYR A 477 -15.12 27.45 -3.20
CA TYR A 477 -16.42 26.77 -3.17
C TYR A 477 -16.33 25.32 -3.65
N ILE A 478 -15.43 25.02 -4.59
CA ILE A 478 -15.17 23.64 -5.02
C ILE A 478 -14.60 22.83 -3.85
N GLU A 479 -13.61 23.39 -3.16
CA GLU A 479 -13.01 22.78 -1.96
C GLU A 479 -14.03 22.68 -0.81
N ALA A 480 -14.79 23.74 -0.53
CA ALA A 480 -15.79 23.76 0.53
C ALA A 480 -17.00 22.86 0.26
N ALA A 481 -17.37 22.60 -0.99
CA ALA A 481 -18.46 21.68 -1.34
C ALA A 481 -18.01 20.21 -1.29
N ALA A 482 -16.77 19.92 -1.69
CA ALA A 482 -16.29 18.56 -1.84
C ALA A 482 -15.51 18.03 -0.63
N LEU A 483 -14.82 18.84 0.19
CA LEU A 483 -14.15 18.36 1.41
C LEU A 483 -15.13 17.82 2.46
N PRO A 484 -16.18 18.58 2.88
CA PRO A 484 -17.13 18.10 3.87
C PRO A 484 -17.89 16.90 3.36
N THR A 485 -18.20 16.87 2.06
CA THR A 485 -18.93 15.77 1.46
C THR A 485 -18.06 14.52 1.30
N ALA A 486 -16.78 14.67 0.94
CA ALA A 486 -15.80 13.59 0.97
C ALA A 486 -15.57 13.07 2.39
N PHE A 487 -15.60 13.90 3.43
CA PHE A 487 -15.47 13.45 4.82
C PHE A 487 -16.73 12.77 5.36
N ILE A 488 -17.91 13.36 5.12
CA ILE A 488 -19.20 12.83 5.56
C ILE A 488 -19.54 11.55 4.81
N LEU A 489 -19.27 11.48 3.50
CA LEU A 489 -19.49 10.26 2.70
C LEU A 489 -18.29 9.32 2.68
N ALA A 490 -17.05 9.70 3.01
CA ALA A 490 -16.04 8.70 3.35
C ALA A 490 -16.40 8.05 4.68
N GLY A 491 -16.85 8.81 5.68
CA GLY A 491 -17.38 8.27 6.93
C GLY A 491 -18.65 7.43 6.74
N GLN A 492 -19.54 7.83 5.85
CA GLN A 492 -20.79 7.12 5.57
C GLN A 492 -20.70 6.02 4.51
N LEU A 493 -19.86 6.11 3.48
CA LEU A 493 -19.50 4.94 2.64
C LEU A 493 -18.73 3.96 3.51
N TRP A 494 -17.83 4.43 4.38
CA TRP A 494 -17.19 3.58 5.35
C TRP A 494 -18.22 2.91 6.25
N SER A 495 -19.25 3.61 6.77
CA SER A 495 -20.34 3.03 7.59
C SER A 495 -21.36 2.18 6.81
N PHE A 496 -21.67 2.52 5.57
CA PHE A 496 -22.56 1.76 4.68
C PHE A 496 -21.87 0.46 4.20
N PHE A 497 -20.54 0.49 4.06
CA PHE A 497 -19.69 -0.70 3.97
C PHE A 497 -19.35 -1.31 5.37
N ARG A 498 -19.67 -0.66 6.50
CA ARG A 498 -19.45 -1.10 7.91
C ARG A 498 -20.72 -1.52 8.69
N GLN A 499 -21.86 -1.80 8.05
CA GLN A 499 -23.09 -2.44 8.63
C GLN A 499 -24.16 -1.43 9.18
N PRO A 500 -25.48 -1.77 9.38
CA PRO A 500 -25.98 -3.10 9.82
C PRO A 500 -27.38 -3.58 9.35
N GLY A 501 -27.47 -4.87 9.02
CA GLY A 501 -28.56 -5.70 9.56
C GLY A 501 -27.95 -6.45 10.74
N GLU A 502 -27.91 -5.90 11.96
CA GLU A 502 -29.00 -5.72 12.91
C GLU A 502 -30.21 -4.88 12.46
N ILE A 503 -31.11 -5.53 11.71
CA ILE A 503 -32.51 -5.54 12.15
C ILE A 503 -32.56 -6.75 13.08
N THR A 504 -33.29 -6.62 14.19
CA THR A 504 -33.64 -7.70 15.13
C THR A 504 -34.20 -8.94 14.42
N ALA A 505 -33.33 -9.71 13.80
CA ALA A 505 -33.42 -11.15 13.80
C ALA A 505 -32.58 -11.55 15.01
N SER A 506 -33.21 -12.27 15.94
CA SER A 506 -32.56 -13.39 16.62
C SER A 506 -31.29 -13.79 15.89
N PHE A 507 -30.15 -13.82 16.62
CA PHE A 507 -28.99 -14.59 16.21
C PHE A 507 -29.50 -15.80 15.40
N PRO A 508 -29.15 -15.97 14.11
CA PRO A 508 -29.24 -17.31 13.58
C PRO A 508 -28.44 -18.11 14.58
N ASP A 509 -29.11 -19.05 15.22
CA ASP A 509 -28.52 -19.97 16.16
C ASP A 509 -27.14 -20.42 15.63
N ALA A 510 -26.34 -20.94 16.54
CA ALA A 510 -25.09 -21.64 16.29
C ALA A 510 -25.19 -22.86 15.31
N ALA A 511 -26.16 -22.88 14.41
CA ALA A 511 -26.45 -23.85 13.37
C ALA A 511 -26.41 -23.17 11.99
N GLY A 512 -25.23 -23.01 11.38
CA GLY A 512 -25.21 -22.59 9.96
C GLY A 512 -23.86 -22.32 9.29
N ARG A 513 -22.78 -22.04 10.02
CA ARG A 513 -21.46 -21.82 9.40
C ARG A 513 -20.52 -22.99 9.65
N GLY A 514 -20.76 -24.07 8.91
CA GLY A 514 -19.77 -25.14 8.72
C GLY A 514 -19.14 -25.00 7.35
N GLY A 515 -18.01 -24.29 7.24
CA GLY A 515 -17.05 -24.63 6.20
C GLY A 515 -16.68 -26.10 6.38
N LYS A 516 -16.78 -26.92 5.32
CA LYS A 516 -16.59 -28.38 5.38
C LYS A 516 -15.12 -28.73 5.72
N TRP A 517 -14.71 -28.59 6.97
CA TRP A 517 -13.59 -29.35 7.49
C TRP A 517 -14.08 -30.77 7.78
N ALA A 518 -13.79 -31.69 6.85
CA ALA A 518 -14.06 -33.11 7.07
C ALA A 518 -12.98 -33.64 8.01
N ASN A 519 -13.34 -33.91 9.27
CA ASN A 519 -12.44 -34.56 10.22
C ASN A 519 -11.91 -35.86 9.56
N PRO A 520 -10.58 -36.06 9.43
CA PRO A 520 -10.03 -37.23 8.75
C PRO A 520 -10.42 -38.57 9.41
N VAL A 521 -10.82 -38.55 10.68
CA VAL A 521 -11.46 -39.69 11.35
C VAL A 521 -12.77 -40.08 10.67
N VAL A 522 -13.60 -39.12 10.22
CA VAL A 522 -14.86 -39.39 9.50
C VAL A 522 -14.59 -40.17 8.22
N GLY A 523 -13.53 -39.83 7.46
CA GLY A 523 -13.15 -40.55 6.24
C GLY A 523 -12.78 -42.01 6.53
N ARG A 524 -11.91 -42.25 7.52
CA ARG A 524 -11.50 -43.60 7.94
C ARG A 524 -12.68 -44.44 8.42
N VAL A 525 -13.53 -43.86 9.27
CA VAL A 525 -14.75 -44.53 9.76
C VAL A 525 -15.68 -44.84 8.59
N TRP A 526 -15.89 -43.89 7.68
CA TRP A 526 -16.79 -44.06 6.52
C TRP A 526 -16.31 -45.14 5.55
N ASP A 527 -15.01 -45.22 5.26
CA ASP A 527 -14.43 -46.25 4.41
C ASP A 527 -14.57 -47.65 5.04
N ASP A 528 -14.40 -47.76 6.35
CA ASP A 528 -14.59 -49.01 7.10
C ASP A 528 -16.07 -49.45 7.12
N ILE A 529 -16.99 -48.49 7.21
CA ILE A 529 -18.43 -48.75 7.07
C ILE A 529 -18.74 -49.32 5.68
N GLY A 530 -18.21 -48.69 4.63
CA GLY A 530 -18.43 -49.10 3.24
C GLY A 530 -17.87 -50.47 2.87
N ARG A 531 -16.88 -50.98 3.63
CA ARG A 531 -16.30 -52.33 3.45
C ARG A 531 -17.07 -53.44 4.15
N ARG A 532 -18.04 -53.12 5.00
CA ARG A 532 -18.83 -54.10 5.78
C ARG A 532 -20.11 -54.50 5.04
N GLN A 533 -20.61 -55.72 5.30
CA GLN A 533 -21.83 -56.21 4.68
C GLN A 533 -23.05 -55.37 5.11
N PRO A 534 -23.92 -54.94 4.18
CA PRO A 534 -25.03 -54.00 4.45
C PRO A 534 -26.16 -54.55 5.33
N ASP A 535 -26.12 -55.85 5.67
CA ASP A 535 -27.19 -56.55 6.39
C ASP A 535 -26.83 -56.87 7.85
N VAL A 536 -25.75 -56.31 8.42
CA VAL A 536 -25.35 -56.51 9.83
C VAL A 536 -25.47 -55.19 10.61
N PRO A 537 -25.97 -55.19 11.87
CA PRO A 537 -26.09 -53.98 12.65
C PRO A 537 -24.70 -53.46 13.01
N LEU A 538 -24.46 -52.18 12.77
CA LEU A 538 -23.16 -51.57 12.97
C LEU A 538 -23.05 -50.99 14.38
N TRP A 539 -21.95 -51.27 15.08
CA TRP A 539 -21.68 -50.74 16.43
C TRP A 539 -20.35 -50.00 16.42
N LEU A 540 -20.40 -48.69 16.63
CA LEU A 540 -19.26 -47.78 16.55
C LEU A 540 -19.02 -47.08 17.89
N GLY A 541 -17.76 -46.99 18.30
CA GLY A 541 -17.31 -46.24 19.47
C GLY A 541 -16.44 -45.08 19.03
N ILE A 542 -16.91 -43.85 19.22
CA ILE A 542 -16.16 -42.63 18.93
C ILE A 542 -15.61 -42.08 20.25
N LEU A 543 -14.34 -42.34 20.51
CA LEU A 543 -13.68 -42.05 21.79
C LEU A 543 -12.59 -40.99 21.63
N GLY A 544 -12.18 -40.35 22.72
CA GLY A 544 -11.09 -39.38 22.70
C GLY A 544 -11.14 -38.34 23.84
N PRO A 545 -10.12 -37.46 23.93
CA PRO A 545 -9.98 -36.44 24.98
C PRO A 545 -11.15 -35.42 25.01
N GLU A 546 -11.29 -34.66 26.09
CA GLU A 546 -12.27 -33.56 26.12
C GLU A 546 -12.02 -32.58 24.96
N THR A 547 -13.09 -32.03 24.39
CA THR A 547 -13.06 -30.97 23.36
C THR A 547 -12.45 -31.34 22.00
N CYS A 548 -12.07 -32.61 21.75
CA CYS A 548 -11.49 -33.04 20.46
C CYS A 548 -12.48 -33.14 19.28
N GLY A 549 -13.77 -32.80 19.48
CA GLY A 549 -14.77 -32.76 18.42
C GLY A 549 -15.47 -34.09 18.12
N LYS A 550 -15.59 -34.99 19.10
CA LYS A 550 -16.28 -36.29 18.97
C LYS A 550 -17.71 -36.16 18.45
N SER A 551 -18.53 -35.29 19.05
CA SER A 551 -19.92 -35.09 18.64
C SER A 551 -20.02 -34.56 17.21
N THR A 552 -19.08 -33.72 16.77
CA THR A 552 -18.99 -33.25 15.37
C THR A 552 -18.70 -34.40 14.39
N VAL A 553 -17.85 -35.36 14.78
CA VAL A 553 -17.60 -36.58 13.99
C VAL A 553 -18.88 -37.41 13.86
N VAL A 554 -19.62 -37.58 14.96
CA VAL A 554 -20.90 -38.30 14.98
C VAL A 554 -21.93 -37.62 14.08
N ASP A 555 -22.08 -36.30 14.18
CA ASP A 555 -23.03 -35.52 13.35
C ASP A 555 -22.73 -35.65 11.86
N GLU A 556 -21.47 -35.59 11.45
CA GLU A 556 -21.07 -35.70 10.05
C GLU A 556 -21.28 -37.12 9.51
N LEU A 557 -21.02 -38.16 10.33
CA LEU A 557 -21.32 -39.55 9.98
C LEU A 557 -22.82 -39.76 9.77
N VAL A 558 -23.66 -39.23 10.67
CA VAL A 558 -25.12 -39.31 10.55
C VAL A 558 -25.61 -38.60 9.28
N LYS A 559 -25.06 -37.41 8.96
CA LYS A 559 -25.39 -36.68 7.71
C LYS A 559 -25.03 -37.47 6.45
N ARG A 560 -23.88 -38.14 6.43
CA ARG A 560 -23.49 -38.99 5.28
C ARG A 560 -24.44 -40.17 5.11
N MET A 561 -24.85 -40.82 6.22
CA MET A 561 -25.84 -41.91 6.17
C MET A 561 -27.21 -41.45 5.64
N HIS A 562 -27.58 -40.18 5.88
CA HIS A 562 -28.83 -39.60 5.35
C HIS A 562 -28.83 -39.41 3.83
N GLY A 563 -27.65 -39.26 3.20
CA GLY A 563 -27.52 -39.13 1.75
C GLY A 563 -27.87 -40.40 0.97
N ASP A 564 -27.90 -41.56 1.63
CA ASP A 564 -28.07 -42.88 1.02
C ASP A 564 -29.51 -43.43 1.08
N GLY A 565 -30.48 -42.73 1.71
CA GLY A 565 -31.88 -43.15 1.78
C GLY A 565 -32.65 -42.61 3.01
N PRO A 566 -33.92 -43.03 3.23
CA PRO A 566 -34.70 -42.62 4.39
C PRO A 566 -34.04 -43.09 5.71
N LEU A 567 -33.80 -42.14 6.63
CA LEU A 567 -33.03 -42.33 7.86
C LEU A 567 -33.83 -41.85 9.08
N THR A 568 -33.89 -42.68 10.13
CA THR A 568 -34.45 -42.33 11.45
C THR A 568 -33.32 -42.23 12.47
N VAL A 569 -33.14 -41.05 13.09
CA VAL A 569 -32.08 -40.82 14.08
C VAL A 569 -32.68 -40.73 15.49
N LEU A 570 -32.16 -41.53 16.41
CA LEU A 570 -32.52 -41.56 17.82
C LEU A 570 -31.30 -41.10 18.63
N ARG A 571 -31.42 -40.06 19.47
CA ARG A 571 -30.30 -39.52 20.27
C ARG A 571 -30.60 -39.48 21.77
N GLY A 572 -29.76 -40.14 22.55
CA GLY A 572 -29.80 -40.13 24.00
C GLY A 572 -28.53 -39.59 24.63
N SER A 573 -28.64 -38.80 25.69
CA SER A 573 -27.48 -38.31 26.46
C SER A 573 -27.49 -38.87 27.88
N CYS A 574 -26.32 -39.31 28.33
CA CYS A 574 -26.07 -39.73 29.71
C CYS A 574 -25.75 -38.51 30.58
N ASP A 575 -26.50 -38.32 31.67
CA ASP A 575 -26.25 -37.22 32.60
C ASP A 575 -25.22 -37.63 33.68
N PRO A 576 -24.34 -36.71 34.13
CA PRO A 576 -23.43 -36.98 35.24
C PRO A 576 -24.21 -37.23 36.54
N ILE A 577 -23.77 -38.20 37.35
CA ILE A 577 -24.40 -38.49 38.65
C ILE A 577 -24.06 -37.37 39.64
N SER A 578 -24.89 -36.34 39.71
CA SER A 578 -24.80 -35.29 40.72
C SER A 578 -25.65 -35.65 41.94
N GLY A 579 -25.02 -36.22 42.99
CA GLY A 579 -25.52 -36.26 44.38
C GLY A 579 -26.94 -36.78 44.67
N LEU A 580 -27.02 -37.85 45.49
CA LEU A 580 -28.19 -38.34 46.26
C LEU A 580 -29.54 -38.63 45.56
N SER A 581 -29.73 -38.31 44.28
CA SER A 581 -30.88 -38.81 43.50
C SER A 581 -30.49 -40.07 42.74
N ALA A 582 -31.28 -41.14 42.85
CA ALA A 582 -31.13 -42.32 41.98
C ALA A 582 -31.24 -41.86 40.52
N ALA A 583 -30.25 -42.22 39.69
CA ALA A 583 -30.28 -41.89 38.27
C ALA A 583 -31.55 -42.47 37.62
N PRO A 584 -32.19 -41.76 36.67
CA PRO A 584 -33.34 -42.31 35.94
C PRO A 584 -32.92 -43.58 35.20
N THR A 585 -33.59 -44.70 35.51
CA THR A 585 -33.36 -45.99 34.86
C THR A 585 -33.72 -45.87 33.38
N TYR A 586 -32.82 -46.28 32.48
CA TYR A 586 -32.98 -46.13 31.02
C TYR A 586 -32.99 -44.68 30.47
N GLY A 587 -32.47 -43.71 31.23
CA GLY A 587 -32.51 -42.28 30.88
C GLY A 587 -32.09 -41.92 29.44
N PRO A 588 -30.98 -42.45 28.90
CA PRO A 588 -30.58 -42.17 27.52
C PRO A 588 -31.61 -42.66 26.47
N PHE A 589 -32.24 -43.81 26.69
CA PHE A 589 -33.23 -44.37 25.76
C PHE A 589 -34.58 -43.63 25.82
N GLU A 590 -34.98 -43.18 27.00
CA GLU A 590 -36.17 -42.33 27.17
C GLU A 590 -36.03 -41.03 26.37
N LYS A 591 -34.88 -40.36 26.50
CA LYS A 591 -34.56 -39.14 25.72
C LYS A 591 -34.56 -39.41 24.22
N ALA A 592 -33.96 -40.52 23.79
CA ALA A 592 -33.87 -40.90 22.38
C ALA A 592 -35.23 -41.13 21.72
N LEU A 593 -36.16 -41.80 22.42
CA LEU A 593 -37.49 -42.10 21.89
C LEU A 593 -38.43 -40.88 21.95
N LYS A 594 -38.31 -40.03 22.97
CA LYS A 594 -39.11 -38.81 23.11
C LYS A 594 -38.84 -37.80 21.99
N GLY A 595 -37.58 -37.61 21.59
CA GLY A 595 -37.19 -36.68 20.53
C GLY A 595 -37.74 -37.04 19.14
N HIS A 596 -37.86 -38.34 18.83
CA HIS A 596 -38.38 -38.80 17.55
C HIS A 596 -39.86 -38.45 17.32
N LEU A 597 -40.69 -38.52 18.37
CA LEU A 597 -42.12 -38.24 18.29
C LEU A 597 -42.44 -36.75 18.05
N GLN A 598 -41.52 -35.85 18.34
CA GLN A 598 -41.70 -34.39 18.17
C GLN A 598 -41.38 -33.91 16.74
N GLY A 599 -40.59 -34.64 15.95
CA GLY A 599 -40.13 -34.22 14.62
C GLY A 599 -41.10 -34.48 13.46
N SER A 600 -42.20 -35.22 13.65
CA SER A 600 -43.08 -35.67 12.56
C SER A 600 -44.25 -34.72 12.18
N LEU A 601 -44.39 -33.54 12.81
CA LEU A 601 -45.58 -32.67 12.63
C LEU A 601 -45.19 -31.22 12.33
N SER A 602 -45.60 -30.68 11.17
CA SER A 602 -45.36 -29.30 10.76
C SER A 602 -46.33 -28.30 11.41
N SER A 603 -45.76 -27.21 11.93
CA SER A 603 -46.33 -25.92 12.35
C SER A 603 -47.83 -25.66 12.13
N ASN A 604 -48.61 -25.78 13.22
CA ASN A 604 -49.42 -24.70 13.83
C ASN A 604 -50.51 -25.32 14.72
N GLY A 605 -50.34 -25.27 16.04
CA GLY A 605 -51.36 -25.63 17.03
C GLY A 605 -50.96 -26.60 18.14
N LEU A 606 -49.67 -26.71 18.50
CA LEU A 606 -49.16 -27.87 19.25
C LEU A 606 -48.84 -27.66 20.73
N ASP A 607 -48.84 -26.44 21.29
CA ASP A 607 -48.44 -26.30 22.70
C ASP A 607 -49.49 -26.79 23.70
N ALA A 608 -50.78 -26.82 23.31
CA ALA A 608 -51.86 -27.33 24.17
C ALA A 608 -52.18 -28.83 23.95
N ALA A 609 -51.74 -29.42 22.84
CA ALA A 609 -51.98 -30.84 22.52
C ALA A 609 -50.81 -31.75 22.94
N LEU A 610 -49.59 -31.20 23.09
CA LEU A 610 -48.39 -31.95 23.44
C LEU A 610 -48.39 -32.52 24.87
N ASP A 611 -49.01 -31.82 25.84
CA ASP A 611 -49.19 -32.33 27.21
C ASP A 611 -50.18 -33.51 27.27
N ALA A 612 -51.18 -33.54 26.38
CA ALA A 612 -52.16 -34.61 26.33
C ALA A 612 -51.67 -35.84 25.54
N THR A 613 -50.81 -35.66 24.53
CA THR A 613 -50.45 -36.74 23.58
C THR A 613 -49.18 -37.52 23.97
N THR A 614 -48.22 -36.88 24.66
CA THR A 614 -47.04 -37.58 25.23
C THR A 614 -47.43 -38.59 26.30
N THR A 615 -48.52 -38.32 27.04
CA THR A 615 -49.09 -39.23 28.04
C THR A 615 -49.72 -40.48 27.41
N ILE A 616 -50.25 -40.40 26.18
CA ILE A 616 -51.01 -41.51 25.56
C ILE A 616 -50.11 -42.52 24.83
N LEU A 617 -48.97 -42.09 24.26
CA LEU A 617 -48.04 -42.97 23.55
C LEU A 617 -46.97 -43.61 24.45
N LEU A 618 -46.61 -42.97 25.57
CA LEU A 618 -45.70 -43.53 26.59
C LEU A 618 -46.43 -44.17 27.78
N ALA A 619 -47.77 -44.09 27.85
CA ALA A 619 -48.58 -44.75 28.89
C ALA A 619 -48.22 -46.23 29.14
N PRO A 620 -47.93 -47.07 28.13
CA PRO A 620 -47.54 -48.46 28.39
C PRO A 620 -46.18 -48.55 29.11
N VAL A 621 -45.21 -47.71 28.74
CA VAL A 621 -43.86 -47.71 29.32
C VAL A 621 -43.88 -47.13 30.74
N THR A 622 -44.58 -46.02 30.97
CA THR A 622 -44.71 -45.43 32.31
C THR A 622 -45.56 -46.30 33.25
N SER A 623 -46.60 -46.99 32.73
CA SER A 623 -47.37 -47.97 33.53
C SER A 623 -46.57 -49.24 33.83
N MET A 624 -45.69 -49.71 32.92
CA MET A 624 -44.80 -50.85 33.16
C MET A 624 -43.62 -50.53 34.09
N LEU A 625 -43.07 -49.31 34.02
CA LEU A 625 -42.03 -48.83 34.93
C LEU A 625 -42.58 -48.57 36.36
N GLY A 626 -43.86 -48.23 36.48
CA GLY A 626 -44.54 -48.01 37.76
C GLY A 626 -45.08 -49.29 38.45
N SER A 627 -45.15 -50.42 37.74
CA SER A 627 -45.81 -51.66 38.23
C SER A 627 -44.92 -52.89 38.25
N GLY A 628 -43.65 -52.79 38.64
CA GLY A 628 -42.81 -53.95 38.94
C GLY A 628 -42.67 -54.97 37.79
N ALA A 629 -42.91 -54.57 36.54
CA ALA A 629 -42.71 -55.42 35.39
C ALA A 629 -41.21 -55.63 35.16
N GLY A 630 -40.79 -56.89 35.05
CA GLY A 630 -39.36 -57.24 34.99
C GLY A 630 -38.62 -56.58 33.82
N GLU A 631 -37.35 -56.26 34.05
CA GLU A 631 -36.36 -55.69 33.11
C GLU A 631 -36.49 -56.22 31.67
N GLN A 632 -36.78 -57.53 31.54
CA GLN A 632 -36.99 -58.21 30.26
C GLN A 632 -38.15 -57.66 29.42
N ASN A 633 -39.25 -57.22 30.03
CA ASN A 633 -40.40 -56.68 29.30
C ASN A 633 -40.07 -55.33 28.68
N VAL A 634 -39.31 -54.48 29.38
CA VAL A 634 -38.81 -53.19 28.86
C VAL A 634 -37.85 -53.43 27.70
N HIS A 635 -36.94 -54.40 27.84
CA HIS A 635 -35.99 -54.74 26.80
C HIS A 635 -36.65 -55.21 25.49
N VAL A 636 -37.63 -56.12 25.61
CA VAL A 636 -38.38 -56.63 24.45
C VAL A 636 -39.20 -55.51 23.79
N TYR A 637 -39.84 -54.65 24.59
CA TYR A 637 -40.62 -53.53 24.07
C TYR A 637 -39.75 -52.55 23.26
N VAL A 638 -38.65 -52.06 23.85
CA VAL A 638 -37.75 -51.10 23.18
C VAL A 638 -37.14 -51.72 21.92
N THR A 639 -36.73 -52.99 21.98
CA THR A 639 -36.19 -53.71 20.82
C THR A 639 -37.22 -53.81 19.70
N ASN A 640 -38.49 -54.14 20.00
CA ASN A 640 -39.56 -54.21 19.01
C ASN A 640 -39.89 -52.85 18.39
N GLN A 641 -39.84 -51.77 19.16
CA GLN A 641 -40.07 -50.41 18.65
C GLN A 641 -38.97 -50.00 17.65
N ILE A 642 -37.70 -50.22 18.01
CA ILE A 642 -36.57 -49.94 17.11
C ILE A 642 -36.66 -50.83 15.85
N GLN A 643 -37.09 -52.09 16.00
CA GLN A 643 -37.28 -53.02 14.89
C GLN A 643 -38.40 -52.59 13.94
N GLN A 644 -39.53 -52.07 14.45
CA GLN A 644 -40.62 -51.50 13.65
C GLN A 644 -40.20 -50.22 12.92
N MET A 645 -39.41 -49.36 13.56
CA MET A 645 -38.85 -48.16 12.91
C MET A 645 -37.91 -48.53 11.76
N ALA A 646 -37.20 -49.65 11.89
CA ALA A 646 -36.31 -50.16 10.85
C ALA A 646 -37.05 -50.80 9.64
N ASP A 647 -38.38 -50.94 9.67
CA ASP A 647 -39.18 -51.48 8.55
C ASP A 647 -39.39 -50.48 7.40
N GLY A 648 -39.19 -49.18 7.65
CA GLY A 648 -39.37 -48.12 6.65
C GLY A 648 -38.16 -47.23 6.38
N ALA A 649 -37.10 -47.32 7.20
CA ALA A 649 -35.92 -46.47 7.14
C ALA A 649 -34.70 -47.12 7.84
N HIS A 650 -33.49 -46.67 7.55
CA HIS A 650 -32.30 -47.02 8.33
C HIS A 650 -32.36 -46.30 9.69
N VAL A 651 -32.25 -47.03 10.81
CA VAL A 651 -32.24 -46.45 12.16
C VAL A 651 -30.81 -46.21 12.65
N VAL A 652 -30.51 -45.02 13.16
CA VAL A 652 -29.25 -44.68 13.83
C VAL A 652 -29.51 -44.27 15.27
N LEU A 653 -29.02 -45.06 16.23
CA LEU A 653 -29.08 -44.78 17.66
C LEU A 653 -27.74 -44.19 18.14
N VAL A 654 -27.75 -42.97 18.64
CA VAL A 654 -26.57 -42.30 19.21
C VAL A 654 -26.74 -42.18 20.73
N ILE A 655 -25.76 -42.68 21.48
CA ILE A 655 -25.68 -42.51 22.94
C ILE A 655 -24.44 -41.69 23.28
N GLU A 656 -24.66 -40.49 23.83
CA GLU A 656 -23.62 -39.51 24.15
C GLU A 656 -23.24 -39.58 25.63
N GLY A 657 -21.94 -39.52 25.93
CA GLY A 657 -21.43 -39.50 27.30
C GLY A 657 -21.41 -40.86 28.00
N VAL A 658 -21.02 -41.93 27.30
CA VAL A 658 -21.14 -43.32 27.81
C VAL A 658 -20.35 -43.61 29.09
N GLN A 659 -19.39 -42.77 29.50
CA GLN A 659 -18.76 -42.85 30.81
C GLN A 659 -19.74 -42.68 31.98
N CYS A 660 -20.92 -42.10 31.74
CA CYS A 660 -21.99 -41.92 32.72
C CYS A 660 -23.19 -42.87 32.49
N LEU A 661 -23.02 -43.95 31.72
CA LEU A 661 -24.10 -44.87 31.38
C LEU A 661 -24.58 -45.68 32.61
N ASP A 662 -25.89 -45.68 32.87
CA ASP A 662 -26.47 -46.44 33.98
C ASP A 662 -26.52 -47.96 33.70
N GLY A 663 -26.57 -48.76 34.77
CA GLY A 663 -26.52 -50.23 34.67
C GLY A 663 -27.68 -50.85 33.88
N ALA A 664 -28.88 -50.28 33.95
CA ALA A 664 -30.04 -50.78 33.22
C ALA A 664 -29.94 -50.47 31.72
N SER A 665 -29.48 -49.26 31.37
CA SER A 665 -29.16 -48.91 29.97
C SER A 665 -28.05 -49.78 29.38
N ARG A 666 -27.03 -50.14 30.18
CA ARG A 666 -25.97 -51.08 29.77
C ARG A 666 -26.55 -52.47 29.47
N SER A 667 -27.46 -52.96 30.32
CA SER A 667 -28.19 -54.24 30.14
C SER A 667 -29.08 -54.22 28.89
N LEU A 668 -29.75 -53.10 28.63
CA LEU A 668 -30.58 -52.91 27.43
C LEU A 668 -29.76 -52.86 26.13
N LEU A 669 -28.61 -52.17 26.10
CA LEU A 669 -27.71 -52.20 24.94
C LEU A 669 -27.23 -53.62 24.63
N ALA A 670 -26.89 -54.40 25.65
CA ALA A 670 -26.51 -55.80 25.49
C ALA A 670 -27.66 -56.67 24.96
N HIS A 671 -28.89 -56.43 25.43
CA HIS A 671 -30.07 -57.10 24.93
C HIS A 671 -30.38 -56.75 23.46
N LEU A 672 -30.25 -55.47 23.09
CA LEU A 672 -30.44 -54.99 21.71
C LEU A 672 -29.40 -55.61 20.76
N ARG A 673 -28.14 -55.66 21.17
CA ARG A 673 -27.05 -56.31 20.42
C ARG A 673 -27.34 -57.79 20.15
N LYS A 674 -27.91 -58.51 21.12
CA LYS A 674 -28.17 -59.95 21.02
C LYS A 674 -29.44 -60.29 20.23
N ASN A 675 -30.48 -59.46 20.32
CA ASN A 675 -31.83 -59.82 19.87
C ASN A 675 -32.36 -59.05 18.66
N PHE A 676 -31.64 -58.04 18.16
CA PHE A 676 -32.03 -57.34 16.93
C PHE A 676 -31.86 -58.25 15.71
N ARG A 677 -32.97 -58.53 15.00
CA ARG A 677 -32.94 -59.44 13.84
C ARG A 677 -32.59 -58.69 12.55
N THR A 678 -31.56 -59.16 11.86
CA THR A 678 -31.16 -58.66 10.54
C THR A 678 -32.04 -59.28 9.45
N VAL A 679 -32.79 -58.44 8.74
CA VAL A 679 -33.60 -58.83 7.59
C VAL A 679 -33.21 -57.90 6.43
N PRO A 680 -33.10 -58.38 5.18
CA PRO A 680 -32.82 -57.52 4.04
C PRO A 680 -33.81 -56.34 4.00
N GLY A 681 -33.29 -55.10 4.11
CA GLY A 681 -34.08 -53.87 4.18
C GLY A 681 -34.17 -53.21 5.57
N ARG A 682 -33.80 -53.91 6.66
CA ARG A 682 -33.76 -53.36 8.03
C ARG A 682 -32.34 -53.07 8.47
N ARG A 683 -31.94 -51.80 8.56
CA ARG A 683 -30.59 -51.39 8.97
C ARG A 683 -30.61 -50.68 10.33
N LEU A 684 -29.71 -51.08 11.24
CA LEU A 684 -29.48 -50.41 12.53
C LEU A 684 -28.00 -50.07 12.68
N THR A 685 -27.71 -48.81 13.03
CA THR A 685 -26.38 -48.35 13.46
C THR A 685 -26.47 -47.81 14.88
N VAL A 686 -25.61 -48.30 15.78
CA VAL A 686 -25.45 -47.79 17.14
C VAL A 686 -24.10 -47.09 17.26
N ILE A 687 -24.11 -45.84 17.71
CA ILE A 687 -22.92 -45.01 17.92
C ILE A 687 -22.84 -44.65 19.40
N LEU A 688 -21.74 -45.05 20.03
CA LEU A 688 -21.39 -44.73 21.41
C LEU A 688 -20.31 -43.64 21.42
N GLU A 689 -20.60 -42.48 22.02
CA GLU A 689 -19.66 -41.37 22.15
C GLU A 689 -19.20 -41.22 23.60
N GLY A 690 -17.88 -41.19 23.84
CA GLY A 690 -17.33 -41.18 25.21
C GLY A 690 -15.87 -40.73 25.34
N ARG A 691 -15.39 -40.71 26.58
CA ARG A 691 -13.98 -40.41 26.92
C ARG A 691 -13.13 -41.68 26.82
N ASP A 692 -11.85 -41.48 26.55
CA ASP A 692 -10.86 -42.57 26.61
C ASP A 692 -10.49 -42.86 28.08
N GLU A 693 -11.35 -43.64 28.74
CA GLU A 693 -11.20 -44.05 30.13
C GLU A 693 -11.39 -45.57 30.25
N PRO A 694 -10.75 -46.23 31.24
CA PRO A 694 -10.78 -47.69 31.38
C PRO A 694 -12.20 -48.29 31.46
N SER A 695 -13.16 -47.58 32.06
CA SER A 695 -14.55 -48.03 32.21
C SER A 695 -15.30 -48.09 30.87
N VAL A 696 -14.99 -47.18 29.94
CA VAL A 696 -15.57 -47.13 28.59
C VAL A 696 -14.93 -48.19 27.70
N GLU A 697 -13.63 -48.44 27.87
CA GLU A 697 -12.92 -49.51 27.18
C GLU A 697 -13.48 -50.90 27.52
N GLU A 698 -13.81 -51.13 28.80
CA GLU A 698 -14.48 -52.35 29.24
C GLU A 698 -15.88 -52.50 28.60
N LEU A 699 -16.66 -51.42 28.52
CA LEU A 699 -17.97 -51.40 27.88
C LEU A 699 -17.90 -51.69 26.38
N CYS A 700 -16.97 -51.05 25.66
CA CYS A 700 -16.77 -51.26 24.23
C CYS A 700 -16.35 -52.70 23.94
N SER A 701 -15.48 -53.28 24.78
CA SER A 701 -15.06 -54.68 24.67
C SER A 701 -16.24 -55.63 24.92
N TYR A 702 -17.03 -55.36 25.96
CA TYR A 702 -18.21 -56.17 26.31
C TYR A 702 -19.30 -56.19 25.23
N LEU A 703 -19.49 -55.07 24.51
CA LEU A 703 -20.49 -54.93 23.44
C LEU A 703 -19.94 -55.21 22.03
N GLU A 704 -18.67 -55.59 21.90
CA GLU A 704 -17.95 -55.79 20.63
C GLU A 704 -18.01 -54.57 19.68
N VAL A 705 -17.82 -53.38 20.25
CA VAL A 705 -17.92 -52.11 19.53
C VAL A 705 -16.63 -51.85 18.76
N THR A 706 -16.72 -51.44 17.49
CA THR A 706 -15.54 -51.00 16.73
C THR A 706 -15.11 -49.62 17.21
N ARG A 707 -13.92 -49.51 17.80
CA ARG A 707 -13.39 -48.29 18.40
C ARG A 707 -12.65 -47.42 17.38
N TYR A 708 -12.90 -46.11 17.46
CA TYR A 708 -12.22 -45.07 16.70
C TYR A 708 -11.85 -43.91 17.63
N ASP A 709 -10.54 -43.64 17.74
CA ASP A 709 -10.01 -42.58 18.59
C ASP A 709 -9.87 -41.25 17.83
N VAL A 710 -10.46 -40.21 18.41
CA VAL A 710 -10.40 -38.82 17.94
C VAL A 710 -9.29 -38.11 18.71
N GLN A 711 -8.17 -37.87 18.02
CA GLN A 711 -6.98 -37.20 18.56
C GLN A 711 -7.03 -35.67 18.36
N PRO A 712 -6.26 -34.87 19.12
CA PRO A 712 -6.04 -33.45 18.83
C PRO A 712 -5.43 -33.25 17.44
N LEU A 713 -5.69 -32.09 16.82
CA LEU A 713 -5.34 -31.80 15.44
C LEU A 713 -3.82 -31.65 15.28
N ASP A 714 -3.23 -32.36 14.33
CA ASP A 714 -1.83 -32.17 13.95
C ASP A 714 -1.62 -30.78 13.27
N PRO A 715 -0.40 -30.24 13.17
CA PRO A 715 -0.21 -28.91 12.59
C PRO A 715 -0.77 -28.74 11.16
N LYS A 716 -0.80 -29.79 10.32
CA LYS A 716 -1.40 -29.71 8.98
C LYS A 716 -2.93 -29.63 9.06
N GLU A 717 -3.54 -30.40 9.96
CA GLU A 717 -4.97 -30.39 10.24
C GLU A 717 -5.41 -29.06 10.87
N GLN A 718 -4.60 -28.46 11.75
CA GLN A 718 -4.82 -27.12 12.28
C GLN A 718 -4.79 -26.07 11.18
N HIS A 719 -3.81 -26.11 10.27
CA HIS A 719 -3.78 -25.22 9.11
C HIS A 719 -5.05 -25.36 8.26
N ALA A 720 -5.53 -26.59 8.05
CA ALA A 720 -6.75 -26.84 7.29
C ALA A 720 -8.00 -26.31 8.01
N LEU A 721 -8.12 -26.54 9.32
CA LEU A 721 -9.23 -26.01 10.12
C LEU A 721 -9.22 -24.48 10.11
N LEU A 722 -8.09 -23.83 10.43
CA LEU A 722 -8.01 -22.37 10.47
C LEU A 722 -8.28 -21.73 9.10
N LYS A 723 -7.84 -22.35 8.00
CA LYS A 723 -8.23 -21.93 6.64
C LYS A 723 -9.74 -22.09 6.41
N SER A 724 -10.36 -23.16 6.92
CA SER A 724 -11.81 -23.38 6.80
C SER A 724 -12.64 -22.40 7.64
N GLU A 725 -12.09 -21.92 8.77
CA GLU A 725 -12.62 -20.81 9.57
C GLU A 725 -12.38 -19.44 8.89
N GLY A 726 -11.80 -19.46 7.67
CA GLY A 726 -11.61 -18.32 6.82
C GLY A 726 -10.34 -17.53 7.13
N LEU A 727 -9.32 -18.02 7.84
CA LEU A 727 -8.11 -17.23 8.06
C LEU A 727 -7.23 -17.18 6.79
N THR A 728 -6.56 -16.04 6.53
CA THR A 728 -5.57 -15.95 5.45
C THR A 728 -4.34 -16.83 5.76
N PRO A 729 -3.56 -17.30 4.76
CA PRO A 729 -2.38 -18.13 5.02
C PRO A 729 -1.39 -17.50 6.00
N GLU A 730 -1.21 -16.17 5.92
CA GLU A 730 -0.39 -15.40 6.85
C GLU A 730 -0.97 -15.38 8.26
N ALA A 731 -2.29 -15.15 8.40
CA ALA A 731 -2.96 -15.20 9.70
C ALA A 731 -2.97 -16.61 10.31
N VAL A 732 -3.10 -17.65 9.49
CA VAL A 732 -2.98 -19.05 9.93
C VAL A 732 -1.57 -19.31 10.46
N ALA A 733 -0.54 -18.94 9.70
CA ALA A 733 0.85 -19.11 10.11
C ALA A 733 1.15 -18.36 11.41
N TRP A 734 0.64 -17.12 11.53
CA TRP A 734 0.80 -16.33 12.75
C TRP A 734 0.03 -16.91 13.93
N VAL A 735 -1.23 -17.33 13.77
CA VAL A 735 -2.03 -17.89 14.88
C VAL A 735 -1.38 -19.17 15.39
N ILE A 736 -0.88 -20.04 14.51
CA ILE A 736 -0.20 -21.27 14.93
C ILE A 736 1.13 -20.95 15.62
N ALA A 737 1.95 -20.09 15.02
CA ALA A 737 3.24 -19.68 15.58
C ALA A 737 3.06 -18.95 16.93
N TRP A 738 2.05 -18.09 17.03
CA TRP A 738 1.76 -17.34 18.25
C TRP A 738 1.14 -18.22 19.33
N ASN A 739 0.19 -19.10 19.00
CA ASN A 739 -0.51 -19.91 20.00
C ASN A 739 0.33 -21.09 20.51
N THR A 740 1.05 -21.77 19.62
CA THR A 740 1.73 -23.05 19.94
C THR A 740 3.24 -23.03 19.69
N GLY A 741 3.78 -22.00 19.02
CA GLY A 741 5.19 -21.94 18.63
C GLY A 741 5.54 -22.91 17.49
N GLU A 742 5.51 -24.21 17.80
CA GLU A 742 5.98 -25.31 16.92
C GLU A 742 4.84 -26.12 16.27
N GLY A 743 3.59 -25.69 16.42
CA GLY A 743 2.45 -26.43 15.89
C GLY A 743 2.09 -27.67 16.71
N THR A 744 2.21 -27.61 18.04
CA THR A 744 1.80 -28.72 18.91
C THR A 744 0.33 -29.07 18.69
N PRO A 745 -0.07 -30.35 18.82
CA PRO A 745 -1.45 -30.73 18.59
C PRO A 745 -2.44 -29.96 19.48
N GLN A 746 -3.51 -29.42 18.89
CA GLN A 746 -4.52 -28.62 19.59
C GLN A 746 -5.92 -29.14 19.30
N THR A 747 -6.85 -28.97 20.24
CA THR A 747 -8.24 -29.35 20.00
C THR A 747 -8.94 -28.32 19.10
N PRO A 748 -9.90 -28.74 18.26
CA PRO A 748 -10.64 -27.81 17.39
C PRO A 748 -11.33 -26.69 18.19
N GLN A 749 -11.86 -27.01 19.37
CA GLN A 749 -12.51 -26.05 20.24
C GLN A 749 -11.53 -25.02 20.80
N ALA A 750 -10.35 -25.45 21.27
CA ALA A 750 -9.33 -24.53 21.75
C ALA A 750 -8.91 -23.52 20.65
N LEU A 751 -8.74 -23.99 19.41
CA LEU A 751 -8.44 -23.09 18.28
C LEU A 751 -9.58 -22.13 17.95
N ARG A 752 -10.84 -22.57 18.04
CA ARG A 752 -12.00 -21.69 17.83
C ARG A 752 -12.11 -20.63 18.92
N GLU A 753 -11.91 -20.98 20.18
CA GLU A 753 -11.86 -20.01 21.30
C GLU A 753 -10.78 -18.96 21.06
N VAL A 754 -9.60 -19.37 20.56
CA VAL A 754 -8.52 -18.44 20.19
C VAL A 754 -8.94 -17.51 19.04
N ILE A 755 -9.57 -18.03 17.98
CA ILE A 755 -10.03 -17.23 16.84
C ILE A 755 -11.09 -16.20 17.28
N ASP A 756 -12.08 -16.64 18.04
CA ASP A 756 -13.18 -15.79 18.50
C ASP A 756 -12.63 -14.69 19.43
N HIS A 757 -11.73 -15.05 20.35
CA HIS A 757 -11.07 -14.07 21.21
C HIS A 757 -10.20 -13.06 20.44
N LEU A 758 -9.46 -13.51 19.42
CA LEU A 758 -8.69 -12.62 18.55
C LEU A 758 -9.60 -11.70 17.71
N ARG A 759 -10.80 -12.17 17.33
CA ARG A 759 -11.81 -11.41 16.61
C ARG A 759 -12.42 -10.33 17.50
N ASP A 760 -12.82 -10.69 18.71
CA ASP A 760 -13.42 -9.78 19.70
C ASP A 760 -12.47 -8.63 20.04
N HIS A 761 -11.17 -8.92 20.12
CA HIS A 761 -10.12 -7.93 20.38
C HIS A 761 -9.53 -7.28 19.13
N LYS A 762 -10.16 -7.48 17.96
CA LYS A 762 -9.80 -6.85 16.68
C LYS A 762 -8.36 -7.11 16.21
N ARG A 763 -7.72 -8.17 16.70
CA ARG A 763 -6.41 -8.65 16.21
C ARG A 763 -6.57 -9.45 14.92
N LEU A 764 -7.69 -10.16 14.77
CA LEU A 764 -8.16 -10.68 13.50
C LEU A 764 -9.25 -9.75 12.96
N ILE A 765 -9.01 -9.18 11.79
CA ILE A 765 -9.95 -8.31 11.09
C ILE A 765 -10.32 -8.90 9.73
N PRO A 766 -11.50 -8.57 9.20
CA PRO A 766 -11.85 -8.97 7.83
C PRO A 766 -10.79 -8.50 6.82
N GLY A 767 -10.30 -9.44 6.03
CA GLY A 767 -9.22 -9.27 5.08
C GLY A 767 -9.63 -8.55 3.81
N SER A 768 -8.67 -7.88 3.20
CA SER A 768 -8.90 -7.04 2.03
C SER A 768 -8.80 -7.73 0.68
N ALA A 769 -8.73 -9.07 0.64
CA ALA A 769 -8.55 -9.81 -0.59
C ALA A 769 -9.52 -11.00 -0.76
N ASN A 770 -9.82 -11.78 0.28
CA ASN A 770 -10.48 -13.09 0.10
C ASN A 770 -11.61 -13.41 1.11
N GLY A 771 -12.25 -12.40 1.70
CA GLY A 771 -13.31 -12.63 2.72
C GLY A 771 -12.82 -13.31 4.00
N GLY A 772 -11.52 -13.55 4.12
CA GLY A 772 -10.91 -14.23 5.24
C GLY A 772 -10.42 -13.31 6.35
N LEU A 773 -10.37 -13.80 7.58
CA LEU A 773 -9.79 -13.12 8.73
C LEU A 773 -8.26 -12.97 8.52
N ARG A 774 -7.77 -11.73 8.48
CA ARG A 774 -6.34 -11.38 8.42
C ARG A 774 -5.89 -10.75 9.73
N LEU A 775 -4.59 -10.68 9.94
CA LEU A 775 -4.02 -9.95 11.07
C LEU A 775 -4.21 -8.43 10.92
N ASN A 776 -4.47 -7.78 12.04
CA ASN A 776 -4.47 -6.34 12.16
C ASN A 776 -3.14 -5.86 12.73
N ASP A 777 -2.28 -5.29 11.88
CA ASP A 777 -0.94 -4.83 12.28
C ASP A 777 -0.95 -3.67 13.28
N GLN A 778 -2.09 -3.01 13.49
CA GLN A 778 -2.23 -1.88 14.42
C GLN A 778 -2.48 -2.32 15.87
N THR A 779 -2.99 -3.52 16.12
CA THR A 779 -3.26 -4.04 17.48
C THR A 779 -2.09 -4.89 17.94
N LYS A 780 -1.16 -4.33 18.72
CA LYS A 780 0.06 -5.09 19.14
C LYS A 780 -0.17 -6.04 20.31
N GLU A 781 -1.19 -5.81 21.14
CA GLU A 781 -1.46 -6.61 22.34
C GLU A 781 -2.83 -7.29 22.27
N VAL A 782 -2.87 -8.57 22.63
CA VAL A 782 -4.10 -9.35 22.78
C VAL A 782 -4.23 -9.68 24.26
N PRO A 783 -5.33 -9.30 24.94
CA PRO A 783 -5.50 -9.63 26.34
C PRO A 783 -5.64 -11.14 26.54
N VAL A 784 -5.46 -11.61 27.76
CA VAL A 784 -5.59 -13.03 28.11
C VAL A 784 -7.06 -13.49 28.00
N LEU A 785 -7.29 -14.69 27.45
CA LEU A 785 -8.58 -15.41 27.44
C LEU A 785 -9.14 -15.57 28.85
N ALA A 786 -10.39 -15.15 29.07
CA ALA A 786 -11.04 -15.23 30.39
C ALA A 786 -11.15 -16.67 30.92
N SER A 787 -11.46 -17.62 30.04
CA SER A 787 -11.53 -19.06 30.34
C SER A 787 -10.19 -19.60 30.82
N MET A 788 -9.09 -19.15 30.21
CA MET A 788 -7.73 -19.55 30.60
C MET A 788 -7.34 -18.95 31.94
N ALA A 789 -7.66 -17.68 32.19
CA ALA A 789 -7.44 -17.03 33.48
C ALA A 789 -8.20 -17.73 34.62
N GLU A 790 -9.43 -18.17 34.37
CA GLU A 790 -10.21 -18.97 35.32
C GLU A 790 -9.55 -20.34 35.58
N SER A 791 -9.09 -21.03 34.53
CA SER A 791 -8.37 -22.30 34.66
C SER A 791 -7.10 -22.16 35.51
N VAL A 792 -6.36 -21.06 35.38
CA VAL A 792 -5.20 -20.76 36.23
C VAL A 792 -5.63 -20.57 37.68
N ARG A 793 -6.70 -19.80 37.95
CA ARG A 793 -7.21 -19.59 39.32
C ARG A 793 -7.67 -20.88 39.97
N ASP A 794 -8.35 -21.75 39.23
CA ASP A 794 -8.85 -23.01 39.77
C ASP A 794 -7.73 -24.02 40.04
N THR A 795 -6.72 -24.06 39.17
CA THR A 795 -5.49 -24.83 39.42
C THR A 795 -4.77 -24.33 40.68
N LEU A 796 -4.64 -23.02 40.87
CA LEU A 796 -4.00 -22.44 42.05
C LEU A 796 -4.82 -22.65 43.34
N LYS A 797 -6.15 -22.77 43.26
CA LYS A 797 -7.00 -23.15 44.40
C LYS A 797 -6.83 -24.63 44.75
N ALA A 798 -6.78 -25.50 43.74
CA ALA A 798 -6.67 -26.94 43.93
C ALA A 798 -5.27 -27.37 44.41
N VAL A 799 -4.21 -26.76 43.89
CA VAL A 799 -2.81 -27.06 44.21
C VAL A 799 -2.07 -25.78 44.62
N PRO A 800 -2.21 -25.29 45.86
CA PRO A 800 -1.61 -24.02 46.29
C PRO A 800 -0.06 -24.00 46.22
N THR A 801 0.57 -25.17 46.36
CA THR A 801 2.02 -25.38 46.26
C THR A 801 2.55 -25.11 44.86
N ALA A 802 1.71 -25.21 43.82
CA ALA A 802 2.09 -24.97 42.42
C ALA A 802 2.40 -23.50 42.12
N ARG A 803 1.98 -22.54 42.97
CA ARG A 803 2.17 -21.10 42.70
C ARG A 803 3.64 -20.75 42.46
N ALA A 804 4.56 -21.21 43.32
CA ALA A 804 5.97 -20.89 43.18
C ALA A 804 6.57 -21.49 41.90
N LEU A 805 6.18 -22.73 41.57
CA LEU A 805 6.58 -23.41 40.35
C LEU A 805 6.08 -22.70 39.10
N LEU A 806 4.77 -22.41 39.02
CA LEU A 806 4.16 -21.72 37.89
C LEU A 806 4.74 -20.31 37.71
N THR A 807 5.03 -19.58 38.80
CA THR A 807 5.73 -18.30 38.71
C THR A 807 7.13 -18.47 38.11
N ALA A 808 7.95 -19.40 38.64
CA ALA A 808 9.31 -19.59 38.14
C ALA A 808 9.35 -20.12 36.70
N ALA A 809 8.47 -21.05 36.35
CA ALA A 809 8.29 -21.52 34.98
C ALA A 809 7.89 -20.37 34.04
N ALA A 810 6.93 -19.53 34.43
CA ALA A 810 6.50 -18.39 33.63
C ALA A 810 7.58 -17.30 33.46
N CYS A 811 8.40 -17.09 34.50
CA CYS A 811 9.58 -16.21 34.42
C CYS A 811 10.67 -16.78 33.50
N ALA A 812 10.89 -18.09 33.53
CA ALA A 812 11.93 -18.77 32.76
C ALA A 812 11.53 -19.12 31.31
N ALA A 813 10.23 -19.01 30.98
CA ALA A 813 9.73 -19.43 29.68
C ALA A 813 10.09 -18.47 28.55
N VAL A 814 10.62 -19.01 27.46
CA VAL A 814 10.76 -18.33 26.16
C VAL A 814 9.79 -18.94 25.17
N SER A 815 8.97 -18.08 24.55
CA SER A 815 7.70 -18.51 23.96
C SER A 815 6.97 -19.36 24.99
N THR A 816 6.72 -20.65 24.77
CA THR A 816 6.06 -21.52 25.76
C THR A 816 7.02 -22.44 26.53
N ARG A 817 8.31 -22.51 26.20
CA ARG A 817 9.24 -23.53 26.71
C ARG A 817 10.15 -23.01 27.82
N PHE A 818 10.47 -23.86 28.79
CA PHE A 818 11.46 -23.59 29.84
C PHE A 818 12.30 -24.83 30.19
N ASP A 819 13.54 -24.63 30.63
CA ASP A 819 14.45 -25.69 31.09
C ASP A 819 14.14 -26.04 32.55
N LEU A 820 13.91 -27.34 32.84
CA LEU A 820 13.56 -27.83 34.17
C LEU A 820 14.68 -27.57 35.19
N ALA A 821 15.94 -27.78 34.81
CA ALA A 821 17.08 -27.62 35.70
C ALA A 821 17.24 -26.14 36.10
N LEU A 822 17.07 -25.23 35.14
CA LEU A 822 17.09 -23.79 35.39
C LEU A 822 16.00 -23.35 36.40
N VAL A 823 14.77 -23.85 36.22
CA VAL A 823 13.65 -23.55 37.12
C VAL A 823 13.86 -24.16 38.51
N ALA A 824 14.32 -25.41 38.58
CA ALA A 824 14.59 -26.11 39.84
C ALA A 824 15.68 -25.40 40.66
N GLU A 825 16.78 -24.99 40.00
CA GLU A 825 17.88 -24.25 40.64
C GLU A 825 17.42 -22.88 41.14
N ALA A 826 16.66 -22.12 40.33
CA ALA A 826 16.10 -20.83 40.75
C ALA A 826 15.15 -20.95 41.96
N LEU A 827 14.41 -22.06 42.06
CA LEU A 827 13.55 -22.37 43.20
C LEU A 827 14.31 -22.92 44.41
N GLY A 828 15.58 -23.31 44.26
CA GLY A 828 16.35 -24.02 45.29
C GLY A 828 15.79 -25.41 45.60
N ARG A 829 15.29 -26.11 44.58
CA ARG A 829 14.72 -27.46 44.68
C ARG A 829 15.49 -28.44 43.79
N THR A 830 15.33 -29.74 44.05
CA THR A 830 15.82 -30.79 43.14
C THR A 830 14.89 -30.92 41.94
N THR A 831 15.42 -31.33 40.80
CA THR A 831 14.62 -31.61 39.59
C THR A 831 13.51 -32.63 39.86
N ALA A 832 13.80 -33.69 40.63
CA ALA A 832 12.82 -34.70 41.03
C ALA A 832 11.62 -34.12 41.79
N SER A 833 11.85 -33.19 42.74
CA SER A 833 10.76 -32.55 43.49
C SER A 833 9.91 -31.63 42.61
N VAL A 834 10.51 -31.05 41.57
CA VAL A 834 9.77 -30.20 40.61
C VAL A 834 8.96 -31.07 39.65
N THR A 835 9.51 -32.17 39.16
CA THR A 835 8.82 -33.14 38.30
C THR A 835 7.57 -33.71 38.97
N GLU A 836 7.63 -34.09 40.26
CA GLU A 836 6.47 -34.62 40.99
C GLU A 836 5.29 -33.61 41.03
N LEU A 837 5.59 -32.32 41.20
CA LEU A 837 4.57 -31.26 41.14
C LEU A 837 4.06 -31.01 39.72
N LEU A 838 4.90 -31.17 38.70
CA LEU A 838 4.49 -31.07 37.29
C LEU A 838 3.56 -32.22 36.91
N ASP A 839 3.83 -33.44 37.38
CA ASP A 839 2.97 -34.61 37.18
C ASP A 839 1.59 -34.43 37.86
N GLU A 840 1.56 -33.84 39.05
CA GLU A 840 0.30 -33.50 39.74
C GLU A 840 -0.52 -32.48 38.94
N LEU A 841 0.14 -31.46 38.35
CA LEU A 841 -0.49 -30.46 37.51
C LEU A 841 -0.98 -31.05 36.17
N TRP A 842 -0.25 -32.00 35.61
CA TRP A 842 -0.60 -32.69 34.36
C TRP A 842 -1.90 -33.50 34.49
N ARG A 843 -2.14 -34.13 35.64
CA ARG A 843 -3.35 -34.95 35.90
C ARG A 843 -4.65 -34.16 36.07
N ARG A 844 -4.61 -32.83 35.99
CA ARG A 844 -5.79 -31.97 36.16
C ARG A 844 -6.66 -31.98 34.88
N PRO A 845 -7.98 -31.70 34.99
CA PRO A 845 -8.89 -31.70 33.82
C PRO A 845 -8.50 -30.72 32.70
N ARG A 846 -7.75 -29.66 33.05
CA ARG A 846 -7.20 -28.66 32.12
C ARG A 846 -5.73 -28.39 32.48
N PRO A 847 -4.77 -29.17 31.95
CA PRO A 847 -3.35 -28.98 32.26
C PRO A 847 -2.84 -27.64 31.71
N LEU A 848 -1.97 -26.97 32.48
CA LEU A 848 -1.34 -25.70 32.06
C LEU A 848 0.05 -25.90 31.45
N ILE A 849 0.72 -27.00 31.84
CA ILE A 849 2.09 -27.35 31.47
C ILE A 849 2.11 -28.82 31.07
N GLU A 850 2.92 -29.15 30.08
CA GLU A 850 3.17 -30.50 29.58
C GLU A 850 4.67 -30.79 29.48
N GLU A 851 5.01 -32.09 29.51
CA GLU A 851 6.36 -32.57 29.25
C GLU A 851 6.67 -32.50 27.75
N ASP A 852 7.87 -32.07 27.39
CA ASP A 852 8.29 -31.90 26.00
C ASP A 852 9.36 -32.94 25.59
N ASP A 853 10.54 -32.93 26.22
CA ASP A 853 11.64 -33.87 25.92
C ASP A 853 12.34 -34.43 27.18
N GLY A 854 11.67 -34.34 28.33
CA GLY A 854 12.18 -34.78 29.64
C GLY A 854 13.20 -33.82 30.30
N ARG A 855 13.87 -32.96 29.52
CA ARG A 855 14.71 -31.86 30.04
C ARG A 855 13.95 -30.54 30.06
N HIS A 856 13.12 -30.31 29.05
CA HIS A 856 12.32 -29.13 28.86
C HIS A 856 10.85 -29.46 29.12
N TYR A 857 10.15 -28.46 29.62
CA TYR A 857 8.71 -28.48 29.78
C TYR A 857 8.15 -27.26 29.06
N ARG A 858 6.87 -27.33 28.71
CA ARG A 858 6.22 -26.22 28.02
C ARG A 858 4.83 -25.93 28.56
N PHE A 859 4.43 -24.67 28.50
CA PHE A 859 3.03 -24.32 28.61
C PHE A 859 2.27 -24.86 27.40
N VAL A 860 1.06 -25.38 27.63
CA VAL A 860 0.21 -26.00 26.59
C VAL A 860 -0.17 -25.02 25.46
N SER A 861 -0.06 -23.72 25.73
CA SER A 861 -0.20 -22.64 24.76
C SER A 861 0.45 -21.35 25.27
N GLN A 862 0.71 -20.41 24.36
CA GLN A 862 1.14 -19.05 24.71
C GLN A 862 0.11 -18.34 25.58
N HIS A 863 -1.19 -18.61 25.37
CA HIS A 863 -2.26 -18.12 26.22
C HIS A 863 -2.18 -18.63 27.66
N ALA A 864 -1.82 -19.90 27.85
CA ALA A 864 -1.64 -20.45 29.19
C ALA A 864 -0.49 -19.75 29.90
N LEU A 865 0.63 -19.51 29.21
CA LEU A 865 1.74 -18.74 29.76
C LEU A 865 1.33 -17.31 30.09
N ASP A 866 0.70 -16.59 29.15
CA ASP A 866 0.30 -15.20 29.36
C ASP A 866 -0.74 -15.08 30.48
N ALA A 867 -1.64 -16.06 30.60
CA ALA A 867 -2.57 -16.15 31.73
C ALA A 867 -1.85 -16.33 33.06
N VAL A 868 -0.89 -17.26 33.13
CA VAL A 868 -0.09 -17.46 34.35
C VAL A 868 0.72 -16.20 34.68
N ARG A 869 1.33 -15.54 33.68
CA ARG A 869 2.06 -14.28 33.85
C ARG A 869 1.17 -13.18 34.40
N ARG A 870 -0.04 -13.03 33.85
CA ARG A 870 -0.99 -12.01 34.30
C ARG A 870 -1.50 -12.28 35.71
N GLU A 871 -1.99 -13.49 35.98
CA GLU A 871 -2.57 -13.84 37.29
C GLU A 871 -1.54 -13.84 38.42
N LEU A 872 -0.28 -14.17 38.12
CA LEU A 872 0.82 -14.19 39.09
C LEU A 872 1.69 -12.93 39.06
N LYS A 873 1.38 -11.95 38.20
CA LYS A 873 2.22 -10.77 37.90
C LYS A 873 3.69 -11.16 37.65
N ALA A 874 3.91 -12.14 36.79
CA ALA A 874 5.21 -12.71 36.46
C ALA A 874 5.77 -12.22 35.10
N GLU A 875 5.27 -11.10 34.59
CA GLU A 875 5.72 -10.49 33.34
C GLU A 875 7.15 -9.92 33.48
N PRO A 876 7.99 -9.97 32.43
CA PRO A 876 9.38 -9.51 32.49
C PRO A 876 9.46 -7.97 32.33
N LEU A 877 8.82 -7.25 33.26
CA LEU A 877 8.71 -5.79 33.26
C LEU A 877 9.86 -5.10 34.01
N GLY A 878 10.10 -3.85 33.66
CA GLY A 878 11.18 -3.04 34.17
C GLY A 878 11.11 -2.66 35.65
N PRO A 879 12.10 -1.89 36.14
CA PRO A 879 12.22 -1.54 37.55
C PRO A 879 11.07 -0.67 38.08
N HIS A 880 10.35 0.06 37.21
CA HIS A 880 9.22 0.91 37.62
C HIS A 880 7.87 0.18 37.69
N ALA A 881 7.81 -1.06 37.18
CA ALA A 881 6.57 -1.84 37.18
C ALA A 881 6.22 -2.36 38.58
N ASP A 882 4.91 -2.42 38.89
CA ASP A 882 4.37 -3.00 40.12
C ASP A 882 4.40 -4.55 40.07
N LEU A 883 5.62 -5.10 40.18
CA LEU A 883 5.85 -6.55 40.25
C LEU A 883 6.03 -7.00 41.72
N PRO A 884 5.48 -8.15 42.13
CA PRO A 884 5.69 -8.70 43.45
C PRO A 884 7.19 -8.91 43.76
N PRO A 885 7.68 -8.61 44.98
CA PRO A 885 9.09 -8.78 45.33
C PRO A 885 9.61 -10.21 45.08
N ARG A 886 8.79 -11.23 45.32
CA ARG A 886 9.13 -12.63 45.07
C ARG A 886 9.40 -12.92 43.58
N VAL A 887 8.67 -12.30 42.67
CA VAL A 887 8.87 -12.43 41.22
C VAL A 887 10.21 -11.83 40.82
N ARG A 888 10.54 -10.64 41.35
CA ARG A 888 11.85 -9.99 41.10
C ARG A 888 13.01 -10.84 41.61
N THR A 889 12.86 -11.47 42.78
CA THR A 889 13.85 -12.42 43.32
C THR A 889 14.05 -13.62 42.40
N ILE A 890 12.98 -14.18 41.84
CA ILE A 890 13.07 -15.30 40.88
C ILE A 890 13.83 -14.88 39.63
N TYR A 891 13.51 -13.73 39.03
CA TYR A 891 14.25 -13.20 37.88
C TYR A 891 15.74 -12.97 38.19
N GLY A 892 16.06 -12.45 39.39
CA GLY A 892 17.45 -12.29 39.84
C GLY A 892 18.20 -13.62 39.92
N ARG A 893 17.57 -14.66 40.49
CA ARG A 893 18.17 -16.00 40.57
C ARG A 893 18.35 -16.62 39.18
N LEU A 894 17.36 -16.52 38.30
CA LEU A 894 17.47 -16.98 36.91
C LEU A 894 18.65 -16.29 36.20
N ALA A 895 18.77 -14.97 36.36
CA ALA A 895 19.90 -14.21 35.80
C ALA A 895 21.25 -14.64 36.39
N ASP A 896 21.34 -14.91 37.69
CA ASP A 896 22.58 -15.36 38.33
C ASP A 896 22.99 -16.77 37.86
N VAL A 897 22.05 -17.71 37.75
CA VAL A 897 22.31 -19.05 37.19
C VAL A 897 22.79 -18.96 35.75
N MET A 898 22.07 -18.21 34.90
CA MET A 898 22.48 -18.02 33.51
C MET A 898 23.83 -17.30 33.36
N ARG A 899 24.18 -16.41 34.29
CA ARG A 899 25.48 -15.74 34.28
C ARG A 899 26.63 -16.74 34.50
N GLY A 900 26.41 -17.79 35.28
CA GLY A 900 27.38 -18.87 35.51
C GLY A 900 27.54 -19.85 34.34
N GLN A 901 26.58 -19.90 33.41
CA GLN A 901 26.60 -20.81 32.26
C GLN A 901 27.32 -20.19 31.05
N PRO A 902 27.96 -20.97 30.16
CA PRO A 902 28.51 -20.46 28.90
C PRO A 902 27.37 -20.02 27.97
N LYS A 903 27.54 -18.86 27.30
CA LYS A 903 26.55 -18.32 26.35
C LYS A 903 26.95 -18.83 24.98
N THR A 904 26.15 -19.73 24.41
CA THR A 904 26.47 -20.41 23.14
C THR A 904 25.54 -19.99 22.01
N SER A 905 24.47 -19.26 22.34
CA SER A 905 23.49 -18.76 21.41
C SER A 905 23.15 -17.30 21.67
N ILE A 906 22.62 -16.63 20.66
CA ILE A 906 22.08 -15.25 20.78
C ILE A 906 20.96 -15.22 21.83
N GLU A 907 20.14 -16.27 21.85
CA GLU A 907 19.01 -16.40 22.77
C GLU A 907 19.47 -16.42 24.24
N ASP A 908 20.61 -17.06 24.56
CA ASP A 908 21.15 -17.07 25.92
C ASP A 908 21.48 -15.66 26.42
N VAL A 909 22.05 -14.82 25.54
CA VAL A 909 22.44 -13.45 25.88
C VAL A 909 21.21 -12.54 26.00
N GLU A 910 20.23 -12.70 25.10
CA GLU A 910 18.94 -12.01 25.17
C GLU A 910 18.18 -12.36 26.46
N ARG A 911 18.12 -13.65 26.82
CA ARG A 911 17.49 -14.14 28.07
C ARG A 911 18.17 -13.57 29.30
N LEU A 912 19.50 -13.57 29.35
CA LEU A 912 20.25 -12.99 30.48
C LEU A 912 19.95 -11.49 30.64
N ALA A 913 19.89 -10.74 29.53
CA ALA A 913 19.53 -9.33 29.54
C ALA A 913 18.10 -9.12 30.05
N LEU A 914 17.15 -9.93 29.57
CA LEU A 914 15.74 -9.87 29.96
C LEU A 914 15.54 -10.18 31.46
N TYR A 915 16.13 -11.27 31.95
CA TYR A 915 16.02 -11.67 33.36
C TYR A 915 16.68 -10.64 34.28
N SER A 916 17.84 -10.12 33.90
CA SER A 916 18.53 -9.08 34.68
C SER A 916 17.71 -7.79 34.73
N TYR A 917 17.07 -7.40 33.63
CA TYR A 917 16.16 -6.25 33.57
C TYR A 917 14.92 -6.45 34.47
N ALA A 918 14.27 -7.62 34.40
CA ALA A 918 13.08 -7.93 35.18
C ALA A 918 13.35 -8.09 36.69
N ALA A 919 14.58 -8.47 37.06
CA ALA A 919 15.03 -8.52 38.46
C ALA A 919 14.97 -7.14 39.16
N GLY A 920 14.92 -6.05 38.40
CA GLY A 920 14.77 -4.68 38.90
C GLY A 920 16.06 -4.12 39.50
N LEU A 921 15.92 -3.10 40.37
CA LEU A 921 17.05 -2.26 40.82
C LEU A 921 18.19 -3.00 41.51
N GLN A 922 17.94 -4.15 42.15
CA GLN A 922 18.98 -4.95 42.81
C GLN A 922 20.03 -5.49 41.82
N HIS A 923 19.69 -5.55 40.53
CA HIS A 923 20.56 -6.04 39.46
C HIS A 923 20.85 -4.96 38.41
N ALA A 924 20.62 -3.68 38.72
CA ALA A 924 20.69 -2.59 37.74
C ALA A 924 22.00 -2.56 36.93
N ASP A 925 23.17 -2.62 37.61
CA ASP A 925 24.47 -2.58 36.94
C ASP A 925 24.65 -3.80 36.01
N LYS A 926 24.40 -5.00 36.55
CA LYS A 926 24.49 -6.27 35.80
C LYS A 926 23.49 -6.34 34.64
N ALA A 927 22.33 -5.70 34.77
CA ALA A 927 21.29 -5.66 33.74
C ALA A 927 21.68 -4.75 32.59
N VAL A 928 22.28 -3.60 32.90
CA VAL A 928 22.83 -2.68 31.91
C VAL A 928 23.97 -3.35 31.15
N ASP A 929 24.90 -4.03 31.83
CA ASP A 929 25.98 -4.78 31.19
C ASP A 929 25.48 -5.91 30.28
N ALA A 930 24.48 -6.68 30.75
CA ALA A 930 23.86 -7.73 29.97
C ALA A 930 23.12 -7.18 28.74
N ALA A 931 22.46 -6.03 28.86
CA ALA A 931 21.79 -5.35 27.76
C ALA A 931 22.79 -4.88 26.68
N PHE A 932 23.94 -4.32 27.07
CA PHE A 932 24.98 -3.93 26.12
C PHE A 932 25.55 -5.13 25.38
N THR A 933 25.85 -6.21 26.12
CA THR A 933 26.39 -7.44 25.53
C THR A 933 25.40 -8.05 24.53
N ALA A 934 24.12 -8.14 24.91
CA ALA A 934 23.06 -8.63 24.04
C ALA A 934 22.86 -7.74 22.80
N ALA A 935 22.85 -6.41 22.97
CA ALA A 935 22.72 -5.47 21.87
C ALA A 935 23.88 -5.61 20.86
N GLU A 936 25.12 -5.68 21.33
CA GLU A 936 26.29 -5.86 20.46
C GLU A 936 26.23 -7.18 19.68
N VAL A 937 25.87 -8.29 20.36
CA VAL A 937 25.73 -9.61 19.73
C VAL A 937 24.63 -9.60 18.67
N LEU A 938 23.48 -8.99 18.95
CA LEU A 938 22.35 -8.88 18.01
C LEU A 938 22.73 -8.08 16.76
N MET A 939 23.47 -7.00 16.93
CA MET A 939 23.95 -6.18 15.82
C MET A 939 24.97 -6.95 14.96
N ARG A 940 25.99 -7.52 15.59
CA ARG A 940 27.09 -8.18 14.87
C ARG A 940 26.68 -9.51 14.23
N SER A 941 25.90 -10.32 14.94
CA SER A 941 25.67 -11.73 14.59
C SER A 941 24.28 -11.97 13.97
N ALA A 942 23.30 -11.10 14.21
CA ALA A 942 21.93 -11.28 13.69
C ALA A 942 21.43 -10.11 12.83
N ASN A 943 22.17 -9.01 12.71
CA ASN A 943 21.74 -7.81 11.99
C ASN A 943 20.39 -7.24 12.52
N GLN A 944 20.12 -7.42 13.82
CA GLN A 944 18.85 -7.06 14.48
C GLN A 944 18.96 -5.73 15.22
N PHE A 945 19.15 -4.62 14.48
CA PHE A 945 19.31 -3.28 15.04
C PHE A 945 18.11 -2.83 15.88
N ASP A 946 16.88 -3.14 15.44
CA ASP A 946 15.66 -2.77 16.18
C ASP A 946 15.58 -3.43 17.56
N LYS A 947 15.96 -4.72 17.66
CA LYS A 947 15.99 -5.42 18.94
C LYS A 947 17.09 -4.88 19.84
N ALA A 948 18.26 -4.60 19.28
CA ALA A 948 19.36 -3.97 20.01
C ALA A 948 18.93 -2.58 20.56
N ALA A 949 18.25 -1.77 19.74
CA ALA A 949 17.68 -0.49 20.18
C ALA A 949 16.64 -0.67 21.30
N GLY A 950 15.80 -1.71 21.22
CA GLY A 950 14.87 -2.09 22.28
C GLY A 950 15.55 -2.43 23.61
N LEU A 951 16.67 -3.15 23.58
CA LEU A 951 17.48 -3.42 24.78
C LEU A 951 18.14 -2.14 25.33
N MET A 952 18.61 -1.25 24.47
CA MET A 952 19.14 0.05 24.90
C MET A 952 18.06 0.95 25.50
N ALA A 953 16.81 0.86 25.04
CA ALA A 953 15.68 1.55 25.65
C ALA A 953 15.36 1.01 27.05
N LYS A 954 15.47 -0.31 27.25
CA LYS A 954 15.37 -0.94 28.58
C LYS A 954 16.50 -0.48 29.52
N ALA A 955 17.73 -0.36 29.01
CA ALA A 955 18.85 0.17 29.78
C ALA A 955 18.60 1.63 30.21
N ASP A 956 18.08 2.47 29.33
CA ASP A 956 17.66 3.84 29.64
C ASP A 956 16.64 3.91 30.77
N GLU A 957 15.63 3.05 30.74
CA GLU A 957 14.60 3.00 31.77
C GLU A 957 15.20 2.72 33.16
N ILE A 958 16.20 1.83 33.22
CA ILE A 958 16.95 1.55 34.46
C ILE A 958 17.63 2.83 34.98
N THR A 959 18.19 3.68 34.10
CA THR A 959 18.88 4.91 34.52
C THR A 959 17.96 5.95 35.18
N VAL A 960 16.65 5.87 34.96
CA VAL A 960 15.68 6.73 35.64
C VAL A 960 15.66 6.40 37.14
N ALA A 961 15.75 5.12 37.48
CA ALA A 961 15.77 4.64 38.86
C ALA A 961 17.18 4.51 39.45
N ALA A 962 18.22 4.41 38.61
CA ALA A 962 19.63 4.32 38.99
C ALA A 962 20.45 5.42 38.27
N PRO A 963 20.39 6.70 38.73
CA PRO A 963 20.98 7.82 38.00
C PRO A 963 22.49 7.74 37.80
N HIS A 964 23.22 6.99 38.65
CA HIS A 964 24.66 6.80 38.53
C HIS A 964 25.06 6.07 37.23
N LEU A 965 24.14 5.29 36.64
CA LEU A 965 24.35 4.57 35.37
C LEU A 965 24.09 5.42 34.12
N ARG A 966 23.50 6.62 34.26
CA ARG A 966 23.07 7.44 33.11
C ARG A 966 24.22 7.78 32.16
N ALA A 967 25.38 8.16 32.70
CA ALA A 967 26.54 8.49 31.89
C ALA A 967 27.06 7.26 31.13
N LEU A 968 27.10 6.08 31.78
CA LEU A 968 27.53 4.83 31.16
C LEU A 968 26.61 4.44 29.99
N VAL A 969 25.28 4.42 30.19
CA VAL A 969 24.30 4.07 29.15
C VAL A 969 24.33 5.05 27.98
N GLN A 970 24.50 6.35 28.24
CA GLN A 970 24.64 7.34 27.16
C GLN A 970 25.89 7.08 26.31
N ARG A 971 27.03 6.75 26.94
CA ARG A 971 28.27 6.44 26.22
C ARG A 971 28.13 5.16 25.40
N GLU A 972 27.59 4.11 25.97
CA GLU A 972 27.38 2.84 25.27
C GLU A 972 26.36 2.97 24.13
N ARG A 973 25.34 3.82 24.27
CA ARG A 973 24.46 4.16 23.15
C ARG A 973 25.21 4.81 21.99
N GLN A 974 26.13 5.74 22.26
CA GLN A 974 26.94 6.34 21.19
C GLN A 974 27.86 5.28 20.56
N ARG A 975 28.44 4.37 21.37
CA ARG A 975 29.21 3.23 20.87
C ARG A 975 28.36 2.31 19.97
N MET A 976 27.12 2.00 20.35
CA MET A 976 26.21 1.19 19.51
C MET A 976 25.84 1.91 18.21
N ARG A 977 25.64 3.23 18.23
CA ARG A 977 25.41 3.99 16.99
C ARG A 977 26.60 3.90 16.04
N LEU A 978 27.82 4.09 16.54
CA LEU A 978 29.05 3.91 15.74
C LEU A 978 29.17 2.49 15.18
N LEU A 979 28.82 1.47 15.98
CA LEU A 979 28.78 0.09 15.52
C LEU A 979 27.73 -0.12 14.42
N GLU A 980 26.58 0.54 14.52
CA GLU A 980 25.52 0.50 13.49
C GLU A 980 26.00 1.11 12.17
N SER A 981 26.64 2.29 12.20
CA SER A 981 27.17 2.90 10.97
C SER A 981 28.29 2.08 10.35
N HIS A 982 29.14 1.45 11.17
CA HIS A 982 30.14 0.49 10.71
C HIS A 982 29.49 -0.69 9.99
N LEU A 983 28.50 -1.33 10.62
CA LEU A 983 27.84 -2.51 10.09
C LEU A 983 26.94 -2.21 8.88
N THR A 984 26.31 -1.04 8.82
CA THR A 984 25.57 -0.57 7.65
C THR A 984 26.49 -0.02 6.56
N ASN A 985 27.76 0.23 6.89
CA ASN A 985 28.82 0.69 6.00
C ASN A 985 28.43 1.97 5.24
N ASN A 986 27.83 2.91 5.98
CA ASN A 986 27.39 4.21 5.49
C ASN A 986 28.38 5.29 5.94
N PRO A 987 29.27 5.78 5.05
CA PRO A 987 30.35 6.70 5.43
C PRO A 987 29.83 8.07 5.87
N LYS A 988 28.66 8.51 5.38
CA LYS A 988 28.04 9.77 5.83
C LYS A 988 27.53 9.65 7.26
N MET A 989 26.82 8.56 7.55
CA MET A 989 26.32 8.26 8.90
C MET A 989 27.48 8.04 9.88
N ALA A 990 28.52 7.32 9.47
CA ALA A 990 29.73 7.13 10.27
C ALA A 990 30.43 8.46 10.57
N ALA A 991 30.56 9.35 9.57
CA ALA A 991 31.17 10.66 9.77
C ALA A 991 30.37 11.55 10.73
N GLU A 992 29.03 11.54 10.65
CA GLU A 992 28.17 12.29 11.56
C GLU A 992 28.28 11.76 13.00
N GLN A 993 28.15 10.45 13.17
CA GLN A 993 28.23 9.82 14.49
C GLN A 993 29.61 9.93 15.12
N ALA A 994 30.68 9.85 14.32
CA ALA A 994 32.04 10.06 14.77
C ALA A 994 32.20 11.46 15.37
N ARG A 995 31.69 12.51 14.71
CA ARG A 995 31.73 13.88 15.27
C ARG A 995 31.01 13.99 16.60
N GLU A 996 29.83 13.39 16.73
CA GLU A 996 29.09 13.41 18.00
C GLU A 996 29.85 12.67 19.10
N ALA A 997 30.47 11.53 18.79
CA ALA A 997 31.30 10.81 19.73
C ALA A 997 32.51 11.64 20.18
N LEU A 998 33.21 12.32 19.24
CA LEU A 998 34.36 13.17 19.52
C LEU A 998 34.04 14.29 20.54
N LYS A 999 32.81 14.82 20.57
CA LYS A 999 32.40 15.86 21.53
C LYS A 999 32.32 15.37 22.97
N VAL A 1000 32.07 14.08 23.18
CA VAL A 1000 31.83 13.47 24.50
C VAL A 1000 32.95 12.52 24.92
N LEU A 1001 33.99 12.36 24.10
CA LEU A 1001 35.17 11.57 24.42
C LEU A 1001 35.89 12.15 25.65
N THR A 1002 36.45 11.24 26.43
CA THR A 1002 37.25 11.55 27.62
C THR A 1002 38.70 11.14 27.39
N ASP A 1003 39.63 11.68 28.17
CA ASP A 1003 41.03 11.25 28.13
C ASP A 1003 41.30 9.89 28.77
N ASN A 1004 40.27 9.22 29.31
CA ASN A 1004 40.38 7.87 29.85
C ASN A 1004 40.58 6.83 28.72
N LEU A 1005 41.77 6.24 28.65
CA LEU A 1005 42.13 5.20 27.67
C LEU A 1005 41.42 3.86 27.92
N ALA A 1006 40.85 3.65 29.10
CA ALA A 1006 40.05 2.47 29.40
C ALA A 1006 38.60 2.58 28.88
N ASP A 1007 38.23 3.71 28.25
CA ASP A 1007 36.86 3.93 27.79
C ASP A 1007 36.54 3.17 26.49
N PRO A 1008 35.51 2.29 26.47
CA PRO A 1008 35.13 1.53 25.28
C PRO A 1008 34.64 2.40 24.11
N LEU A 1009 34.21 3.64 24.34
CA LEU A 1009 33.81 4.57 23.28
C LEU A 1009 35.01 5.03 22.45
N LEU A 1010 36.21 5.06 23.02
CA LEU A 1010 37.43 5.53 22.36
C LEU A 1010 37.81 4.70 21.12
N PRO A 1011 37.94 3.36 21.19
CA PRO A 1011 38.19 2.54 19.99
C PRO A 1011 37.02 2.59 19.01
N ALA A 1012 35.77 2.68 19.48
CA ALA A 1012 34.61 2.82 18.60
C ALA A 1012 34.62 4.14 17.83
N ALA A 1013 35.01 5.25 18.48
CA ALA A 1013 35.14 6.55 17.84
C ALA A 1013 36.29 6.56 16.82
N ALA A 1014 37.43 5.94 17.15
CA ALA A 1014 38.53 5.77 16.20
C ALA A 1014 38.08 4.99 14.94
N GLN A 1015 37.32 3.90 15.13
CA GLN A 1015 36.74 3.12 14.03
C GLN A 1015 35.73 3.94 13.23
N GLY A 1016 34.83 4.68 13.89
CA GLY A 1016 33.87 5.54 13.21
C GLY A 1016 34.51 6.68 12.41
N CYS A 1017 35.59 7.28 12.91
CA CYS A 1017 36.39 8.24 12.15
C CYS A 1017 36.99 7.60 10.90
N PHE A 1018 37.51 6.37 11.01
CA PHE A 1018 38.01 5.61 9.86
C PHE A 1018 36.89 5.31 8.85
N ASP A 1019 35.74 4.82 9.30
CA ASP A 1019 34.61 4.51 8.42
C ASP A 1019 34.03 5.77 7.75
N GLY A 1020 34.10 6.92 8.44
CA GLY A 1020 33.65 8.21 7.94
C GLY A 1020 34.63 8.95 7.03
N MET A 1021 35.88 8.50 6.91
CA MET A 1021 36.94 9.26 6.22
C MET A 1021 36.67 9.47 4.71
N GLY A 1022 35.84 8.61 4.10
CA GLY A 1022 35.43 8.75 2.70
C GLY A 1022 34.46 9.91 2.47
N ALA A 1023 33.71 10.33 3.50
CA ALA A 1023 32.82 11.48 3.45
C ALA A 1023 33.50 12.76 3.93
N ASP A 1024 34.50 12.65 4.82
CA ASP A 1024 35.25 13.79 5.34
C ASP A 1024 36.73 13.45 5.53
N ARG A 1025 37.59 14.14 4.78
CA ARG A 1025 39.04 13.94 4.84
C ARG A 1025 39.64 14.30 6.21
N ALA A 1026 39.04 15.22 6.97
CA ALA A 1026 39.55 15.62 8.29
C ALA A 1026 39.44 14.49 9.32
N LEU A 1027 38.47 13.58 9.16
CA LEU A 1027 38.32 12.42 10.06
C LEU A 1027 39.45 11.41 9.92
N ARG A 1028 40.19 11.41 8.81
CA ARG A 1028 41.36 10.54 8.63
C ARG A 1028 42.47 10.86 9.63
N GLU A 1029 42.78 12.14 9.80
CA GLU A 1029 43.80 12.59 10.75
C GLU A 1029 43.38 12.25 12.19
N GLU A 1030 42.09 12.44 12.48
CA GLU A 1030 41.52 12.12 13.78
C GLU A 1030 41.55 10.61 14.08
N ALA A 1031 41.22 9.77 13.10
CA ALA A 1031 41.30 8.32 13.22
C ALA A 1031 42.72 7.86 13.55
N ILE A 1032 43.73 8.38 12.84
CA ILE A 1032 45.15 8.07 13.09
C ILE A 1032 45.55 8.53 14.50
N ARG A 1033 45.21 9.77 14.87
CA ARG A 1033 45.55 10.34 16.18
C ARG A 1033 44.98 9.51 17.33
N LEU A 1034 43.70 9.10 17.23
CA LEU A 1034 43.06 8.26 18.25
C LEU A 1034 43.64 6.84 18.26
N ALA A 1035 43.92 6.27 17.09
CA ALA A 1035 44.50 4.94 16.96
C ALA A 1035 45.92 4.86 17.55
N GLU A 1036 46.77 5.86 17.31
CA GLU A 1036 48.11 5.97 17.90
C GLU A 1036 48.08 6.10 19.42
N ARG A 1037 47.14 6.93 19.94
CA ARG A 1037 46.92 7.06 21.38
C ARG A 1037 46.54 5.72 22.02
N LEU A 1038 45.64 4.96 21.38
CA LEU A 1038 45.22 3.64 21.83
C LEU A 1038 46.37 2.62 21.77
N ALA A 1039 47.09 2.59 20.65
CA ALA A 1039 48.20 1.66 20.40
C ALA A 1039 49.35 1.82 21.40
N GLY A 1040 49.57 3.04 21.92
CA GLY A 1040 50.56 3.32 22.96
C GLY A 1040 50.10 3.05 24.40
N SER A 1041 48.88 2.55 24.60
CA SER A 1041 48.33 2.30 25.94
C SER A 1041 48.59 0.86 26.42
N ASP A 1042 48.61 0.66 27.74
CA ASP A 1042 48.65 -0.68 28.37
C ASP A 1042 47.25 -1.32 28.51
N THR A 1043 46.24 -0.77 27.81
CA THR A 1043 44.86 -1.26 27.91
C THR A 1043 44.58 -2.36 26.88
N PRO A 1044 43.56 -3.22 27.11
CA PRO A 1044 43.13 -4.19 26.10
C PRO A 1044 42.74 -3.56 24.74
N HIS A 1045 42.43 -2.26 24.72
CA HIS A 1045 42.09 -1.52 23.50
C HIS A 1045 43.30 -1.19 22.61
N ALA A 1046 44.53 -1.43 23.07
CA ALA A 1046 45.73 -1.21 22.27
C ALA A 1046 45.76 -2.06 20.99
N VAL A 1047 45.18 -3.26 21.04
CA VAL A 1047 44.99 -4.14 19.87
C VAL A 1047 44.15 -3.45 18.79
N GLU A 1048 43.03 -2.85 19.19
CA GLU A 1048 42.14 -2.13 18.27
C GLU A 1048 42.82 -0.86 17.73
N GLY A 1049 43.57 -0.15 18.57
CA GLY A 1049 44.39 1.00 18.14
C GLY A 1049 45.37 0.63 17.03
N LEU A 1050 46.17 -0.43 17.22
CA LEU A 1050 47.09 -0.92 16.19
C LEU A 1050 46.37 -1.37 14.91
N HIS A 1051 45.22 -2.03 15.05
CA HIS A 1051 44.42 -2.48 13.92
C HIS A 1051 43.89 -1.29 13.10
N ILE A 1052 43.24 -0.32 13.74
CA ILE A 1052 42.68 0.87 13.09
C ILE A 1052 43.80 1.70 12.46
N GLN A 1053 44.93 1.89 13.16
CA GLN A 1053 46.10 2.57 12.62
C GLN A 1053 46.57 1.90 11.32
N ALA A 1054 46.65 0.57 11.31
CA ALA A 1054 47.02 -0.18 10.12
C ALA A 1054 46.00 -0.01 8.97
N LEU A 1055 44.70 0.04 9.27
CA LEU A 1055 43.66 0.25 8.27
C LEU A 1055 43.74 1.64 7.62
N CYS A 1056 44.21 2.66 8.35
CA CYS A 1056 44.45 4.01 7.82
C CYS A 1056 45.61 4.07 6.81
N HIS A 1057 46.51 3.08 6.77
CA HIS A 1057 47.57 2.99 5.77
C HIS A 1057 47.06 2.37 4.45
N GLU A 1058 47.71 2.75 3.34
CA GLU A 1058 47.39 2.20 2.02
C GLU A 1058 47.52 0.67 1.99
N GLY A 1059 46.71 0.01 1.16
CA GLY A 1059 46.60 -1.46 1.14
C GLY A 1059 47.92 -2.20 0.92
N ARG A 1060 48.86 -1.62 0.14
CA ARG A 1060 50.16 -2.23 -0.21
C ARG A 1060 51.31 -1.81 0.72
N SER A 1061 51.05 -0.98 1.74
CA SER A 1061 52.07 -0.45 2.64
C SER A 1061 52.75 -1.57 3.46
N PRO A 1062 54.09 -1.63 3.53
CA PRO A 1062 54.80 -2.48 4.48
C PRO A 1062 54.43 -2.18 5.94
N GLU A 1063 54.24 -0.90 6.27
CA GLU A 1063 53.87 -0.44 7.61
C GLU A 1063 52.51 -1.01 8.04
N ARG A 1064 51.52 -1.07 7.13
CA ARG A 1064 50.22 -1.73 7.38
C ARG A 1064 50.40 -3.19 7.82
N ARG A 1065 51.25 -3.94 7.13
CA ARG A 1065 51.47 -5.37 7.44
C ARG A 1065 52.16 -5.57 8.78
N GLU A 1066 53.14 -4.71 9.09
CA GLU A 1066 53.85 -4.75 10.36
C GLU A 1066 52.92 -4.42 11.55
N LEU A 1067 52.10 -3.38 11.42
CA LEU A 1067 51.11 -3.02 12.44
C LEU A 1067 50.09 -4.13 12.66
N LEU A 1068 49.59 -4.77 11.58
CA LEU A 1068 48.66 -5.89 11.67
C LEU A 1068 49.28 -7.14 12.32
N ARG A 1069 50.56 -7.43 12.06
CA ARG A 1069 51.28 -8.53 12.74
C ARG A 1069 51.42 -8.26 14.24
N ARG A 1070 51.85 -7.06 14.60
CA ARG A 1070 51.92 -6.62 16.01
C ARG A 1070 50.56 -6.69 16.71
N ALA A 1071 49.50 -6.24 16.05
CA ALA A 1071 48.14 -6.32 16.57
C ALA A 1071 47.68 -7.77 16.77
N LEU A 1072 48.01 -8.66 15.82
CA LEU A 1072 47.67 -10.08 15.89
C LEU A 1072 48.37 -10.80 17.04
N ASP A 1073 49.67 -10.55 17.22
CA ASP A 1073 50.46 -11.14 18.31
C ASP A 1073 49.94 -10.67 19.67
N MET A 1074 49.59 -9.39 19.79
CA MET A 1074 48.98 -8.84 20.99
C MET A 1074 47.60 -9.45 21.26
N ALA A 1075 46.74 -9.59 20.24
CA ALA A 1075 45.42 -10.23 20.37
C ALA A 1075 45.54 -11.67 20.90
N ARG A 1076 46.51 -12.44 20.38
CA ARG A 1076 46.82 -13.80 20.85
C ARG A 1076 47.31 -13.82 22.29
N GLY A 1077 48.21 -12.90 22.64
CA GLY A 1077 48.71 -12.75 24.02
C GLY A 1077 47.59 -12.45 25.02
N LEU A 1078 46.64 -11.61 24.63
CA LEU A 1078 45.44 -11.30 25.42
C LEU A 1078 44.36 -12.39 25.37
N LYS A 1079 44.54 -13.44 24.56
CA LYS A 1079 43.54 -14.48 24.28
C LYS A 1079 42.21 -13.91 23.76
N ASN A 1080 42.25 -12.76 23.10
CA ASN A 1080 41.08 -12.13 22.49
C ASN A 1080 40.83 -12.76 21.11
N ARG A 1081 40.07 -13.86 21.11
CA ARG A 1081 39.76 -14.62 19.88
C ARG A 1081 39.01 -13.82 18.82
N GLU A 1082 38.17 -12.87 19.23
CA GLU A 1082 37.41 -12.04 18.29
C GLU A 1082 38.33 -11.06 17.54
N ALA A 1083 39.19 -10.34 18.28
CA ALA A 1083 40.18 -9.47 17.68
C ALA A 1083 41.17 -10.27 16.82
N GLU A 1084 41.62 -11.44 17.30
CA GLU A 1084 42.48 -12.34 16.53
C GLU A 1084 41.84 -12.71 15.18
N ALA A 1085 40.56 -13.10 15.17
CA ALA A 1085 39.84 -13.47 13.95
C ALA A 1085 39.73 -12.30 12.95
N ARG A 1086 39.39 -11.09 13.44
CA ARG A 1086 39.26 -9.87 12.61
C ARG A 1086 40.60 -9.41 12.04
N ILE A 1087 41.64 -9.37 12.87
CA ILE A 1087 42.98 -8.92 12.47
C ILE A 1087 43.62 -9.93 11.51
N THR A 1088 43.42 -11.23 11.74
CA THR A 1088 43.87 -12.29 10.82
C THR A 1088 43.30 -12.07 9.42
N ASN A 1089 42.00 -11.74 9.29
CA ASN A 1089 41.39 -11.41 8.00
C ASN A 1089 42.01 -10.14 7.39
N SER A 1090 42.23 -9.10 8.20
CA SER A 1090 42.78 -7.83 7.73
C SER A 1090 44.22 -7.96 7.25
N LEU A 1091 45.03 -8.80 7.92
CA LEU A 1091 46.38 -9.15 7.49
C LEU A 1091 46.37 -9.98 6.21
N ALA A 1092 45.44 -10.93 6.08
CA ALA A 1092 45.24 -11.69 4.85
C ALA A 1092 44.87 -10.77 3.67
N GLU A 1093 43.95 -9.82 3.88
CA GLU A 1093 43.60 -8.79 2.88
C GLU A 1093 44.82 -7.97 2.46
N ALA A 1094 45.65 -7.51 3.40
CA ALA A 1094 46.86 -6.75 3.08
C ALA A 1094 47.90 -7.58 2.30
N LEU A 1095 48.12 -8.84 2.68
CA LEU A 1095 49.04 -9.74 2.00
C LEU A 1095 48.54 -10.18 0.61
N SER A 1096 47.23 -10.28 0.42
CA SER A 1096 46.63 -10.64 -0.88
C SER A 1096 46.93 -9.64 -2.00
N LEU A 1097 47.27 -8.39 -1.64
CA LEU A 1097 47.65 -7.33 -2.56
C LEU A 1097 49.14 -7.38 -2.97
N SER A 1098 49.94 -8.25 -2.34
CA SER A 1098 51.34 -8.46 -2.67
C SER A 1098 51.50 -9.33 -3.93
N GLU A 1099 52.51 -9.04 -4.74
CA GLU A 1099 52.89 -9.86 -5.90
C GLU A 1099 53.75 -11.08 -5.51
N ALA A 1100 54.29 -11.10 -4.28
CA ALA A 1100 55.12 -12.19 -3.80
C ALA A 1100 54.30 -13.46 -3.56
N ALA A 1101 54.73 -14.58 -4.15
CA ALA A 1101 54.05 -15.88 -4.00
C ALA A 1101 53.96 -16.35 -2.53
N ALA A 1102 55.00 -16.05 -1.73
CA ALA A 1102 55.01 -16.36 -0.30
C ALA A 1102 53.92 -15.60 0.47
N ASP A 1103 53.76 -14.30 0.22
CA ASP A 1103 52.74 -13.47 0.86
C ASP A 1103 51.33 -13.93 0.48
N ARG A 1104 51.10 -14.32 -0.78
CA ARG A 1104 49.81 -14.85 -1.24
C ARG A 1104 49.47 -16.20 -0.59
N ALA A 1105 50.45 -17.09 -0.46
CA ALA A 1105 50.25 -18.35 0.26
C ALA A 1105 49.98 -18.13 1.76
N GLU A 1106 50.62 -17.14 2.37
CA GLU A 1106 50.32 -16.72 3.74
C GLU A 1106 48.90 -16.14 3.85
N ALA A 1107 48.48 -15.30 2.90
CA ALA A 1107 47.12 -14.74 2.86
C ALA A 1107 46.05 -15.84 2.80
N GLU A 1108 46.22 -16.86 1.95
CA GLU A 1108 45.29 -17.98 1.85
C GLU A 1108 45.17 -18.74 3.19
N ARG A 1109 46.30 -19.03 3.85
CA ARG A 1109 46.30 -19.67 5.18
C ARG A 1109 45.61 -18.81 6.22
N LEU A 1110 45.87 -17.50 6.21
CA LEU A 1110 45.27 -16.58 7.18
C LEU A 1110 43.76 -16.42 6.94
N PHE A 1111 43.28 -16.35 5.69
CA PHE A 1111 41.83 -16.35 5.43
C PHE A 1111 41.16 -17.63 5.96
N ASN A 1112 41.74 -18.81 5.70
CA ASN A 1112 41.23 -20.08 6.23
C ASN A 1112 41.26 -20.13 7.76
N SER A 1113 42.33 -19.62 8.37
CA SER A 1113 42.45 -19.48 9.83
C SER A 1113 41.36 -18.55 10.38
N SER A 1114 41.11 -17.41 9.74
CA SER A 1114 40.05 -16.48 10.14
C SER A 1114 38.67 -17.12 10.06
N ILE A 1115 38.38 -17.90 9.01
CA ILE A 1115 37.13 -18.67 8.90
C ILE A 1115 36.98 -19.66 10.05
N ALA A 1116 38.03 -20.42 10.35
CA ALA A 1116 38.01 -21.41 11.45
C ALA A 1116 37.81 -20.74 12.81
N LEU A 1117 38.48 -19.61 13.06
CA LEU A 1117 38.31 -18.84 14.28
C LEU A 1117 36.87 -18.33 14.42
N LYS A 1118 36.30 -17.73 13.38
CA LYS A 1118 34.93 -17.17 13.41
C LYS A 1118 33.84 -18.20 13.64
N ARG A 1119 34.03 -19.43 13.13
CA ARG A 1119 33.13 -20.57 13.37
C ARG A 1119 33.21 -21.13 14.79
N THR A 1120 34.34 -20.94 15.45
CA THR A 1120 34.62 -21.51 16.79
C THR A 1120 34.55 -20.48 17.91
N LEU A 1121 34.13 -19.26 17.59
CA LEU A 1121 33.70 -18.29 18.59
C LEU A 1121 32.48 -18.86 19.36
N PRO A 1122 32.30 -18.49 20.64
CA PRO A 1122 31.13 -18.92 21.42
C PRO A 1122 29.80 -18.62 20.73
N ILE A 1123 29.75 -17.49 20.02
CA ILE A 1123 28.69 -17.13 19.09
C ILE A 1123 29.34 -16.96 17.71
N PRO A 1124 29.02 -17.80 16.71
CA PRO A 1124 29.69 -17.75 15.41
C PRO A 1124 29.52 -16.41 14.66
N ASP A 1125 30.61 -15.87 14.13
CA ASP A 1125 30.62 -14.64 13.31
C ASP A 1125 30.45 -14.99 11.81
N GLY A 1126 29.20 -15.23 11.40
CA GLY A 1126 28.88 -15.64 10.03
C GLY A 1126 29.13 -14.54 8.98
N ARG A 1127 28.95 -13.27 9.33
CA ARG A 1127 29.24 -12.13 8.43
C ARG A 1127 30.74 -11.97 8.20
N GLY A 1128 31.53 -12.07 9.27
CA GLY A 1128 32.97 -12.09 9.14
C GLY A 1128 33.48 -13.31 8.38
N GLU A 1129 32.82 -14.47 8.53
CA GLU A 1129 33.13 -15.68 7.73
C GLU A 1129 32.92 -15.39 6.24
N ALA A 1130 31.76 -14.82 5.88
CA ALA A 1130 31.46 -14.37 4.52
C ALA A 1130 32.59 -13.51 3.97
N ARG A 1131 32.98 -12.44 4.68
CA ARG A 1131 34.07 -11.53 4.26
C ARG A 1131 35.39 -12.26 4.00
N SER A 1132 35.76 -13.24 4.83
CA SER A 1132 36.97 -14.04 4.63
C SER A 1132 36.88 -14.97 3.41
N ARG A 1133 35.68 -15.52 3.13
CA ARG A 1133 35.43 -16.28 1.90
C ARG A 1133 35.50 -15.40 0.66
N GLY A 1134 34.88 -14.23 0.67
CA GLY A 1134 35.03 -13.24 -0.40
C GLY A 1134 36.49 -12.83 -0.61
N GLY A 1135 37.28 -12.78 0.47
CA GLY A 1135 38.73 -12.62 0.42
C GLY A 1135 39.45 -13.72 -0.35
N LEU A 1136 39.17 -15.00 -0.04
CA LEU A 1136 39.68 -16.15 -0.79
C LEU A 1136 39.25 -16.14 -2.25
N GLY A 1137 37.98 -15.78 -2.51
CA GLY A 1137 37.45 -15.67 -3.86
C GLY A 1137 38.20 -14.62 -4.68
N ARG A 1138 38.44 -13.43 -4.11
CA ARG A 1138 39.25 -12.38 -4.76
C ARG A 1138 40.70 -12.81 -4.95
N LEU A 1139 41.30 -13.51 -3.97
CA LEU A 1139 42.65 -14.04 -4.07
C LEU A 1139 42.78 -15.05 -5.24
N ALA A 1140 41.78 -15.91 -5.44
CA ALA A 1140 41.74 -16.85 -6.55
C ALA A 1140 41.45 -16.17 -7.91
N TYR A 1141 40.55 -15.19 -7.93
CA TYR A 1141 40.10 -14.52 -9.15
C TYR A 1141 41.14 -13.55 -9.73
N PHE A 1142 41.81 -12.79 -8.86
CA PHE A 1142 42.87 -11.83 -9.23
C PHE A 1142 44.28 -12.41 -9.01
N GLY A 1143 44.37 -13.68 -8.67
CA GLY A 1143 45.61 -14.43 -8.43
C GLY A 1143 46.38 -14.76 -9.71
N THR A 1144 47.64 -15.15 -9.52
CA THR A 1144 48.49 -15.69 -10.59
C THR A 1144 49.07 -17.04 -10.12
N PRO A 1145 48.63 -18.18 -10.68
CA PRO A 1145 47.65 -18.34 -11.74
C PRO A 1145 46.22 -17.99 -11.30
N ARG A 1146 45.42 -17.48 -12.25
CA ARG A 1146 44.00 -17.16 -12.07
C ARG A 1146 43.17 -18.45 -11.99
N ASN A 1147 42.27 -18.56 -11.02
CA ASN A 1147 41.37 -19.72 -10.87
C ASN A 1147 39.92 -19.29 -10.66
N VAL A 1148 39.17 -19.19 -11.76
CA VAL A 1148 37.76 -18.73 -11.77
C VAL A 1148 36.83 -19.71 -11.06
N ASN A 1149 37.07 -21.01 -11.17
CA ASN A 1149 36.22 -22.03 -10.51
C ASN A 1149 36.34 -21.98 -8.98
N ALA A 1150 37.57 -21.85 -8.46
CA ALA A 1150 37.77 -21.67 -7.02
C ALA A 1150 37.18 -20.34 -6.52
N ALA A 1151 37.33 -19.27 -7.30
CA ALA A 1151 36.74 -17.99 -6.99
C ALA A 1151 35.21 -18.04 -6.90
N GLN A 1152 34.56 -18.64 -7.90
CA GLN A 1152 33.11 -18.80 -7.94
C GLN A 1152 32.60 -19.55 -6.71
N LYS A 1153 33.24 -20.65 -6.31
CA LYS A 1153 32.84 -21.41 -5.11
C LYS A 1153 32.88 -20.55 -3.85
N HIS A 1154 33.95 -19.78 -3.66
CA HIS A 1154 34.08 -18.92 -2.49
C HIS A 1154 33.10 -17.75 -2.50
N PHE A 1155 32.84 -17.15 -3.66
CA PHE A 1155 31.84 -16.10 -3.81
C PHE A 1155 30.40 -16.61 -3.62
N GLU A 1156 30.08 -17.84 -4.04
CA GLU A 1156 28.77 -18.47 -3.78
C GLU A 1156 28.57 -18.76 -2.28
N GLU A 1157 29.61 -19.21 -1.58
CA GLU A 1157 29.57 -19.42 -0.13
C GLU A 1157 29.44 -18.09 0.65
N ASP A 1158 30.17 -17.04 0.24
CA ASP A 1158 30.01 -15.68 0.78
C ASP A 1158 28.59 -15.16 0.52
N LEU A 1159 28.09 -15.27 -0.71
CA LEU A 1159 26.73 -14.85 -1.05
C LEU A 1159 25.67 -15.55 -0.22
N ARG A 1160 25.79 -16.89 -0.03
CA ARG A 1160 24.85 -17.66 0.80
C ARG A 1160 24.80 -17.11 2.22
N LEU A 1161 25.96 -16.90 2.84
CA LEU A 1161 26.04 -16.32 4.18
C LEU A 1161 25.52 -14.87 4.19
N SER A 1162 25.87 -14.06 3.20
CA SER A 1162 25.37 -12.70 3.07
C SER A 1162 23.84 -12.63 2.89
N ILE A 1163 23.20 -13.65 2.30
CA ILE A 1163 21.75 -13.81 2.25
C ILE A 1163 21.22 -14.23 3.62
N ASP A 1164 21.79 -15.27 4.24
CA ASP A 1164 21.38 -15.79 5.55
C ASP A 1164 21.39 -14.70 6.64
N PHE A 1165 22.35 -13.77 6.57
CA PHE A 1165 22.50 -12.65 7.52
C PHE A 1165 21.94 -11.31 7.02
N GLY A 1166 21.38 -11.25 5.81
CA GLY A 1166 20.82 -10.01 5.25
C GLY A 1166 21.84 -8.89 4.96
N ASP A 1167 23.11 -9.24 4.69
CA ASP A 1167 24.15 -8.27 4.27
C ASP A 1167 23.97 -7.89 2.79
N LEU A 1168 23.12 -6.90 2.53
CA LEU A 1168 22.80 -6.44 1.17
C LEU A 1168 24.02 -5.93 0.39
N ARG A 1169 25.03 -5.38 1.08
CA ARG A 1169 26.28 -4.94 0.42
C ARG A 1169 27.15 -6.13 0.05
N GLY A 1170 27.29 -7.10 0.95
CA GLY A 1170 27.94 -8.40 0.65
C GLY A 1170 27.28 -9.08 -0.56
N GLN A 1171 25.95 -9.10 -0.59
CA GLN A 1171 25.17 -9.61 -1.73
C GLN A 1171 25.47 -8.85 -3.02
N SER A 1172 25.42 -7.51 -3.02
CA SER A 1172 25.72 -6.66 -4.18
C SER A 1172 27.10 -6.96 -4.76
N GLN A 1173 28.13 -7.02 -3.90
CA GLN A 1173 29.51 -7.30 -4.29
C GLN A 1173 29.64 -8.72 -4.87
N MET A 1174 29.05 -9.73 -4.21
CA MET A 1174 29.15 -11.12 -4.65
C MET A 1174 28.39 -11.36 -5.95
N TYR A 1175 27.20 -10.78 -6.14
CA TYR A 1175 26.49 -10.84 -7.42
C TYR A 1175 27.34 -10.23 -8.55
N SER A 1176 27.98 -9.09 -8.32
CA SER A 1176 28.85 -8.46 -9.33
C SER A 1176 30.04 -9.35 -9.69
N LEU A 1177 30.69 -9.97 -8.69
CA LEU A 1177 31.85 -10.83 -8.90
C LEU A 1177 31.48 -12.20 -9.49
N LEU A 1178 30.32 -12.74 -9.13
CA LEU A 1178 29.77 -13.96 -9.72
C LEU A 1178 29.36 -13.73 -11.17
N GLY A 1179 28.83 -12.55 -11.51
CA GLY A 1179 28.58 -12.14 -12.89
C GLY A 1179 29.85 -12.14 -13.72
N ALA A 1180 30.94 -11.60 -13.16
CA ALA A 1180 32.24 -11.62 -13.81
C ALA A 1180 32.81 -13.05 -13.98
N CYS A 1181 32.68 -13.92 -12.96
CA CYS A 1181 33.07 -15.33 -13.08
C CYS A 1181 32.26 -16.07 -14.15
N ALA A 1182 30.94 -15.83 -14.20
CA ALA A 1182 30.07 -16.43 -15.21
C ALA A 1182 30.46 -15.96 -16.63
N PHE A 1183 30.81 -14.68 -16.77
CA PHE A 1183 31.34 -14.14 -18.02
C PHE A 1183 32.65 -14.86 -18.43
N ASP A 1184 33.64 -14.97 -17.56
CA ASP A 1184 34.89 -15.68 -17.92
C ASP A 1184 34.68 -17.16 -18.26
N ASN A 1185 33.67 -17.80 -17.66
CA ASN A 1185 33.30 -19.18 -17.92
C ASN A 1185 32.44 -19.35 -19.19
N GLY A 1186 32.05 -18.27 -19.85
CA GLY A 1186 31.21 -18.29 -21.06
C GLY A 1186 29.71 -18.45 -20.82
N ASP A 1187 29.25 -18.36 -19.57
CA ASP A 1187 27.83 -18.43 -19.20
C ASP A 1187 27.23 -17.00 -19.16
N TRP A 1188 26.96 -16.46 -20.35
CA TRP A 1188 26.50 -15.09 -20.51
C TRP A 1188 25.11 -14.85 -19.91
N ALA A 1189 24.23 -15.86 -19.92
CA ALA A 1189 22.90 -15.77 -19.34
C ALA A 1189 22.98 -15.59 -17.82
N LYS A 1190 23.82 -16.40 -17.15
CA LYS A 1190 24.08 -16.24 -15.71
C LYS A 1190 24.80 -14.92 -15.42
N ALA A 1191 25.72 -14.46 -16.27
CA ALA A 1191 26.37 -13.16 -16.10
C ALA A 1191 25.36 -12.00 -16.13
N ILE A 1192 24.44 -12.00 -17.10
CA ILE A 1192 23.34 -11.03 -17.21
C ILE A 1192 22.45 -11.06 -15.96
N GLU A 1193 22.06 -12.25 -15.50
CA GLU A 1193 21.22 -12.41 -14.29
C GLU A 1193 21.90 -11.81 -13.05
N MET A 1194 23.18 -12.16 -12.82
CA MET A 1194 23.89 -11.73 -11.61
C MET A 1194 24.18 -10.22 -11.62
N HIS A 1195 24.61 -9.66 -12.74
CA HIS A 1195 24.78 -8.20 -12.86
C HIS A 1195 23.45 -7.45 -12.73
N GLY A 1196 22.36 -8.01 -13.26
CA GLY A 1196 21.01 -7.49 -13.06
C GLY A 1196 20.60 -7.45 -11.58
N LYS A 1197 20.93 -8.49 -10.80
CA LYS A 1197 20.68 -8.51 -9.34
C LYS A 1197 21.46 -7.42 -8.61
N THR A 1198 22.74 -7.20 -8.93
CA THR A 1198 23.51 -6.09 -8.35
C THR A 1198 22.88 -4.73 -8.64
N ILE A 1199 22.48 -4.48 -9.90
CA ILE A 1199 21.85 -3.22 -10.31
C ILE A 1199 20.50 -3.04 -9.61
N ALA A 1200 19.69 -4.09 -9.50
CA ALA A 1200 18.39 -4.04 -8.81
C ALA A 1200 18.52 -3.77 -7.31
N LEU A 1201 19.55 -4.32 -6.66
CA LEU A 1201 19.86 -4.03 -5.25
C LEU A 1201 20.25 -2.57 -5.05
N ASN A 1202 21.02 -1.98 -5.98
CA ASN A 1202 21.43 -0.57 -6.00
C ASN A 1202 22.02 -0.05 -4.67
N VAL A 1203 22.84 -0.88 -4.01
CA VAL A 1203 23.36 -0.57 -2.64
C VAL A 1203 24.74 0.09 -2.68
N HIS A 1204 25.56 -0.18 -3.71
CA HIS A 1204 26.93 0.31 -3.78
C HIS A 1204 27.32 0.70 -5.21
N ALA A 1205 27.58 1.99 -5.42
CA ALA A 1205 27.80 2.56 -6.74
C ALA A 1205 28.91 1.86 -7.53
N PHE A 1206 30.04 1.53 -6.90
CA PHE A 1206 31.13 0.85 -7.60
C PHE A 1206 30.68 -0.51 -8.18
N ASP A 1207 29.94 -1.31 -7.42
CA ASP A 1207 29.49 -2.64 -7.85
C ASP A 1207 28.41 -2.53 -8.93
N VAL A 1208 27.52 -1.54 -8.80
CA VAL A 1208 26.48 -1.22 -9.80
C VAL A 1208 27.11 -0.81 -11.13
N PHE A 1209 28.06 0.12 -11.12
CA PHE A 1209 28.73 0.60 -12.34
C PHE A 1209 29.65 -0.46 -12.96
N MET A 1210 30.31 -1.29 -12.14
CA MET A 1210 31.01 -2.47 -12.65
C MET A 1210 30.04 -3.49 -13.26
N SER A 1211 28.83 -3.64 -12.69
CA SER A 1211 27.80 -4.52 -13.24
C SER A 1211 27.18 -3.98 -14.52
N TYR A 1212 27.06 -2.66 -14.69
CA TYR A 1212 26.70 -2.08 -15.99
C TYR A 1212 27.73 -2.43 -17.07
N ALA A 1213 29.03 -2.31 -16.76
CA ALA A 1213 30.09 -2.72 -17.69
C ALA A 1213 30.03 -4.22 -18.01
N GLY A 1214 29.85 -5.08 -16.99
CA GLY A 1214 29.73 -6.53 -17.17
C GLY A 1214 28.47 -6.93 -17.95
N LEU A 1215 27.35 -6.24 -17.73
CA LEU A 1215 26.09 -6.46 -18.46
C LEU A 1215 26.24 -6.11 -19.95
N MET A 1216 26.90 -4.99 -20.27
CA MET A 1216 27.22 -4.61 -21.65
C MET A 1216 28.10 -5.67 -22.33
N GLN A 1217 29.17 -6.11 -21.66
CA GLN A 1217 30.05 -7.15 -22.18
C GLN A 1217 29.30 -8.48 -22.40
N ALA A 1218 28.48 -8.90 -21.44
CA ALA A 1218 27.73 -10.15 -21.51
C ALA A 1218 26.67 -10.16 -22.63
N HIS A 1219 25.86 -9.09 -22.77
CA HIS A 1219 24.91 -9.00 -23.88
C HIS A 1219 25.61 -9.02 -25.23
N ARG A 1220 26.77 -8.38 -25.35
CA ARG A 1220 27.54 -8.41 -26.58
C ARG A 1220 28.11 -9.79 -26.90
N ALA A 1221 28.72 -10.45 -25.91
CA ALA A 1221 29.21 -11.83 -26.06
C ALA A 1221 28.07 -12.79 -26.44
N ASN A 1222 26.85 -12.52 -25.96
CA ASN A 1222 25.63 -13.25 -26.29
C ASN A 1222 24.96 -12.82 -27.61
N LYS A 1223 25.54 -11.85 -28.36
CA LYS A 1223 24.99 -11.28 -29.60
C LYS A 1223 23.57 -10.68 -29.44
N ASP A 1224 23.24 -10.18 -28.26
CA ASP A 1224 21.98 -9.51 -27.94
C ASP A 1224 22.13 -7.99 -28.04
N GLU A 1225 22.00 -7.46 -29.27
CA GLU A 1225 22.12 -6.02 -29.54
C GLU A 1225 21.06 -5.17 -28.85
N ARG A 1226 19.88 -5.74 -28.58
CA ARG A 1226 18.79 -5.03 -27.90
C ARG A 1226 19.12 -4.91 -26.42
N GLY A 1227 19.54 -6.00 -25.78
CA GLY A 1227 20.00 -6.00 -24.40
C GLY A 1227 21.20 -5.08 -24.18
N PHE A 1228 22.16 -5.08 -25.09
CA PHE A 1228 23.31 -4.16 -25.05
C PHE A 1228 22.87 -2.69 -25.07
N ARG A 1229 22.01 -2.29 -26.04
CA ARG A 1229 21.49 -0.91 -26.11
C ARG A 1229 20.71 -0.52 -24.87
N ASN A 1230 19.91 -1.43 -24.31
CA ASN A 1230 19.19 -1.20 -23.07
C ASN A 1230 20.14 -1.01 -21.88
N ALA A 1231 21.22 -1.79 -21.79
CA ALA A 1231 22.24 -1.65 -20.75
C ALA A 1231 22.97 -0.30 -20.84
N CYS A 1232 23.32 0.15 -22.06
CA CYS A 1232 23.88 1.50 -22.27
C CYS A 1232 22.91 2.60 -21.86
N ALA A 1233 21.64 2.51 -22.27
CA ALA A 1233 20.62 3.49 -21.90
C ALA A 1233 20.37 3.52 -20.38
N ALA A 1234 20.40 2.38 -19.71
CA ALA A 1234 20.26 2.29 -18.26
C ALA A 1234 21.48 2.90 -17.52
N PHE A 1235 22.70 2.69 -18.04
CA PHE A 1235 23.90 3.35 -17.52
C PHE A 1235 23.83 4.88 -17.66
N GLU A 1236 23.41 5.40 -18.81
CA GLU A 1236 23.23 6.84 -19.02
C GLU A 1236 22.12 7.40 -18.12
N ALA A 1237 20.99 6.69 -17.98
CA ALA A 1237 19.91 7.07 -17.08
C ALA A 1237 20.32 7.08 -15.60
N ALA A 1238 21.32 6.28 -15.22
CA ALA A 1238 21.92 6.27 -13.89
C ALA A 1238 22.95 7.40 -13.67
N GLY A 1239 23.10 8.33 -14.62
CA GLY A 1239 24.01 9.48 -14.54
C GLY A 1239 25.37 9.24 -15.22
N GLY A 1240 25.52 8.15 -15.97
CA GLY A 1240 26.68 7.90 -16.82
C GLY A 1240 28.02 8.02 -16.09
N PHE A 1241 29.02 8.61 -16.75
CA PHE A 1241 30.35 8.83 -16.18
C PHE A 1241 30.39 9.84 -15.03
N ASP A 1242 29.40 10.75 -14.95
CA ASP A 1242 29.34 11.78 -13.90
C ASP A 1242 28.95 11.17 -12.55
N ALA A 1243 28.10 10.13 -12.57
CA ALA A 1243 27.72 9.37 -11.38
C ALA A 1243 28.64 8.17 -11.10
N ALA A 1244 29.38 7.70 -12.11
CA ALA A 1244 30.27 6.55 -11.97
C ALA A 1244 31.53 6.89 -11.15
N PRO A 1245 31.91 6.07 -10.14
CA PRO A 1245 33.17 6.25 -9.44
C PRO A 1245 34.36 6.18 -10.39
N GLU A 1246 35.36 7.06 -10.25
CA GLU A 1246 36.53 7.15 -11.16
C GLU A 1246 37.22 5.80 -11.40
N GLY A 1247 37.31 4.96 -10.37
CA GLY A 1247 37.91 3.62 -10.46
C GLY A 1247 37.21 2.67 -11.44
N THR A 1248 35.96 2.94 -11.82
CA THR A 1248 35.17 2.14 -12.78
C THR A 1248 35.30 2.65 -14.22
N HIS A 1249 35.78 3.88 -14.42
CA HIS A 1249 35.74 4.56 -15.71
C HIS A 1249 36.51 3.80 -16.80
N ARG A 1250 37.66 3.21 -16.46
CA ARG A 1250 38.45 2.43 -17.43
C ARG A 1250 37.67 1.23 -17.96
N THR A 1251 37.00 0.48 -17.08
CA THR A 1251 36.22 -0.71 -17.43
C THR A 1251 34.99 -0.33 -18.24
N LEU A 1252 34.26 0.71 -17.81
CA LEU A 1252 33.11 1.24 -18.53
C LEU A 1252 33.49 1.75 -19.92
N ARG A 1253 34.60 2.48 -20.04
CA ARG A 1253 35.12 2.93 -21.35
C ARG A 1253 35.52 1.75 -22.22
N ALA A 1254 36.12 0.70 -21.69
CA ALA A 1254 36.45 -0.49 -22.48
C ALA A 1254 35.18 -1.16 -23.01
N ALA A 1255 34.17 -1.36 -22.15
CA ALA A 1255 32.88 -1.96 -22.54
C ALA A 1255 32.13 -1.12 -23.60
N LEU A 1256 32.24 0.22 -23.52
CA LEU A 1256 31.65 1.14 -24.50
C LEU A 1256 32.50 1.29 -25.78
N ALA A 1257 33.83 1.28 -25.68
CA ALA A 1257 34.72 1.52 -26.82
C ALA A 1257 34.72 0.36 -27.82
N GLU A 1258 34.50 -0.87 -27.34
CA GLU A 1258 34.23 -1.99 -28.24
C GLU A 1258 33.04 -1.67 -29.17
N ALA A 1259 32.09 -0.79 -28.81
CA ALA A 1259 30.93 -0.43 -29.62
C ALA A 1259 31.25 0.45 -30.84
N ALA A 1260 32.34 1.23 -30.78
CA ALA A 1260 32.70 2.15 -31.86
C ALA A 1260 33.37 1.46 -33.07
N VAL A 1261 33.81 0.21 -32.93
CA VAL A 1261 34.64 -0.52 -33.92
C VAL A 1261 33.80 -1.23 -35.01
N GLU A 1262 32.47 -1.35 -34.85
CA GLU A 1262 31.59 -1.97 -35.88
C GLU A 1262 30.59 -0.97 -36.51
N THR A 1263 30.42 0.23 -35.94
CA THR A 1263 29.63 1.31 -36.55
C THR A 1263 30.42 2.18 -37.54
N ALA A 1264 31.73 1.91 -37.69
CA ALA A 1264 32.60 2.44 -38.74
C ALA A 1264 32.98 1.29 -39.68
#